data_AF-K7GEV4-F1
#
_entry.id   AF-K7GEV4-F1
#
_cell.length_a   1.000
_cell.length_b   1.000
_cell.length_c   1.000
_cell.angle_alpha   90.00
_cell.angle_beta   90.00
_cell.angle_gamma   90.00
#
_symmetry.space_group_name_H-M   'P 1'
#
loop_
_entity.id
_entity.type
_entity.pdbx_description
1 polymer ?
#
loop_
_entity_poly.entity_id
_entity_poly.type
_entity_poly.pdbx_seq_one_letter_code
_entity_poly.pdbx_strand_id
1 'polypeptide(L)'
;IKELKEEFEEAAIAIIVAVGKHCPGEVVATLQERFQSKVLPLHQVLCAVEKLCQLSGRLSGPYVMAPYIGAMWDCVLPALPLVESEEYMLVFSDVLRGLAKYASRYLAEPPQGAKKLDITGETAAAKAYVTFLVFFNKWFPTAKGKVMEATLDVIGQLFSIMSVQTLKNHLQCLISQLLHQYGTRIQHFYVTECLCHLLHAVLCHQKWSKRLYQSLDNILSSLFAQVCTKTDESDMLSKCNQTSALRAFQVLGPVYQEEIMAFLRKQMEGSEEVKCTAALTVLREVAEEFTPHMDKVKEIMVQSVALIIQENIYKIKRPLLQLIRSCACCGYLTLPGGSVLVDFLIRQCELPGSIVKHGSDWDEEAVQVYSINTLNLLTEVIKRKSKVPWKMLLQFVCPLEYANTFIPVCKTLTSLFIKSGKGGLSPYLGELHRRPTELPTPQALLIRLLVRNSHLFGPALQLLHALHPLNSLHPVMHSDLGQLWKEMIPELIQYLETHNEGTLEEEKWKDKLLQLLERSMEAIMDDAWSCELANEILVKSKSYSQRPQDKFFPYKFYGAVLRASRNRDMVREYLSIILRTSQQEEAEREGIASAISLVATRHLTDTLVVLQEFISMMNPESQVTGLSRVHSHRESESERSDIFSLYSLCLSHVCFQMFLRLIEPQNVEQETTWKLSDLESQHALECDKLVENLSLKLNFLRSVAAFTRTVGDIAQKAKEAHEFSQKTMIVAFMVKLIEEESVNLLSNPVRQQAMIVVTNLRKLKPPLKPEKKANLLRACYKSVFSLPPVETMLAEACDNIQRQLSESLYKETIDALRGMLEGLVFECPVEAQKILEYLEPWLISRKDHERERAMWCSARILRCVAKLPNFDTSIEFSRLGRLVRLLALRCHDPVDNICFLAARAVYNLYCIQLVKRQLKKGHGLTKVDTLKNLGTYSPSVFYNNTSQIAKAFAEYFTPLQLTNLVLTALDGLTDPRGKISRAAGELLSAILEERGESLRRHKVDDTLTGIYQRLSLIHEPTTRQEMLRAVCFLAGNNTKKVVPILLDHPLPWDSNTTELWRFLGTRRETTLNVLQLLITILEEKPVQKAKSNISDDEIALQPVAVTCALCEMLSTPNCRDAVQELYPRLLLAVLGHVQRVIEQNPLENMGVYRKEGGQGERLILPASCALEAVKTLLSGAGYVEVLDYVEEHRGWDLLSSPSDYYCGIMEITSAMVKHFTPLNLHRIFNQLIPLLNSENEHDKIMSRAFYAQERVILVKRLPTQQIELESLL
;
A
#
# COMPACT_ATOMS: atom_id res chain seq x y z
N ILE A 1 -75.52 50.98 9.21
CA ILE A 1 -76.72 50.65 10.03
C ILE A 1 -77.11 49.18 9.89
N LYS A 2 -77.23 48.59 8.68
CA LYS A 2 -77.46 47.14 8.51
C LYS A 2 -76.33 46.27 9.08
N GLU A 3 -75.06 46.57 8.79
CA GLU A 3 -73.89 45.82 9.31
C GLU A 3 -73.78 45.90 10.85
N LEU A 4 -73.94 47.09 11.43
CA LEU A 4 -74.02 47.26 12.90
C LEU A 4 -75.17 46.46 13.53
N LYS A 5 -76.31 46.36 12.84
CA LYS A 5 -77.47 45.60 13.32
C LYS A 5 -77.20 44.10 13.30
N GLU A 6 -76.50 43.59 12.28
CA GLU A 6 -76.06 42.20 12.20
C GLU A 6 -75.02 41.86 13.28
N GLU A 7 -74.05 42.72 13.58
CA GLU A 7 -73.08 42.53 14.67
C GLU A 7 -73.74 42.50 16.05
N PHE A 8 -74.70 43.41 16.32
CA PHE A 8 -75.46 43.40 17.57
C PHE A 8 -76.35 42.15 17.70
N GLU A 9 -76.96 41.71 16.60
CA GLU A 9 -77.77 40.51 16.55
C GLU A 9 -76.93 39.24 16.77
N GLU A 10 -75.73 39.15 16.18
CA GLU A 10 -74.79 38.07 16.43
C GLU A 10 -74.27 38.03 17.87
N ALA A 11 -73.95 39.19 18.45
CA ALA A 11 -73.54 39.32 19.85
C ALA A 11 -74.67 38.91 20.81
N ALA A 12 -75.91 39.32 20.55
CA ALA A 12 -77.08 38.92 21.34
C ALA A 12 -77.31 37.39 21.27
N ILE A 13 -77.19 36.80 20.08
CA ILE A 13 -77.27 35.35 19.92
C ILE A 13 -76.12 34.65 20.65
N ALA A 14 -74.89 35.17 20.58
CA ALA A 14 -73.74 34.62 21.31
C ALA A 14 -73.92 34.65 22.84
N ILE A 15 -74.54 35.72 23.37
CA ILE A 15 -74.90 35.83 24.79
C ILE A 15 -75.96 34.79 25.17
N ILE A 16 -77.04 34.66 24.40
CA ILE A 16 -78.09 33.65 24.64
C ILE A 16 -77.47 32.24 24.63
N VAL A 17 -76.57 31.99 23.68
CA VAL A 17 -75.84 30.74 23.50
C VAL A 17 -74.89 30.45 24.68
N ALA A 18 -74.23 31.48 25.23
CA ALA A 18 -73.39 31.37 26.43
C ALA A 18 -74.20 31.13 27.71
N VAL A 19 -75.33 31.83 27.89
CA VAL A 19 -76.25 31.63 29.01
C VAL A 19 -76.87 30.23 28.95
N GLY A 20 -77.26 29.76 27.76
CA GLY A 20 -77.82 28.44 27.54
C GLY A 20 -76.87 27.27 27.86
N LYS A 21 -75.54 27.50 27.89
CA LYS A 21 -74.57 26.50 28.40
C LYS A 21 -74.71 26.24 29.90
N HIS A 22 -75.04 27.27 30.67
CA HIS A 22 -75.09 27.22 32.13
C HIS A 22 -76.52 27.00 32.65
N CYS A 23 -77.53 27.55 31.96
CA CYS A 23 -78.94 27.54 32.35
C CYS A 23 -79.84 27.09 31.17
N PRO A 24 -79.74 25.84 30.69
CA PRO A 24 -80.45 25.39 29.49
C PRO A 24 -81.98 25.42 29.62
N GLY A 25 -82.53 25.08 30.79
CA GLY A 25 -83.97 24.99 31.00
C GLY A 25 -84.70 26.34 30.90
N GLU A 26 -84.15 27.39 31.50
CA GLU A 26 -84.74 28.74 31.46
C GLU A 26 -84.64 29.36 30.06
N VAL A 27 -83.51 29.14 29.38
CA VAL A 27 -83.29 29.62 28.01
C VAL A 27 -84.24 28.92 27.03
N VAL A 28 -84.40 27.60 27.13
CA VAL A 28 -85.37 26.87 26.30
C VAL A 28 -86.79 27.34 26.57
N ALA A 29 -87.23 27.45 27.82
CA ALA A 29 -88.57 27.95 28.15
C ALA A 29 -88.84 29.35 27.57
N THR A 30 -87.87 30.26 27.69
CA THR A 30 -87.98 31.62 27.14
C THR A 30 -88.02 31.62 25.61
N LEU A 31 -87.27 30.73 24.96
CA LEU A 31 -87.31 30.59 23.50
C LEU A 31 -88.67 30.04 23.05
N GLN A 32 -89.25 29.07 23.77
CA GLN A 32 -90.56 28.50 23.47
C GLN A 32 -91.69 29.54 23.49
N GLU A 33 -91.68 30.46 24.47
CA GLU A 33 -92.67 31.55 24.55
C GLU A 33 -92.67 32.47 23.32
N ARG A 34 -91.57 32.50 22.55
CA ARG A 34 -91.43 33.29 21.33
C ARG A 34 -91.96 32.57 20.08
N PHE A 35 -92.27 31.27 20.15
CA PHE A 35 -92.90 30.54 19.05
C PHE A 35 -94.42 30.64 19.15
N GLN A 36 -95.05 31.33 18.21
CA GLN A 36 -96.51 31.41 18.09
C GLN A 36 -97.04 30.39 17.09
N SER A 37 -98.21 29.82 17.38
CA SER A 37 -98.86 28.88 16.46
C SER A 37 -99.19 29.56 15.13
N LYS A 38 -98.78 28.95 14.01
CA LYS A 38 -99.02 29.38 12.62
C LYS A 38 -98.33 30.68 12.16
N VAL A 39 -97.35 31.19 12.89
CA VAL A 39 -96.53 32.35 12.48
C VAL A 39 -95.07 31.93 12.37
N LEU A 40 -94.37 32.40 11.33
CA LEU A 40 -92.93 32.17 11.20
C LEU A 40 -92.18 32.88 12.34
N PRO A 41 -91.36 32.17 13.12
CA PRO A 41 -90.59 32.79 14.19
C PRO A 41 -89.55 33.76 13.62
N LEU A 42 -89.10 34.69 14.45
CA LEU A 42 -88.04 35.62 14.07
C LEU A 42 -86.77 34.85 13.70
N HIS A 43 -86.12 35.24 12.61
CA HIS A 43 -84.90 34.62 12.10
C HIS A 43 -83.81 34.48 13.20
N GLN A 44 -83.64 35.49 14.05
CA GLN A 44 -82.64 35.46 15.14
C GLN A 44 -82.93 34.40 16.21
N VAL A 45 -84.22 34.11 16.47
CA VAL A 45 -84.64 33.07 17.44
C VAL A 45 -84.26 31.69 16.92
N LEU A 46 -84.42 31.45 15.62
CA LEU A 46 -84.01 30.21 14.96
C LEU A 46 -82.48 30.04 14.95
N CYS A 47 -81.73 31.11 14.65
CA CYS A 47 -80.26 31.07 14.71
C CYS A 47 -79.72 30.83 16.14
N ALA A 48 -80.43 31.32 17.17
CA ALA A 48 -80.09 31.04 18.56
C ALA A 48 -80.31 29.57 18.92
N VAL A 49 -81.44 28.99 18.49
CA VAL A 49 -81.74 27.56 18.63
C VAL A 49 -80.69 26.70 17.91
N GLU A 50 -80.29 27.09 16.70
CA GLU A 50 -79.27 26.41 15.91
C GLU A 50 -77.91 26.38 16.63
N LYS A 51 -77.42 27.54 17.08
CA LYS A 51 -76.12 27.66 17.75
C LYS A 51 -76.11 26.94 19.12
N LEU A 52 -77.24 26.91 19.83
CA LEU A 52 -77.40 26.09 21.04
C LEU A 52 -77.27 24.60 20.74
N CYS A 53 -77.86 24.12 19.64
CA CYS A 53 -77.66 22.76 19.16
C CYS A 53 -76.19 22.54 18.78
N GLN A 54 -75.47 23.44 18.12
CA GLN A 54 -74.07 23.19 17.71
C GLN A 54 -73.08 23.05 18.89
N LEU A 55 -73.30 23.76 20.00
CA LEU A 55 -72.40 23.77 21.16
C LEU A 55 -72.24 22.42 21.86
N SER A 56 -73.30 21.61 21.91
CA SER A 56 -73.27 20.29 22.55
C SER A 56 -72.51 19.23 21.73
N GLY A 57 -71.94 19.61 20.58
CA GLY A 57 -71.44 18.66 19.58
C GLY A 57 -69.92 18.68 19.40
N ARG A 58 -69.24 19.68 19.98
CA ARG A 58 -67.79 19.90 19.77
C ARG A 58 -66.89 19.47 20.92
N LEU A 59 -67.39 18.94 22.02
CA LEU A 59 -66.57 18.50 23.14
C LEU A 59 -67.18 17.24 23.76
N SER A 60 -66.33 16.33 24.24
CA SER A 60 -66.66 15.14 25.04
C SER A 60 -67.19 15.53 26.43
N GLY A 61 -68.22 16.39 26.46
CA GLY A 61 -68.82 16.96 27.67
C GLY A 61 -70.28 16.53 27.86
N PRO A 62 -70.83 16.71 29.07
CA PRO A 62 -72.14 16.21 29.46
C PRO A 62 -73.27 16.77 28.56
N TYR A 63 -74.27 15.93 28.28
CA TYR A 63 -75.43 16.17 27.42
C TYR A 63 -76.40 17.25 27.96
N VAL A 64 -75.96 18.51 28.03
CA VAL A 64 -76.70 19.61 28.69
C VAL A 64 -78.07 19.91 28.04
N MET A 65 -78.21 19.75 26.71
CA MET A 65 -79.45 20.03 25.97
C MET A 65 -80.33 18.80 25.68
N ALA A 66 -79.88 17.59 26.05
CA ALA A 66 -80.62 16.36 25.74
C ALA A 66 -82.04 16.28 26.34
N PRO A 67 -82.31 16.81 27.56
CA PRO A 67 -83.66 16.80 28.14
C PRO A 67 -84.66 17.76 27.49
N TYR A 68 -84.27 18.55 26.48
CA TYR A 68 -85.12 19.60 25.91
C TYR A 68 -85.33 19.47 24.39
N ILE A 69 -84.77 18.43 23.79
CA ILE A 69 -84.85 18.18 22.34
C ILE A 69 -86.32 18.08 21.90
N GLY A 70 -87.20 17.52 22.74
CA GLY A 70 -88.59 17.22 22.38
C GLY A 70 -89.42 18.46 22.29
N ALA A 71 -89.31 19.25 23.36
CA ALA A 71 -89.93 20.53 23.53
C ALA A 71 -89.48 21.54 22.44
N MET A 72 -88.21 21.48 22.01
CA MET A 72 -87.71 22.29 20.88
C MET A 72 -88.21 21.80 19.53
N TRP A 73 -88.26 20.48 19.30
CA TRP A 73 -88.80 19.91 18.06
C TRP A 73 -90.29 20.25 17.89
N ASP A 74 -91.06 20.27 18.98
CA ASP A 74 -92.49 20.64 18.98
C ASP A 74 -92.73 22.11 18.62
N CYS A 75 -91.76 22.99 18.87
CA CYS A 75 -91.85 24.40 18.48
C CYS A 75 -91.58 24.62 17.00
N VAL A 76 -90.65 23.85 16.43
CA VAL A 76 -90.20 23.99 15.03
C VAL A 76 -91.15 23.28 14.06
N LEU A 77 -91.70 22.14 14.45
CA LEU A 77 -92.50 21.27 13.58
C LEU A 77 -93.76 21.95 12.99
N PRO A 78 -94.57 22.73 13.74
CA PRO A 78 -95.75 23.40 13.20
C PRO A 78 -95.43 24.54 12.23
N ALA A 79 -94.23 25.14 12.35
CA ALA A 79 -93.79 26.25 11.51
C ALA A 79 -93.13 25.77 10.19
N LEU A 80 -92.60 24.56 10.16
CA LEU A 80 -91.90 23.98 9.01
C LEU A 80 -92.70 23.99 7.69
N PRO A 81 -94.02 23.68 7.66
CA PRO A 81 -94.81 23.75 6.43
C PRO A 81 -95.06 25.16 5.91
N LEU A 82 -94.84 26.21 6.72
CA LEU A 82 -95.10 27.61 6.36
C LEU A 82 -93.88 28.29 5.70
N VAL A 83 -92.73 27.63 5.71
CA VAL A 83 -91.50 28.16 5.14
C VAL A 83 -91.54 28.08 3.61
N GLU A 84 -91.22 29.19 2.95
CA GLU A 84 -91.12 29.32 1.49
C GLU A 84 -89.86 30.05 1.02
N SER A 85 -89.22 30.88 1.86
CA SER A 85 -88.00 31.62 1.51
C SER A 85 -86.73 30.80 1.75
N GLU A 86 -85.74 30.91 0.86
CA GLU A 86 -84.47 30.15 0.93
C GLU A 86 -83.71 30.37 2.25
N GLU A 87 -83.63 31.61 2.75
CA GLU A 87 -82.92 31.92 4.01
C GLU A 87 -83.52 31.15 5.20
N TYR A 88 -84.85 31.18 5.34
CA TYR A 88 -85.53 30.39 6.36
C TYR A 88 -85.40 28.88 6.13
N MET A 89 -85.40 28.39 4.88
CA MET A 89 -85.22 26.96 4.61
C MET A 89 -83.85 26.45 5.07
N LEU A 90 -82.79 27.26 4.95
CA LEU A 90 -81.46 26.91 5.44
C LEU A 90 -81.41 26.87 6.97
N VAL A 91 -81.88 27.92 7.65
CA VAL A 91 -81.84 27.96 9.12
C VAL A 91 -82.72 26.88 9.75
N PHE A 92 -83.90 26.60 9.19
CA PHE A 92 -84.74 25.48 9.65
C PHE A 92 -84.07 24.12 9.42
N SER A 93 -83.37 23.93 8.29
CA SER A 93 -82.56 22.74 8.05
C SER A 93 -81.45 22.60 9.09
N ASP A 94 -80.74 23.69 9.42
CA ASP A 94 -79.63 23.67 10.37
C ASP A 94 -80.10 23.35 11.80
N VAL A 95 -81.23 23.92 12.23
CA VAL A 95 -81.89 23.62 13.50
C VAL A 95 -82.32 22.15 13.57
N LEU A 96 -83.01 21.65 12.54
CA LEU A 96 -83.53 20.28 12.53
C LEU A 96 -82.42 19.24 12.40
N ARG A 97 -81.34 19.55 11.67
CA ARG A 97 -80.13 18.73 11.63
C ARG A 97 -79.51 18.59 13.02
N GLY A 98 -79.40 19.70 13.75
CA GLY A 98 -78.92 19.70 15.13
C GLY A 98 -79.78 18.78 16.00
N LEU A 99 -81.09 19.02 16.04
CA LEU A 99 -82.04 18.23 16.83
C LEU A 99 -82.02 16.73 16.48
N ALA A 100 -82.00 16.38 15.20
CA ALA A 100 -81.93 14.99 14.74
C ALA A 100 -80.61 14.31 15.15
N LYS A 101 -79.46 14.97 14.93
CA LYS A 101 -78.15 14.41 15.27
C LYS A 101 -78.00 14.14 16.78
N TYR A 102 -78.54 15.02 17.63
CA TYR A 102 -78.56 14.77 19.08
C TYR A 102 -79.52 13.65 19.46
N ALA A 103 -80.73 13.64 18.91
CA ALA A 103 -81.69 12.57 19.18
C ALA A 103 -81.11 11.20 18.80
N SER A 104 -80.45 11.08 17.65
CA SER A 104 -79.80 9.84 17.21
C SER A 104 -78.69 9.38 18.16
N ARG A 105 -77.75 10.27 18.54
CA ARG A 105 -76.66 9.96 19.49
C ARG A 105 -77.19 9.58 20.88
N TYR A 106 -78.18 10.31 21.36
CA TYR A 106 -78.78 10.09 22.67
C TYR A 106 -79.59 8.79 22.75
N LEU A 107 -80.21 8.36 21.64
CA LEU A 107 -80.88 7.06 21.53
C LEU A 107 -79.88 5.89 21.41
N ALA A 108 -78.71 6.11 20.80
CA ALA A 108 -77.66 5.10 20.68
C ALA A 108 -76.86 4.91 21.98
N GLU A 109 -76.56 5.99 22.71
CA GLU A 109 -75.82 5.99 23.98
C GLU A 109 -76.53 6.87 25.04
N PRO A 110 -77.47 6.32 25.83
CA PRO A 110 -78.12 7.08 26.89
C PRO A 110 -77.11 7.43 28.01
N PRO A 111 -76.98 8.71 28.43
CA PRO A 111 -76.07 9.09 29.50
C PRO A 111 -76.46 8.42 30.82
N GLN A 112 -75.48 7.80 31.48
CA GLN A 112 -75.67 7.17 32.79
C GLN A 112 -76.07 8.24 33.82
N GLY A 113 -77.33 8.21 34.30
CA GLY A 113 -77.78 9.00 35.45
C GLY A 113 -78.77 10.15 35.22
N ALA A 114 -79.35 10.33 34.03
CA ALA A 114 -80.32 11.41 33.78
C ALA A 114 -81.75 11.09 34.32
N LYS A 115 -82.33 12.00 35.12
CA LYS A 115 -83.75 11.98 35.55
C LYS A 115 -84.66 12.51 34.42
N LYS A 116 -85.75 11.77 34.16
CA LYS A 116 -86.90 12.05 33.26
C LYS A 116 -86.57 12.62 31.86
N LEU A 117 -86.71 11.73 30.88
CA LEU A 117 -86.65 11.99 29.45
C LEU A 117 -87.83 12.85 28.97
N ASP A 118 -87.57 13.85 28.13
CA ASP A 118 -88.58 14.65 27.41
C ASP A 118 -89.06 13.96 26.11
N ILE A 119 -88.25 13.06 25.54
CA ILE A 119 -88.63 12.25 24.38
C ILE A 119 -88.33 10.76 24.62
N THR A 120 -89.29 9.91 24.30
CA THR A 120 -89.13 8.45 24.18
C THR A 120 -88.75 8.05 22.75
N GLY A 121 -88.10 6.90 22.53
CA GLY A 121 -87.75 6.44 21.18
C GLY A 121 -88.95 6.44 20.20
N GLU A 122 -90.16 6.13 20.68
CA GLU A 122 -91.39 6.14 19.89
C GLU A 122 -91.85 7.56 19.52
N THR A 123 -91.77 8.51 20.45
CA THR A 123 -92.15 9.91 20.19
C THR A 123 -91.11 10.62 19.32
N ALA A 124 -89.82 10.28 19.46
CA ALA A 124 -88.77 10.73 18.55
C ALA A 124 -89.00 10.22 17.13
N ALA A 125 -89.31 8.93 16.97
CA ALA A 125 -89.60 8.32 15.67
C ALA A 125 -90.83 8.95 15.00
N ALA A 126 -91.89 9.26 15.77
CA ALA A 126 -93.07 9.95 15.25
C ALA A 126 -92.75 11.38 14.79
N LYS A 127 -92.02 12.16 15.60
CA LYS A 127 -91.57 13.52 15.25
C LYS A 127 -90.65 13.51 14.03
N ALA A 128 -89.72 12.56 13.96
CA ALA A 128 -88.84 12.37 12.81
C ALA A 128 -89.62 12.02 11.53
N TYR A 129 -90.64 11.17 11.62
CA TYR A 129 -91.47 10.82 10.47
C TYR A 129 -92.30 12.00 9.94
N VAL A 130 -92.91 12.79 10.83
CA VAL A 130 -93.66 14.00 10.41
C VAL A 130 -92.72 15.02 9.78
N THR A 131 -91.54 15.22 10.36
CA THR A 131 -90.48 16.07 9.79
C THR A 131 -90.10 15.57 8.40
N PHE A 132 -89.82 14.27 8.26
CA PHE A 132 -89.51 13.63 6.99
C PHE A 132 -90.61 13.83 5.94
N LEU A 133 -91.90 13.71 6.29
CA LEU A 133 -93.00 13.92 5.34
C LEU A 133 -93.05 15.34 4.79
N VAL A 134 -92.74 16.35 5.60
CA VAL A 134 -92.72 17.75 5.15
C VAL A 134 -91.53 17.97 4.20
N PHE A 135 -90.34 17.50 4.59
CA PHE A 135 -89.17 17.59 3.71
C PHE A 135 -89.39 16.81 2.41
N PHE A 136 -89.87 15.57 2.48
CA PHE A 136 -90.04 14.69 1.31
C PHE A 136 -91.13 15.16 0.35
N ASN A 137 -92.27 15.64 0.85
CA ASN A 137 -93.39 16.03 -0.03
C ASN A 137 -93.32 17.49 -0.49
N LYS A 138 -92.80 18.40 0.34
CA LYS A 138 -92.79 19.84 0.02
C LYS A 138 -91.42 20.34 -0.45
N TRP A 139 -90.35 20.01 0.26
CA TRP A 139 -89.03 20.62 0.00
C TRP A 139 -88.21 19.83 -1.01
N PHE A 140 -88.22 18.50 -0.95
CA PHE A 140 -87.45 17.63 -1.85
C PHE A 140 -87.80 17.82 -3.34
N PRO A 141 -89.07 18.11 -3.73
CA PRO A 141 -89.37 18.42 -5.14
C PRO A 141 -89.02 19.86 -5.56
N THR A 142 -88.92 20.80 -4.62
CA THR A 142 -88.83 22.24 -4.89
C THR A 142 -87.44 22.84 -4.63
N ALA A 143 -86.66 22.25 -3.72
CA ALA A 143 -85.36 22.72 -3.28
C ALA A 143 -84.28 22.55 -4.38
N LYS A 144 -83.37 23.52 -4.46
CA LYS A 144 -82.22 23.51 -5.38
C LYS A 144 -80.97 24.03 -4.67
N GLY A 145 -79.79 23.61 -5.14
CA GLY A 145 -78.50 24.07 -4.60
C GLY A 145 -78.35 23.78 -3.10
N LYS A 146 -77.89 24.78 -2.33
CA LYS A 146 -77.60 24.66 -0.89
C LYS A 146 -78.79 24.21 -0.04
N VAL A 147 -80.03 24.57 -0.43
CA VAL A 147 -81.24 24.16 0.30
C VAL A 147 -81.46 22.65 0.16
N MET A 148 -81.18 22.08 -1.02
CA MET A 148 -81.28 20.63 -1.22
C MET A 148 -80.16 19.89 -0.47
N GLU A 149 -78.95 20.43 -0.44
CA GLU A 149 -77.83 19.87 0.34
C GLU A 149 -78.17 19.79 1.83
N ALA A 150 -78.67 20.90 2.40
CA ALA A 150 -79.11 20.94 3.79
C ALA A 150 -80.31 20.01 4.06
N THR A 151 -81.25 19.92 3.11
CA THR A 151 -82.38 18.99 3.18
C THR A 151 -81.93 17.53 3.21
N LEU A 152 -80.99 17.13 2.36
CA LEU A 152 -80.45 15.77 2.29
C LEU A 152 -79.70 15.39 3.57
N ASP A 153 -78.91 16.31 4.13
CA ASP A 153 -78.21 16.12 5.40
C ASP A 153 -79.19 15.85 6.55
N VAL A 154 -80.25 16.67 6.67
CA VAL A 154 -81.32 16.47 7.66
C VAL A 154 -82.01 15.13 7.47
N ILE A 155 -82.45 14.81 6.24
CA ILE A 155 -83.14 13.55 5.93
C ILE A 155 -82.27 12.34 6.31
N GLY A 156 -80.97 12.38 6.02
CA GLY A 156 -80.02 11.34 6.40
C GLY A 156 -79.98 11.09 7.92
N GLN A 157 -79.95 12.16 8.72
CA GLN A 157 -79.99 12.06 10.19
C GLN A 157 -81.35 11.56 10.73
N LEU A 158 -82.45 11.81 10.02
CA LEU A 158 -83.78 11.32 10.43
C LEU A 158 -83.89 9.79 10.27
N PHE A 159 -83.23 9.20 9.29
CA PHE A 159 -83.30 7.75 9.03
C PHE A 159 -82.83 6.88 10.19
N SER A 160 -81.88 7.36 11.00
CA SER A 160 -81.40 6.63 12.18
C SER A 160 -82.36 6.67 13.36
N ILE A 161 -83.36 7.56 13.35
CA ILE A 161 -84.36 7.78 14.42
C ILE A 161 -85.71 7.17 14.05
N MET A 162 -86.07 7.21 12.76
CA MET A 162 -87.35 6.72 12.26
C MET A 162 -87.55 5.23 12.51
N SER A 163 -88.80 4.81 12.72
CA SER A 163 -89.12 3.39 12.88
C SER A 163 -89.02 2.67 11.53
N VAL A 164 -88.53 1.43 11.56
CA VAL A 164 -88.30 0.59 10.37
C VAL A 164 -89.57 0.39 9.55
N GLN A 165 -90.73 0.30 10.18
CA GLN A 165 -92.04 0.21 9.51
C GLN A 165 -92.37 1.45 8.66
N THR A 166 -91.96 2.65 9.07
CA THR A 166 -92.24 3.89 8.31
C THR A 166 -91.29 4.04 7.13
N LEU A 167 -90.02 3.67 7.32
CA LEU A 167 -89.00 3.65 6.27
C LEU A 167 -89.36 2.67 5.14
N LYS A 168 -89.93 1.51 5.52
CA LYS A 168 -90.39 0.45 4.59
C LYS A 168 -91.27 0.96 3.47
N ASN A 169 -92.19 1.87 3.76
CA ASN A 169 -93.20 2.33 2.81
C ASN A 169 -92.61 3.27 1.74
N HIS A 170 -91.47 3.90 2.04
CA HIS A 170 -90.84 4.90 1.17
C HIS A 170 -89.51 4.43 0.57
N LEU A 171 -88.98 3.28 1.02
CA LEU A 171 -87.62 2.81 0.70
C LEU A 171 -87.28 2.80 -0.81
N GLN A 172 -88.11 2.17 -1.65
CA GLN A 172 -87.83 2.07 -3.09
C GLN A 172 -87.93 3.43 -3.80
N CYS A 173 -88.87 4.27 -3.38
CA CYS A 173 -89.00 5.63 -3.89
C CYS A 173 -87.80 6.49 -3.48
N LEU A 174 -87.37 6.40 -2.22
CA LEU A 174 -86.21 7.11 -1.68
C LEU A 174 -84.92 6.71 -2.38
N ILE A 175 -84.68 5.41 -2.60
CA ILE A 175 -83.49 4.95 -3.32
C ILE A 175 -83.49 5.50 -4.74
N SER A 176 -84.61 5.35 -5.47
CA SER A 176 -84.72 5.88 -6.84
C SER A 176 -84.48 7.39 -6.91
N GLN A 177 -85.07 8.15 -5.99
CA GLN A 177 -84.93 9.60 -5.95
C GLN A 177 -83.53 10.05 -5.53
N LEU A 178 -82.91 9.43 -4.53
CA LEU A 178 -81.54 9.74 -4.13
C LEU A 178 -80.54 9.43 -5.25
N LEU A 179 -80.72 8.30 -5.94
CA LEU A 179 -79.87 7.95 -7.08
C LEU A 179 -80.02 8.95 -8.23
N HIS A 180 -81.24 9.47 -8.47
CA HIS A 180 -81.47 10.51 -9.47
C HIS A 180 -80.74 11.83 -9.16
N GLN A 181 -80.54 12.17 -7.89
CA GLN A 181 -79.87 13.41 -7.49
C GLN A 181 -78.39 13.47 -7.89
N TYR A 182 -77.72 12.33 -8.12
CA TYR A 182 -76.36 12.32 -8.67
C TYR A 182 -76.26 12.94 -10.09
N GLY A 183 -77.37 13.05 -10.82
CA GLY A 183 -77.42 13.70 -12.14
C GLY A 183 -77.67 15.22 -12.09
N THR A 184 -77.77 15.80 -10.90
CA THR A 184 -78.12 17.22 -10.70
C THR A 184 -76.90 18.04 -10.23
N ARG A 185 -77.01 19.38 -10.19
CA ARG A 185 -75.91 20.28 -9.78
C ARG A 185 -75.70 20.36 -8.25
N ILE A 186 -75.82 19.23 -7.55
CA ILE A 186 -75.69 19.12 -6.09
C ILE A 186 -74.35 18.47 -5.76
N GLN A 187 -73.70 18.88 -4.67
CA GLN A 187 -72.50 18.21 -4.18
C GLN A 187 -72.79 16.74 -3.83
N HIS A 188 -72.13 15.80 -4.51
CA HIS A 188 -72.41 14.36 -4.40
C HIS A 188 -72.26 13.82 -2.96
N PHE A 189 -71.39 14.44 -2.15
CA PHE A 189 -71.18 14.10 -0.73
C PHE A 189 -72.49 13.94 0.05
N TYR A 190 -73.39 14.92 -0.04
CA TYR A 190 -74.65 14.91 0.72
C TYR A 190 -75.61 13.80 0.25
N VAL A 191 -75.58 13.48 -1.05
CA VAL A 191 -76.36 12.36 -1.61
C VAL A 191 -75.81 11.03 -1.12
N THR A 192 -74.48 10.84 -1.17
CA THR A 192 -73.82 9.60 -0.72
C THR A 192 -73.92 9.40 0.79
N GLU A 193 -73.79 10.45 1.59
CA GLU A 193 -73.94 10.38 3.04
C GLU A 193 -75.39 10.06 3.45
N CYS A 194 -76.38 10.70 2.80
CA CYS A 194 -77.79 10.38 3.01
C CYS A 194 -78.11 8.92 2.61
N LEU A 195 -77.56 8.44 1.49
CA LEU A 195 -77.70 7.05 1.06
C LEU A 195 -77.03 6.07 2.05
N CYS A 196 -75.86 6.41 2.58
CA CYS A 196 -75.15 5.61 3.59
C CYS A 196 -75.97 5.48 4.89
N HIS A 197 -76.53 6.59 5.40
CA HIS A 197 -77.42 6.58 6.57
C HIS A 197 -78.68 5.74 6.34
N LEU A 198 -79.27 5.82 5.13
CA LEU A 198 -80.40 4.99 4.74
C LEU A 198 -80.05 3.50 4.76
N LEU A 199 -78.93 3.13 4.14
CA LEU A 199 -78.46 1.73 4.10
C LEU A 199 -78.17 1.19 5.49
N HIS A 200 -77.51 1.98 6.34
CA HIS A 200 -77.22 1.60 7.72
C HIS A 200 -78.50 1.34 8.52
N ALA A 201 -79.46 2.27 8.48
CA ALA A 201 -80.74 2.13 9.18
C ALA A 201 -81.56 0.90 8.72
N VAL A 202 -81.51 0.55 7.43
CA VAL A 202 -82.24 -0.61 6.90
C VAL A 202 -81.54 -1.93 7.24
N LEU A 203 -80.20 -1.97 7.13
CA LEU A 203 -79.42 -3.21 7.28
C LEU A 203 -79.16 -3.60 8.74
N CYS A 204 -79.32 -2.69 9.71
CA CYS A 204 -79.41 -3.04 11.13
C CYS A 204 -80.49 -4.11 11.42
N HIS A 205 -81.46 -4.30 10.51
CA HIS A 205 -82.51 -5.31 10.63
C HIS A 205 -82.45 -6.35 9.49
N GLN A 206 -81.92 -7.54 9.80
CA GLN A 206 -81.65 -8.61 8.82
C GLN A 206 -82.83 -9.04 7.92
N LYS A 207 -84.09 -8.78 8.31
CA LYS A 207 -85.28 -9.16 7.52
C LYS A 207 -85.49 -8.31 6.25
N TRP A 208 -84.87 -7.14 6.17
CA TRP A 208 -85.14 -6.14 5.11
C TRP A 208 -84.12 -6.15 3.96
N SER A 209 -83.06 -6.94 4.10
CA SER A 209 -82.07 -7.20 3.05
C SER A 209 -82.69 -7.70 1.75
N LYS A 210 -83.74 -8.53 1.81
CA LYS A 210 -84.38 -9.07 0.60
C LYS A 210 -85.04 -8.00 -0.30
N ARG A 211 -85.47 -6.86 0.26
CA ARG A 211 -86.11 -5.77 -0.51
C ARG A 211 -85.10 -4.83 -1.16
N LEU A 212 -83.95 -4.62 -0.52
CA LEU A 212 -82.84 -3.85 -1.08
C LEU A 212 -82.21 -4.53 -2.30
N TYR A 213 -82.31 -5.87 -2.39
CA TYR A 213 -81.75 -6.68 -3.48
C TYR A 213 -82.20 -6.20 -4.87
N GLN A 214 -83.46 -5.79 -5.03
CA GLN A 214 -84.02 -5.34 -6.31
C GLN A 214 -83.36 -4.06 -6.86
N SER A 215 -82.78 -3.26 -5.98
CA SER A 215 -82.10 -2.00 -6.30
C SER A 215 -80.58 -2.09 -6.10
N LEU A 216 -80.06 -3.26 -5.72
CA LEU A 216 -78.68 -3.43 -5.28
C LEU A 216 -77.68 -3.09 -6.39
N ASP A 217 -77.91 -3.55 -7.62
CA ASP A 217 -77.01 -3.26 -8.75
C ASP A 217 -76.91 -1.76 -9.05
N ASN A 218 -78.02 -1.02 -8.94
CA ASN A 218 -78.06 0.43 -9.14
C ASN A 218 -77.34 1.17 -8.02
N ILE A 219 -77.47 0.69 -6.77
CA ILE A 219 -76.78 1.22 -5.59
C ILE A 219 -75.27 0.96 -5.72
N LEU A 220 -74.86 -0.28 -6.00
CA LEU A 220 -73.45 -0.65 -6.17
C LEU A 220 -72.79 0.12 -7.30
N SER A 221 -73.45 0.25 -8.46
CA SER A 221 -72.93 1.01 -9.61
C SER A 221 -72.76 2.50 -9.30
N SER A 222 -73.73 3.10 -8.62
CA SER A 222 -73.70 4.53 -8.27
C SER A 222 -72.65 4.84 -7.19
N LEU A 223 -72.56 3.99 -6.15
CA LEU A 223 -71.53 4.12 -5.12
C LEU A 223 -70.13 3.89 -5.69
N PHE A 224 -69.96 2.90 -6.57
CA PHE A 224 -68.68 2.61 -7.22
C PHE A 224 -68.22 3.78 -8.10
N ALA A 225 -69.14 4.41 -8.84
CA ALA A 225 -68.84 5.63 -9.61
C ALA A 225 -68.29 6.77 -8.74
N GLN A 226 -68.78 6.91 -7.50
CA GLN A 226 -68.23 7.89 -6.55
C GLN A 226 -66.83 7.52 -6.06
N VAL A 227 -66.56 6.22 -5.82
CA VAL A 227 -65.21 5.76 -5.44
C VAL A 227 -64.20 5.97 -6.57
N CYS A 228 -64.63 5.90 -7.84
CA CYS A 228 -63.81 6.15 -9.03
C CYS A 228 -63.52 7.63 -9.31
N THR A 229 -64.08 8.59 -8.56
CA THR A 229 -63.78 10.01 -8.78
C THR A 229 -62.33 10.33 -8.37
N LYS A 230 -61.58 11.06 -9.22
CA LYS A 230 -60.20 11.47 -8.91
C LYS A 230 -60.21 12.55 -7.82
N THR A 231 -59.43 12.37 -6.77
CA THR A 231 -59.33 13.30 -5.64
C THR A 231 -58.02 14.08 -5.68
N ASP A 232 -58.10 15.40 -5.88
CA ASP A 232 -56.97 16.30 -5.65
C ASP A 232 -56.82 16.56 -4.13
N GLU A 233 -55.59 16.68 -3.63
CA GLU A 233 -55.35 16.78 -2.18
C GLU A 233 -56.06 17.98 -1.52
N SER A 234 -56.37 19.02 -2.29
CA SER A 234 -57.02 20.26 -1.86
C SER A 234 -58.56 20.19 -1.76
N ASP A 235 -59.23 19.19 -2.35
CA ASP A 235 -60.69 19.08 -2.30
C ASP A 235 -61.16 18.15 -1.16
N MET A 236 -61.44 18.76 0.00
CA MET A 236 -61.89 18.06 1.20
C MET A 236 -63.26 17.37 1.02
N LEU A 237 -64.17 17.93 0.22
CA LEU A 237 -65.52 17.38 0.06
C LEU A 237 -65.52 16.13 -0.82
N SER A 238 -64.70 16.09 -1.87
CA SER A 238 -64.52 14.89 -2.69
C SER A 238 -63.92 13.72 -1.90
N LYS A 239 -62.93 13.99 -1.03
CA LYS A 239 -62.39 12.99 -0.07
C LYS A 239 -63.45 12.47 0.90
N CYS A 240 -64.27 13.37 1.47
CA CYS A 240 -65.38 12.98 2.33
C CYS A 240 -66.43 12.15 1.59
N ASN A 241 -66.73 12.47 0.33
CA ASN A 241 -67.63 11.71 -0.53
C ASN A 241 -67.12 10.28 -0.76
N GLN A 242 -65.84 10.14 -1.14
CA GLN A 242 -65.20 8.84 -1.33
C GLN A 242 -65.22 8.01 -0.04
N THR A 243 -64.96 8.63 1.12
CA THR A 243 -65.01 7.97 2.43
C THR A 243 -66.43 7.51 2.79
N SER A 244 -67.45 8.33 2.50
CA SER A 244 -68.86 7.96 2.71
C SER A 244 -69.31 6.84 1.77
N ALA A 245 -68.83 6.81 0.52
CA ALA A 245 -69.09 5.72 -0.42
C ALA A 245 -68.44 4.40 0.07
N LEU A 246 -67.20 4.45 0.55
CA LEU A 246 -66.53 3.28 1.15
C LEU A 246 -67.27 2.78 2.40
N ARG A 247 -67.74 3.68 3.27
CA ARG A 247 -68.60 3.31 4.41
C ARG A 247 -69.90 2.64 3.99
N ALA A 248 -70.50 3.07 2.88
CA ALA A 248 -71.69 2.40 2.34
C ALA A 248 -71.38 0.96 1.89
N PHE A 249 -70.21 0.70 1.28
CA PHE A 249 -69.76 -0.66 0.98
C PHE A 249 -69.49 -1.49 2.23
N GLN A 250 -68.90 -0.90 3.28
CA GLN A 250 -68.72 -1.57 4.58
C GLN A 250 -70.07 -1.99 5.16
N VAL A 251 -71.07 -1.10 5.14
CA VAL A 251 -72.43 -1.38 5.64
C VAL A 251 -73.14 -2.48 4.83
N LEU A 252 -72.90 -2.58 3.52
CA LEU A 252 -73.46 -3.63 2.65
C LEU A 252 -72.74 -4.99 2.80
N GLY A 253 -71.45 -4.98 3.14
CA GLY A 253 -70.55 -6.13 3.21
C GLY A 253 -71.06 -7.34 4.00
N PRO A 254 -71.60 -7.19 5.23
CA PRO A 254 -72.08 -8.32 6.04
C PRO A 254 -73.20 -9.13 5.40
N VAL A 255 -73.97 -8.54 4.49
CA VAL A 255 -75.23 -9.10 3.99
C VAL A 255 -75.12 -9.60 2.54
N TYR A 256 -74.36 -8.91 1.67
CA TYR A 256 -74.29 -9.17 0.22
C TYR A 256 -72.88 -9.55 -0.27
N GLN A 257 -72.22 -10.47 0.43
CA GLN A 257 -70.81 -10.80 0.17
C GLN A 257 -70.55 -11.34 -1.23
N GLU A 258 -71.41 -12.24 -1.71
CA GLU A 258 -71.24 -12.89 -3.02
C GLU A 258 -71.51 -11.91 -4.16
N GLU A 259 -72.54 -11.07 -4.01
CA GLU A 259 -72.94 -10.06 -4.99
C GLU A 259 -71.93 -8.92 -5.09
N ILE A 260 -71.42 -8.41 -3.95
CA ILE A 260 -70.36 -7.40 -3.93
C ILE A 260 -69.10 -7.97 -4.57
N MET A 261 -68.72 -9.20 -4.26
CA MET A 261 -67.54 -9.84 -4.85
C MET A 261 -67.70 -10.13 -6.34
N ALA A 262 -68.88 -10.55 -6.80
CA ALA A 262 -69.17 -10.72 -8.22
C ALA A 262 -69.15 -9.38 -8.98
N PHE A 263 -69.72 -8.33 -8.39
CA PHE A 263 -69.67 -6.98 -8.95
C PHE A 263 -68.24 -6.46 -9.04
N LEU A 264 -67.46 -6.53 -7.95
CA LEU A 264 -66.08 -6.05 -7.93
C LEU A 264 -65.18 -6.85 -8.86
N ARG A 265 -65.36 -8.17 -8.97
CA ARG A 265 -64.63 -9.00 -9.94
C ARG A 265 -64.87 -8.51 -11.37
N LYS A 266 -66.13 -8.29 -11.74
CA LYS A 266 -66.49 -7.75 -13.06
C LYS A 266 -65.90 -6.36 -13.31
N GLN A 267 -65.68 -5.56 -12.27
CA GLN A 267 -65.00 -4.26 -12.39
C GLN A 267 -63.47 -4.39 -12.46
N MET A 268 -62.88 -5.52 -12.10
CA MET A 268 -61.44 -5.77 -12.20
C MET A 268 -61.04 -6.44 -13.52
N GLU A 269 -61.95 -7.19 -14.16
CA GLU A 269 -61.74 -7.84 -15.45
C GLU A 269 -61.78 -6.82 -16.62
N GLY A 270 -60.62 -6.52 -17.21
CA GLY A 270 -60.51 -5.75 -18.47
C GLY A 270 -60.86 -4.25 -18.39
N SER A 271 -60.78 -3.62 -17.22
CA SER A 271 -61.24 -2.25 -16.98
C SER A 271 -60.11 -1.20 -16.84
N GLU A 272 -60.48 0.09 -16.89
CA GLU A 272 -59.57 1.23 -16.72
C GLU A 272 -58.91 1.25 -15.32
N GLU A 273 -57.67 1.77 -15.24
CA GLU A 273 -56.86 1.90 -14.01
C GLU A 273 -57.64 2.44 -12.79
N VAL A 274 -58.52 3.42 -13.02
CA VAL A 274 -59.33 4.08 -11.99
C VAL A 274 -60.40 3.13 -11.39
N LYS A 275 -60.92 2.20 -12.19
CA LYS A 275 -61.91 1.21 -11.74
C LYS A 275 -61.23 0.09 -10.97
N CYS A 276 -60.09 -0.40 -11.43
CA CYS A 276 -59.32 -1.41 -10.70
C CYS A 276 -58.80 -0.89 -9.35
N THR A 277 -58.29 0.34 -9.30
CA THR A 277 -57.84 0.98 -8.04
C THR A 277 -58.99 1.16 -7.05
N ALA A 278 -60.16 1.62 -7.52
CA ALA A 278 -61.38 1.72 -6.72
C ALA A 278 -61.84 0.35 -6.20
N ALA A 279 -61.87 -0.67 -7.06
CA ALA A 279 -62.28 -2.03 -6.68
C ALA A 279 -61.38 -2.63 -5.59
N LEU A 280 -60.05 -2.51 -5.72
CA LEU A 280 -59.11 -2.98 -4.70
C LEU A 280 -59.22 -2.20 -3.39
N THR A 281 -59.53 -0.91 -3.45
CA THR A 281 -59.76 -0.08 -2.26
C THR A 281 -61.04 -0.52 -1.52
N VAL A 282 -62.12 -0.82 -2.25
CA VAL A 282 -63.33 -1.39 -1.66
C VAL A 282 -63.05 -2.76 -1.04
N LEU A 283 -62.32 -3.63 -1.74
CA LEU A 283 -61.94 -4.94 -1.20
C LEU A 283 -61.12 -4.83 0.08
N ARG A 284 -60.23 -3.83 0.18
CA ARG A 284 -59.44 -3.57 1.39
C ARG A 284 -60.34 -3.25 2.57
N GLU A 285 -61.22 -2.27 2.42
CA GLU A 285 -62.13 -1.83 3.49
C GLU A 285 -63.06 -2.97 3.94
N VAL A 286 -63.56 -3.77 2.99
CA VAL A 286 -64.39 -4.95 3.29
C VAL A 286 -63.57 -6.05 3.98
N ALA A 287 -62.28 -6.22 3.65
CA ALA A 287 -61.44 -7.23 4.27
C ALA A 287 -61.01 -6.91 5.71
N GLU A 288 -60.81 -5.63 6.06
CA GLU A 288 -60.33 -5.20 7.38
C GLU A 288 -61.40 -5.30 8.48
N GLU A 289 -62.64 -4.92 8.20
CA GLU A 289 -63.73 -4.89 9.20
C GLU A 289 -64.42 -6.26 9.40
N PHE A 290 -64.47 -7.12 8.38
CA PHE A 290 -65.36 -8.30 8.35
C PHE A 290 -64.67 -9.67 8.48
N THR A 291 -63.62 -9.75 9.31
CA THR A 291 -62.86 -10.99 9.56
C THR A 291 -63.66 -12.24 9.97
N PRO A 292 -64.82 -12.17 10.67
CA PRO A 292 -65.60 -13.36 11.01
C PRO A 292 -66.70 -13.72 9.99
N HIS A 293 -66.96 -12.92 8.96
CA HIS A 293 -68.08 -13.15 8.04
C HIS A 293 -67.66 -13.44 6.59
N MET A 294 -66.43 -13.14 6.16
CA MET A 294 -65.94 -13.35 4.78
C MET A 294 -65.58 -14.81 4.40
N ASP A 295 -66.02 -15.81 5.18
CA ASP A 295 -65.58 -17.21 5.00
C ASP A 295 -65.99 -17.84 3.65
N LYS A 296 -67.11 -17.39 3.06
CA LYS A 296 -67.61 -17.93 1.78
C LYS A 296 -66.87 -17.43 0.54
N VAL A 297 -66.22 -16.27 0.63
CA VAL A 297 -65.69 -15.56 -0.56
C VAL A 297 -64.21 -15.18 -0.44
N LYS A 298 -63.56 -15.47 0.70
CA LYS A 298 -62.13 -15.22 0.92
C LYS A 298 -61.20 -15.91 -0.10
N GLU A 299 -61.48 -17.14 -0.51
CA GLU A 299 -60.66 -17.86 -1.50
C GLU A 299 -60.82 -17.26 -2.89
N ILE A 300 -62.07 -16.95 -3.26
CA ILE A 300 -62.43 -16.24 -4.47
C ILE A 300 -61.72 -14.88 -4.55
N MET A 301 -61.66 -14.14 -3.44
CA MET A 301 -60.97 -12.85 -3.37
C MET A 301 -59.48 -12.99 -3.64
N VAL A 302 -58.79 -13.90 -2.94
CA VAL A 302 -57.34 -14.14 -3.09
C VAL A 302 -57.00 -14.59 -4.52
N GLN A 303 -57.82 -15.46 -5.12
CA GLN A 303 -57.62 -15.89 -6.52
C GLN A 303 -57.84 -14.76 -7.52
N SER A 304 -58.87 -13.93 -7.33
CA SER A 304 -59.15 -12.79 -8.22
C SER A 304 -58.01 -11.77 -8.18
N VAL A 305 -57.44 -11.49 -7.00
CA VAL A 305 -56.28 -10.61 -6.85
C VAL A 305 -55.01 -11.22 -7.44
N ALA A 306 -54.82 -12.55 -7.30
CA ALA A 306 -53.69 -13.25 -7.88
C ALA A 306 -53.69 -13.20 -9.42
N LEU A 307 -54.86 -13.27 -10.06
CA LEU A 307 -54.99 -13.12 -11.52
C LEU A 307 -54.59 -11.71 -11.99
N ILE A 308 -55.00 -10.67 -11.27
CA ILE A 308 -54.63 -9.28 -11.59
C ILE A 308 -53.12 -9.04 -11.50
N ILE A 309 -52.45 -9.68 -10.53
CA ILE A 309 -50.99 -9.61 -10.40
C ILE A 309 -50.31 -10.28 -11.60
N GLN A 310 -50.85 -11.39 -12.10
CA GLN A 310 -50.32 -12.08 -13.28
C GLN A 310 -50.56 -11.29 -14.58
N GLU A 311 -51.66 -10.55 -14.68
CA GLU A 311 -51.98 -9.64 -15.80
C GLU A 311 -51.12 -8.37 -15.82
N ASN A 312 -50.28 -8.16 -14.80
CA ASN A 312 -49.11 -7.27 -14.81
C ASN A 312 -49.45 -5.77 -15.00
N ILE A 313 -50.48 -5.25 -14.32
CA ILE A 313 -50.86 -3.83 -14.39
C ILE A 313 -49.95 -3.00 -13.45
N TYR A 314 -48.83 -2.51 -13.97
CA TYR A 314 -47.73 -1.85 -13.23
C TYR A 314 -48.12 -0.60 -12.41
N LYS A 315 -49.32 -0.04 -12.60
CA LYS A 315 -49.75 1.23 -12.00
C LYS A 315 -50.59 1.10 -10.72
N ILE A 316 -50.92 -0.11 -10.28
CA ILE A 316 -51.84 -0.37 -9.13
C ILE A 316 -51.10 -0.92 -7.88
N LYS A 317 -49.78 -0.74 -7.81
CA LYS A 317 -48.93 -1.33 -6.77
C LYS A 317 -49.34 -0.96 -5.34
N ARG A 318 -49.67 0.31 -5.07
CA ARG A 318 -50.00 0.78 -3.71
C ARG A 318 -51.34 0.21 -3.17
N PRO A 319 -52.46 0.25 -3.91
CA PRO A 319 -53.69 -0.44 -3.49
C PRO A 319 -53.52 -1.95 -3.34
N LEU A 320 -52.75 -2.59 -4.23
CA LEU A 320 -52.44 -4.02 -4.11
C LEU A 320 -51.67 -4.34 -2.83
N LEU A 321 -50.61 -3.58 -2.51
CA LEU A 321 -49.82 -3.77 -1.28
C LEU A 321 -50.64 -3.50 -0.02
N GLN A 322 -51.52 -2.49 -0.04
CA GLN A 322 -52.45 -2.23 1.07
C GLN A 322 -53.41 -3.40 1.27
N LEU A 323 -53.99 -3.93 0.20
CA LEU A 323 -54.85 -5.12 0.28
C LEU A 323 -54.08 -6.36 0.75
N ILE A 324 -52.84 -6.59 0.27
CA ILE A 324 -51.98 -7.70 0.71
C ILE A 324 -51.69 -7.59 2.21
N ARG A 325 -51.46 -6.37 2.73
CA ARG A 325 -51.31 -6.12 4.16
C ARG A 325 -52.59 -6.49 4.94
N SER A 326 -53.77 -6.09 4.47
CA SER A 326 -55.04 -6.45 5.10
C SER A 326 -55.27 -7.97 5.05
N CYS A 327 -55.00 -8.61 3.90
CA CYS A 327 -55.03 -10.07 3.74
C CYS A 327 -54.06 -10.80 4.68
N ALA A 328 -52.87 -10.22 4.91
CA ALA A 328 -51.93 -10.70 5.90
C ALA A 328 -52.55 -10.66 7.29
N CYS A 329 -53.06 -9.49 7.72
CA CYS A 329 -53.75 -9.26 9.00
C CYS A 329 -54.89 -10.25 9.26
N CYS A 330 -55.60 -10.66 8.21
CA CYS A 330 -56.73 -11.58 8.28
C CYS A 330 -56.36 -13.07 8.16
N GLY A 331 -55.09 -13.40 7.84
CA GLY A 331 -54.60 -14.76 7.69
C GLY A 331 -54.95 -15.43 6.35
N TYR A 332 -55.19 -14.65 5.29
CA TYR A 332 -55.64 -15.15 3.99
C TYR A 332 -54.50 -15.57 3.05
N LEU A 333 -53.24 -15.26 3.39
CA LEU A 333 -52.07 -15.60 2.56
C LEU A 333 -51.77 -17.10 2.46
N THR A 334 -52.36 -17.94 3.30
CA THR A 334 -52.23 -19.41 3.22
C THR A 334 -53.28 -20.07 2.33
N LEU A 335 -54.20 -19.30 1.75
CA LEU A 335 -55.23 -19.78 0.83
C LEU A 335 -54.66 -19.96 -0.60
N PRO A 336 -55.30 -20.78 -1.46
CA PRO A 336 -54.89 -20.92 -2.86
C PRO A 336 -54.84 -19.57 -3.58
N GLY A 337 -53.69 -19.22 -4.18
CA GLY A 337 -53.39 -17.90 -4.77
C GLY A 337 -52.51 -17.00 -3.89
N GLY A 338 -52.36 -17.32 -2.60
CA GLY A 338 -51.52 -16.55 -1.67
C GLY A 338 -50.01 -16.58 -1.98
N SER A 339 -49.52 -17.61 -2.66
CA SER A 339 -48.12 -17.67 -3.13
C SER A 339 -47.77 -16.56 -4.11
N VAL A 340 -48.70 -16.22 -5.00
CA VAL A 340 -48.56 -15.12 -5.98
C VAL A 340 -48.53 -13.77 -5.26
N LEU A 341 -49.31 -13.61 -4.19
CA LEU A 341 -49.32 -12.39 -3.38
C LEU A 341 -47.99 -12.20 -2.63
N VAL A 342 -47.42 -13.28 -2.09
CA VAL A 342 -46.12 -13.24 -1.38
C VAL A 342 -44.96 -13.04 -2.35
N ASP A 343 -44.97 -13.70 -3.51
CA ASP A 343 -43.99 -13.48 -4.58
C ASP A 343 -44.02 -12.02 -5.05
N PHE A 344 -45.21 -11.45 -5.27
CA PHE A 344 -45.35 -10.03 -5.60
C PHE A 344 -44.81 -9.11 -4.51
N LEU A 345 -45.12 -9.38 -3.23
CA LEU A 345 -44.62 -8.60 -2.09
C LEU A 345 -43.08 -8.62 -2.05
N ILE A 346 -42.46 -9.77 -2.28
CA ILE A 346 -41.01 -9.93 -2.27
C ILE A 346 -40.38 -9.21 -3.47
N ARG A 347 -40.95 -9.32 -4.67
CA ARG A 347 -40.48 -8.58 -5.84
C ARG A 347 -40.58 -7.06 -5.67
N GLN A 348 -41.60 -6.55 -4.96
CA GLN A 348 -41.69 -5.11 -4.66
C GLN A 348 -40.71 -4.64 -3.57
N CYS A 349 -40.10 -5.55 -2.81
CA CYS A 349 -39.03 -5.22 -1.87
C CYS A 349 -37.69 -5.00 -2.60
N GLU A 350 -37.60 -5.28 -3.89
CA GLU A 350 -36.40 -5.16 -4.70
C GLU A 350 -36.45 -3.91 -5.58
N LEU A 351 -35.69 -2.88 -5.21
CA LEU A 351 -35.43 -1.77 -6.13
C LEU A 351 -34.49 -2.26 -7.24
N PRO A 352 -34.83 -2.07 -8.53
CA PRO A 352 -33.85 -2.22 -9.60
C PRO A 352 -32.78 -1.15 -9.43
N GLY A 353 -31.62 -1.55 -8.92
CA GLY A 353 -30.42 -0.72 -8.96
C GLY A 353 -30.12 -0.35 -10.42
N SER A 354 -30.19 0.94 -10.72
CA SER A 354 -29.97 1.55 -12.04
C SER A 354 -31.01 1.20 -13.11
N ILE A 355 -32.06 2.02 -13.20
CA ILE A 355 -32.53 2.71 -14.42
C ILE A 355 -33.61 3.67 -13.90
N VAL A 356 -33.21 4.90 -13.57
CA VAL A 356 -34.16 6.00 -13.39
C VAL A 356 -34.69 6.35 -14.77
N LYS A 357 -35.78 5.69 -15.20
CA LYS A 357 -36.60 6.26 -16.27
C LYS A 357 -37.40 7.40 -15.63
N HIS A 358 -36.89 8.62 -15.78
CA HIS A 358 -37.67 9.83 -15.55
C HIS A 358 -38.95 9.76 -16.39
N GLY A 359 -40.11 9.65 -15.73
CA GLY A 359 -41.40 9.66 -16.43
C GLY A 359 -42.63 9.14 -15.69
N SER A 360 -42.53 8.64 -14.46
CA SER A 360 -43.73 8.29 -13.68
C SER A 360 -43.70 8.98 -12.32
N ASP A 361 -44.79 9.67 -11.95
CA ASP A 361 -45.06 10.40 -10.70
C ASP A 361 -44.98 9.55 -9.40
N TRP A 362 -44.31 8.40 -9.40
CA TRP A 362 -44.31 7.46 -8.28
C TRP A 362 -42.95 7.36 -7.59
N ASP A 363 -43.01 7.47 -6.27
CA ASP A 363 -41.89 7.30 -5.35
C ASP A 363 -41.67 5.78 -5.11
N GLU A 364 -40.91 5.11 -5.99
CA GLU A 364 -40.64 3.65 -5.89
C GLU A 364 -39.99 3.27 -4.54
N GLU A 365 -39.28 4.21 -3.92
CA GLU A 365 -38.70 4.07 -2.59
C GLU A 365 -39.78 3.93 -1.50
N ALA A 366 -40.85 4.72 -1.57
CA ALA A 366 -41.98 4.61 -0.64
C ALA A 366 -42.71 3.27 -0.78
N VAL A 367 -42.81 2.72 -2.00
CA VAL A 367 -43.40 1.39 -2.27
C VAL A 367 -42.53 0.29 -1.67
N GLN A 368 -41.21 0.39 -1.80
CA GLN A 368 -40.27 -0.57 -1.23
C GLN A 368 -40.30 -0.56 0.31
N VAL A 369 -40.25 0.63 0.93
CA VAL A 369 -40.34 0.80 2.40
C VAL A 369 -41.67 0.23 2.92
N TYR A 370 -42.77 0.50 2.23
CA TYR A 370 -44.08 -0.04 2.60
C TYR A 370 -44.13 -1.57 2.48
N SER A 371 -43.49 -2.14 1.46
CA SER A 371 -43.40 -3.59 1.26
C SER A 371 -42.56 -4.26 2.36
N ILE A 372 -41.40 -3.70 2.71
CA ILE A 372 -40.54 -4.17 3.81
C ILE A 372 -41.29 -4.09 5.15
N ASN A 373 -42.00 -2.99 5.41
CA ASN A 373 -42.81 -2.84 6.61
C ASN A 373 -43.95 -3.86 6.66
N THR A 374 -44.60 -4.13 5.53
CA THR A 374 -45.65 -5.15 5.43
C THR A 374 -45.08 -6.56 5.68
N LEU A 375 -43.89 -6.86 5.18
CA LEU A 375 -43.19 -8.13 5.41
C LEU A 375 -42.76 -8.32 6.88
N ASN A 376 -42.38 -7.25 7.57
CA ASN A 376 -42.08 -7.27 9.02
C ASN A 376 -43.35 -7.43 9.87
N LEU A 377 -44.47 -6.82 9.44
CA LEU A 377 -45.77 -6.92 10.13
C LEU A 377 -46.37 -8.33 10.10
N LEU A 378 -45.98 -9.18 9.13
CA LEU A 378 -46.36 -10.61 9.12
C LEU A 378 -46.03 -11.28 10.47
N THR A 379 -44.92 -10.92 11.11
CA THR A 379 -44.51 -11.45 12.41
C THR A 379 -45.46 -11.07 13.56
N GLU A 380 -46.03 -9.86 13.54
CA GLU A 380 -46.95 -9.37 14.59
C GLU A 380 -48.34 -10.00 14.45
N VAL A 381 -48.82 -10.14 13.22
CA VAL A 381 -50.14 -10.66 12.88
C VAL A 381 -50.30 -12.15 13.19
N ILE A 382 -49.22 -12.93 13.05
CA ILE A 382 -49.20 -14.38 13.31
C ILE A 382 -49.49 -14.72 14.79
N LYS A 383 -49.55 -13.73 15.70
CA LYS A 383 -50.07 -13.91 17.07
C LYS A 383 -51.53 -14.42 17.11
N ARG A 384 -52.34 -14.21 16.05
CA ARG A 384 -53.80 -14.41 16.11
C ARG A 384 -54.34 -15.70 15.45
N LYS A 385 -53.67 -16.33 14.47
CA LYS A 385 -54.15 -17.56 13.79
C LYS A 385 -53.00 -18.45 13.25
N SER A 386 -53.23 -19.77 13.21
CA SER A 386 -52.23 -20.87 13.35
C SER A 386 -51.64 -21.51 12.07
N LYS A 387 -51.47 -20.79 10.95
CA LYS A 387 -50.76 -21.35 9.76
C LYS A 387 -49.67 -20.40 9.27
N VAL A 388 -48.41 -20.79 9.45
CA VAL A 388 -47.23 -19.96 9.23
C VAL A 388 -46.66 -20.15 7.80
N PRO A 389 -46.40 -19.09 7.00
CA PRO A 389 -45.90 -19.18 5.62
C PRO A 389 -44.39 -19.40 5.49
N TRP A 390 -43.69 -19.93 6.51
CA TRP A 390 -42.22 -20.01 6.53
C TRP A 390 -41.63 -20.84 5.39
N LYS A 391 -42.32 -21.91 4.93
CA LYS A 391 -41.90 -22.75 3.79
C LYS A 391 -41.76 -21.91 2.51
N MET A 392 -42.68 -20.98 2.30
CA MET A 392 -42.70 -20.08 1.15
C MET A 392 -41.58 -19.05 1.24
N LEU A 393 -41.35 -18.46 2.42
CA LEU A 393 -40.27 -17.50 2.63
C LEU A 393 -38.86 -18.11 2.43
N LEU A 394 -38.65 -19.38 2.77
CA LEU A 394 -37.36 -20.07 2.57
C LEU A 394 -36.95 -20.19 1.10
N GLN A 395 -37.93 -20.30 0.18
CA GLN A 395 -37.66 -20.38 -1.26
C GLN A 395 -36.99 -19.10 -1.81
N PHE A 396 -37.20 -17.96 -1.14
CA PHE A 396 -36.64 -16.66 -1.55
C PHE A 396 -35.28 -16.34 -0.92
N VAL A 397 -34.76 -17.19 -0.03
CA VAL A 397 -33.45 -16.98 0.62
C VAL A 397 -32.29 -17.29 -0.34
N CYS A 398 -32.42 -18.36 -1.13
CA CYS A 398 -31.34 -18.89 -1.98
C CYS A 398 -31.15 -18.21 -3.35
N PRO A 399 -32.20 -17.75 -4.06
CA PRO A 399 -32.01 -17.08 -5.35
C PRO A 399 -31.17 -15.82 -5.22
N LEU A 400 -30.26 -15.62 -6.19
CA LEU A 400 -29.41 -14.43 -6.27
C LEU A 400 -30.19 -13.18 -6.63
N GLU A 401 -31.31 -13.36 -7.32
CA GLU A 401 -32.20 -12.32 -7.81
C GLU A 401 -32.78 -11.46 -6.69
N TYR A 402 -32.80 -11.93 -5.44
CA TYR A 402 -33.46 -11.34 -4.26
C TYR A 402 -32.46 -10.79 -3.21
N ALA A 403 -31.38 -10.13 -3.66
CA ALA A 403 -30.26 -9.74 -2.78
C ALA A 403 -30.64 -8.66 -1.75
N ASN A 404 -31.51 -7.72 -2.12
CA ASN A 404 -31.94 -6.61 -1.28
C ASN A 404 -33.05 -7.03 -0.28
N THR A 405 -33.78 -8.09 -0.60
CA THR A 405 -34.90 -8.61 0.20
C THR A 405 -34.45 -9.67 1.20
N PHE A 406 -33.23 -10.20 1.05
CA PHE A 406 -32.61 -11.19 1.93
C PHE A 406 -32.66 -10.80 3.41
N ILE A 407 -32.24 -9.57 3.77
CA ILE A 407 -32.20 -9.14 5.19
C ILE A 407 -33.61 -9.05 5.79
N PRO A 408 -34.59 -8.38 5.16
CA PRO A 408 -35.98 -8.42 5.60
C PRO A 408 -36.54 -9.85 5.74
N VAL A 409 -36.29 -10.73 4.77
CA VAL A 409 -36.76 -12.13 4.81
C VAL A 409 -36.12 -12.90 5.97
N CYS A 410 -34.81 -12.76 6.18
CA CYS A 410 -34.09 -13.37 7.30
C CYS A 410 -34.54 -12.82 8.66
N LYS A 411 -34.88 -11.52 8.76
CA LYS A 411 -35.49 -10.90 9.95
C LYS A 411 -36.84 -11.53 10.28
N THR A 412 -37.72 -11.63 9.28
CA THR A 412 -39.04 -12.25 9.45
C THR A 412 -38.89 -13.73 9.83
N LEU A 413 -38.07 -14.51 9.13
CA LEU A 413 -37.78 -15.91 9.46
C LEU A 413 -37.22 -16.08 10.88
N THR A 414 -36.24 -15.27 11.27
CA THR A 414 -35.66 -15.26 12.62
C THR A 414 -36.73 -15.07 13.68
N SER A 415 -37.56 -14.04 13.50
CA SER A 415 -38.60 -13.70 14.45
C SER A 415 -39.71 -14.77 14.53
N LEU A 416 -39.99 -15.47 13.43
CA LEU A 416 -40.89 -16.62 13.39
C LEU A 416 -40.30 -17.81 14.16
N PHE A 417 -39.03 -18.16 13.91
CA PHE A 417 -38.38 -19.30 14.54
C PHE A 417 -38.13 -19.11 16.05
N ILE A 418 -37.73 -17.90 16.48
CA ILE A 418 -37.57 -17.57 17.91
C ILE A 418 -38.91 -17.65 18.65
N LYS A 419 -40.00 -17.16 18.04
CA LYS A 419 -41.33 -17.16 18.66
C LYS A 419 -41.98 -18.55 18.66
N SER A 420 -41.73 -19.38 17.65
CA SER A 420 -42.17 -20.79 17.65
C SER A 420 -41.46 -21.63 18.71
N GLY A 421 -40.17 -21.36 18.96
CA GLY A 421 -39.37 -22.08 19.96
C GLY A 421 -39.82 -21.87 21.41
N LYS A 422 -40.44 -20.71 21.73
CA LYS A 422 -40.98 -20.43 23.08
C LYS A 422 -42.33 -21.11 23.38
N GLY A 423 -43.00 -21.65 22.36
CA GLY A 423 -44.33 -22.26 22.48
C GLY A 423 -44.35 -23.78 22.65
N GLY A 424 -43.21 -24.44 22.83
CA GLY A 424 -43.12 -25.90 23.03
C GLY A 424 -43.37 -26.76 21.78
N LEU A 425 -43.74 -26.15 20.65
CA LEU A 425 -43.74 -26.79 19.34
C LEU A 425 -42.37 -26.60 18.70
N SER A 426 -41.43 -27.51 18.94
CA SER A 426 -40.33 -27.66 18.00
C SER A 426 -40.96 -27.92 16.63
N PRO A 427 -40.67 -27.13 15.59
CA PRO A 427 -41.12 -27.52 14.27
C PRO A 427 -40.36 -28.80 13.96
N TYR A 428 -41.05 -29.94 13.97
CA TYR A 428 -40.54 -31.18 13.42
C TYR A 428 -40.38 -30.96 11.90
N LEU A 429 -39.27 -30.33 11.53
CA LEU A 429 -38.85 -30.05 10.16
C LEU A 429 -38.35 -31.33 9.46
N GLY A 430 -38.55 -32.51 10.07
CA GLY A 430 -38.25 -33.83 9.50
C GLY A 430 -38.98 -34.13 8.19
N GLU A 431 -40.06 -33.40 7.86
CA GLU A 431 -40.71 -33.48 6.53
C GLU A 431 -39.87 -32.90 5.38
N LEU A 432 -38.86 -32.08 5.64
CA LEU A 432 -38.03 -31.46 4.60
C LEU A 432 -37.22 -32.49 3.79
N HIS A 433 -36.90 -33.64 4.39
CA HIS A 433 -36.17 -34.73 3.72
C HIS A 433 -37.02 -35.52 2.70
N ARG A 434 -38.36 -35.37 2.68
CA ARG A 434 -39.25 -36.19 1.84
C ARG A 434 -39.69 -35.55 0.53
N ARG A 435 -39.46 -34.25 0.30
CA ARG A 435 -39.85 -33.54 -0.95
C ARG A 435 -38.82 -32.48 -1.39
N PRO A 436 -37.75 -32.88 -2.10
CA PRO A 436 -36.66 -31.98 -2.51
C PRO A 436 -37.01 -30.99 -3.64
N THR A 437 -38.11 -31.17 -4.36
CA THR A 437 -38.44 -30.35 -5.55
C THR A 437 -39.01 -28.97 -5.25
N GLU A 438 -39.40 -28.68 -4.00
CA GLU A 438 -40.05 -27.42 -3.61
C GLU A 438 -39.20 -26.55 -2.66
N LEU A 439 -38.03 -27.00 -2.20
CA LEU A 439 -37.24 -26.35 -1.15
C LEU A 439 -35.73 -26.35 -1.49
N PRO A 440 -34.97 -25.32 -1.09
CA PRO A 440 -33.53 -25.28 -1.31
C PRO A 440 -32.80 -26.37 -0.51
N THR A 441 -31.71 -26.92 -1.07
CA THR A 441 -30.88 -27.93 -0.40
C THR A 441 -30.21 -27.35 0.86
N PRO A 442 -29.94 -28.17 1.89
CA PRO A 442 -29.23 -27.73 3.10
C PRO A 442 -27.90 -27.04 2.79
N GLN A 443 -27.15 -27.57 1.82
CA GLN A 443 -25.86 -27.04 1.37
C GLN A 443 -26.00 -25.67 0.71
N ALA A 444 -26.97 -25.49 -0.19
CA ALA A 444 -27.23 -24.20 -0.83
C ALA A 444 -27.66 -23.13 0.18
N LEU A 445 -28.46 -23.52 1.18
CA LEU A 445 -28.90 -22.62 2.24
C LEU A 445 -27.74 -22.21 3.15
N LEU A 446 -26.88 -23.15 3.55
CA LEU A 446 -25.69 -22.88 4.36
C LEU A 446 -24.72 -21.94 3.64
N ILE A 447 -24.39 -22.21 2.37
CA ILE A 447 -23.49 -21.37 1.59
C ILE A 447 -24.06 -19.97 1.44
N ARG A 448 -25.35 -19.83 1.09
CA ARG A 448 -25.97 -18.52 0.90
C ARG A 448 -25.94 -17.69 2.18
N LEU A 449 -26.21 -18.30 3.33
CA LEU A 449 -26.16 -17.63 4.63
C LEU A 449 -24.72 -17.27 5.02
N LEU A 450 -23.74 -18.16 4.84
CA LEU A 450 -22.34 -17.89 5.17
C LEU A 450 -21.69 -16.85 4.24
N VAL A 451 -21.91 -16.95 2.92
CA VAL A 451 -21.38 -16.00 1.94
C VAL A 451 -21.97 -14.61 2.19
N ARG A 452 -23.27 -14.48 2.46
CA ARG A 452 -23.84 -13.17 2.78
C ARG A 452 -23.33 -12.59 4.10
N ASN A 453 -23.00 -13.45 5.08
CA ASN A 453 -22.35 -13.03 6.33
C ASN A 453 -20.86 -12.69 6.17
N SER A 454 -20.22 -13.09 5.07
CA SER A 454 -18.81 -12.78 4.79
C SER A 454 -18.58 -11.37 4.21
N HIS A 455 -19.63 -10.75 3.67
CA HIS A 455 -19.60 -9.39 3.14
C HIS A 455 -20.19 -8.41 4.14
N LEU A 456 -19.36 -7.50 4.66
CA LEU A 456 -19.73 -6.47 5.64
C LEU A 456 -20.43 -5.24 5.01
N PHE A 457 -21.32 -5.46 4.04
CA PHE A 457 -22.10 -4.36 3.45
C PHE A 457 -23.33 -4.04 4.31
N GLY A 458 -23.09 -3.44 5.48
CA GLY A 458 -24.13 -2.87 6.34
C GLY A 458 -23.87 -3.06 7.84
N PRO A 459 -24.71 -2.42 8.69
CA PRO A 459 -24.54 -2.43 10.14
C PRO A 459 -24.45 -3.85 10.69
N ALA A 460 -23.65 -4.07 11.75
CA ALA A 460 -23.52 -5.35 12.45
C ALA A 460 -24.89 -5.99 12.80
N LEU A 461 -25.88 -5.14 13.05
CA LEU A 461 -27.28 -5.52 13.23
C LEU A 461 -27.84 -6.30 12.03
N GLN A 462 -27.52 -5.97 10.79
CA GLN A 462 -27.99 -6.68 9.60
C GLN A 462 -27.44 -8.11 9.50
N LEU A 463 -26.17 -8.32 9.87
CA LEU A 463 -25.50 -9.63 9.89
C LEU A 463 -26.06 -10.55 10.98
N LEU A 464 -26.37 -9.98 12.15
CA LEU A 464 -27.07 -10.64 13.25
C LEU A 464 -28.34 -11.39 12.78
N HIS A 465 -29.16 -10.71 11.97
CA HIS A 465 -30.40 -11.29 11.45
C HIS A 465 -30.19 -12.39 10.41
N ALA A 466 -29.01 -12.47 9.78
CA ALA A 466 -28.66 -13.53 8.84
C ALA A 466 -28.10 -14.78 9.55
N LEU A 467 -27.59 -14.67 10.79
CA LEU A 467 -27.06 -15.78 11.59
C LEU A 467 -28.12 -16.48 12.44
N HIS A 468 -29.11 -15.74 12.93
CA HIS A 468 -30.20 -16.33 13.72
C HIS A 468 -30.99 -17.46 13.02
N PRO A 469 -31.25 -17.40 11.69
CA PRO A 469 -31.86 -18.50 10.96
C PRO A 469 -30.98 -19.76 11.02
N LEU A 470 -29.64 -19.64 10.92
CA LEU A 470 -28.73 -20.79 11.05
C LEU A 470 -28.89 -21.46 12.43
N ASN A 471 -28.90 -20.68 13.51
CA ASN A 471 -29.09 -21.24 14.86
C ASN A 471 -30.41 -22.00 15.01
N SER A 472 -31.47 -21.58 14.32
CA SER A 472 -32.78 -22.22 14.42
C SER A 472 -32.95 -23.41 13.46
N LEU A 473 -32.16 -23.46 12.39
CA LEU A 473 -32.22 -24.47 11.33
C LEU A 473 -31.22 -25.61 11.51
N HIS A 474 -30.41 -25.64 12.58
CA HIS A 474 -29.47 -26.74 12.84
C HIS A 474 -30.08 -28.16 12.70
N PRO A 475 -31.31 -28.47 13.15
CA PRO A 475 -31.88 -29.82 13.02
C PRO A 475 -32.26 -30.18 11.58
N VAL A 476 -32.39 -29.18 10.70
CA VAL A 476 -32.70 -29.33 9.28
C VAL A 476 -31.45 -29.52 8.45
N MET A 477 -30.34 -28.90 8.87
CA MET A 477 -29.07 -28.96 8.16
C MET A 477 -28.43 -30.33 8.32
N HIS A 478 -28.24 -30.77 9.57
CA HIS A 478 -27.73 -32.10 9.93
C HIS A 478 -27.97 -32.36 11.42
N SER A 479 -28.22 -33.62 11.82
CA SER A 479 -28.49 -33.98 13.23
C SER A 479 -27.39 -33.53 14.19
N ASP A 480 -26.14 -33.68 13.76
CA ASP A 480 -24.94 -33.52 14.60
C ASP A 480 -24.48 -32.07 14.78
N LEU A 481 -25.03 -31.13 14.00
CA LEU A 481 -24.72 -29.70 14.15
C LEU A 481 -25.40 -29.07 15.37
N GLY A 482 -26.39 -29.74 15.95
CA GLY A 482 -27.30 -29.11 16.89
C GLY A 482 -26.71 -28.70 18.23
N GLN A 483 -25.72 -29.42 18.75
CA GLN A 483 -25.03 -29.01 19.98
C GLN A 483 -23.99 -27.92 19.69
N LEU A 484 -23.20 -28.09 18.62
CA LEU A 484 -22.15 -27.16 18.25
C LEU A 484 -22.66 -25.77 17.87
N TRP A 485 -23.73 -25.70 17.08
CA TRP A 485 -24.29 -24.42 16.65
C TRP A 485 -24.99 -23.67 17.80
N LYS A 486 -25.51 -24.39 18.80
CA LYS A 486 -26.07 -23.78 20.02
C LYS A 486 -25.01 -23.11 20.89
N GLU A 487 -23.75 -23.48 20.76
CA GLU A 487 -22.63 -22.85 21.47
C GLU A 487 -21.98 -21.76 20.61
N MET A 488 -21.58 -22.11 19.38
CA MET A 488 -20.79 -21.22 18.52
C MET A 488 -21.58 -20.04 17.93
N ILE A 489 -22.84 -20.23 17.53
CA ILE A 489 -23.60 -19.14 16.90
C ILE A 489 -23.95 -18.04 17.90
N PRO A 490 -24.33 -18.32 19.17
CA PRO A 490 -24.45 -17.28 20.19
C PRO A 490 -23.16 -16.50 20.46
N GLU A 491 -21.99 -17.14 20.43
CA GLU A 491 -20.71 -16.42 20.56
C GLU A 491 -20.45 -15.47 19.39
N LEU A 492 -20.79 -15.88 18.16
CA LEU A 492 -20.71 -15.03 16.97
C LEU A 492 -21.69 -13.86 17.05
N ILE A 493 -22.90 -14.11 17.55
CA ILE A 493 -23.92 -13.09 17.81
C ILE A 493 -23.41 -12.08 18.85
N GLN A 494 -22.88 -12.55 19.98
CA GLN A 494 -22.31 -11.69 21.02
C GLN A 494 -21.12 -10.86 20.51
N TYR A 495 -20.30 -11.44 19.63
CA TYR A 495 -19.20 -10.71 18.98
C TYR A 495 -19.73 -9.58 18.10
N LEU A 496 -20.81 -9.79 17.34
CA LEU A 496 -21.44 -8.73 16.54
C LEU A 496 -22.19 -7.70 17.39
N GLU A 497 -22.75 -8.07 18.54
CA GLU A 497 -23.42 -7.14 19.46
C GLU A 497 -22.43 -6.23 20.20
N THR A 498 -21.20 -6.70 20.42
CA THR A 498 -20.15 -5.96 21.14
C THR A 498 -19.32 -5.03 20.25
N HIS A 499 -19.44 -5.13 18.92
CA HIS A 499 -18.66 -4.35 17.96
C HIS A 499 -19.58 -3.54 17.03
N ASN A 500 -19.25 -2.26 16.84
CA ASN A 500 -19.96 -1.34 15.92
C ASN A 500 -19.27 -1.32 14.54
N GLU A 501 -19.88 -0.68 13.53
CA GLU A 501 -19.37 -0.60 12.13
C GLU A 501 -17.89 -0.15 12.02
N GLY A 502 -17.39 0.66 12.96
CA GLY A 502 -16.00 1.13 12.96
C GLY A 502 -15.00 0.29 13.78
N THR A 503 -15.47 -0.63 14.62
CA THR A 503 -14.61 -1.44 15.53
C THR A 503 -14.50 -2.90 15.11
N LEU A 504 -15.33 -3.35 14.16
CA LEU A 504 -15.33 -4.74 13.72
C LEU A 504 -14.15 -4.98 12.76
N GLU A 505 -13.16 -5.75 13.22
CA GLU A 505 -12.07 -6.20 12.35
C GLU A 505 -12.57 -7.28 11.38
N GLU A 506 -12.65 -6.94 10.09
CA GLU A 506 -13.17 -7.78 9.01
C GLU A 506 -12.43 -9.12 8.88
N GLU A 507 -11.10 -9.14 9.01
CA GLU A 507 -10.31 -10.37 8.94
C GLU A 507 -10.61 -11.32 10.10
N LYS A 508 -10.68 -10.81 11.33
CA LYS A 508 -11.05 -11.62 12.51
C LYS A 508 -12.47 -12.19 12.40
N TRP A 509 -13.42 -11.44 11.84
CA TRP A 509 -14.78 -11.91 11.62
C TRP A 509 -14.82 -13.06 10.60
N LYS A 510 -14.13 -12.87 9.47
CA LYS A 510 -13.99 -13.89 8.42
C LYS A 510 -13.34 -15.17 8.95
N ASP A 511 -12.32 -15.06 9.80
CA ASP A 511 -11.67 -16.21 10.45
C ASP A 511 -12.63 -16.96 11.40
N LYS A 512 -13.47 -16.24 12.14
CA LYS A 512 -14.50 -16.84 13.00
C LYS A 512 -15.56 -17.61 12.19
N LEU A 513 -15.97 -17.09 11.02
CA LEU A 513 -16.88 -17.79 10.11
C LEU A 513 -16.23 -19.04 9.49
N LEU A 514 -14.94 -18.98 9.14
CA LEU A 514 -14.19 -20.15 8.67
C LEU A 514 -14.09 -21.22 9.75
N GLN A 515 -13.82 -20.85 11.01
CA GLN A 515 -13.81 -21.78 12.15
C GLN A 515 -15.16 -22.44 12.39
N LEU A 516 -16.27 -21.69 12.25
CA LEU A 516 -17.62 -22.25 12.33
C LEU A 516 -17.82 -23.34 11.26
N LEU A 517 -17.45 -23.06 10.01
CA LEU A 517 -17.58 -24.02 8.93
C LEU A 517 -16.69 -25.25 9.17
N GLU A 518 -15.41 -25.07 9.51
CA GLU A 518 -14.48 -26.17 9.77
C GLU A 518 -14.98 -27.10 10.88
N ARG A 519 -15.38 -26.55 12.04
CA ARG A 519 -15.94 -27.34 13.14
C ARG A 519 -17.26 -28.01 12.78
N SER A 520 -18.06 -27.38 11.94
CA SER A 520 -19.30 -27.99 11.43
C SER A 520 -18.99 -29.19 10.55
N MET A 521 -17.98 -29.12 9.68
CA MET A 521 -17.57 -30.24 8.82
C MET A 521 -16.97 -31.39 9.65
N GLU A 522 -16.16 -31.07 10.64
CA GLU A 522 -15.59 -32.07 11.55
C GLU A 522 -16.64 -32.83 12.35
N ALA A 523 -17.80 -32.23 12.60
CA ALA A 523 -18.90 -32.82 13.35
C ALA A 523 -19.85 -33.65 12.50
N ILE A 524 -20.13 -33.22 11.27
CA ILE A 524 -20.98 -33.96 10.32
C ILE A 524 -20.33 -35.30 9.96
N MET A 525 -19.00 -35.34 9.81
CA MET A 525 -18.24 -36.56 9.49
C MET A 525 -18.79 -37.37 8.29
N ASP A 526 -19.42 -36.71 7.32
CA ASP A 526 -19.97 -37.30 6.09
C ASP A 526 -19.26 -36.70 4.87
N ASP A 527 -18.51 -37.54 4.17
CA ASP A 527 -17.76 -37.15 2.96
C ASP A 527 -18.71 -36.88 1.77
N ALA A 528 -19.86 -37.56 1.68
CA ALA A 528 -20.84 -37.33 0.61
C ALA A 528 -21.50 -35.96 0.79
N TRP A 529 -21.87 -35.62 2.02
CA TRP A 529 -22.40 -34.30 2.36
C TRP A 529 -21.37 -33.19 2.10
N SER A 530 -20.09 -33.44 2.41
CA SER A 530 -18.98 -32.53 2.13
C SER A 530 -18.72 -32.34 0.63
N CYS A 531 -18.88 -33.40 -0.17
CA CYS A 531 -18.81 -33.35 -1.64
C CYS A 531 -19.91 -32.46 -2.23
N GLU A 532 -21.15 -32.67 -1.79
CA GLU A 532 -22.30 -31.87 -2.23
C GLU A 532 -22.11 -30.39 -1.89
N LEU A 533 -21.58 -30.09 -0.69
CA LEU A 533 -21.26 -28.72 -0.30
C LEU A 533 -20.15 -28.12 -1.18
N ALA A 534 -19.06 -28.85 -1.42
CA ALA A 534 -17.96 -28.38 -2.26
C ALA A 534 -18.41 -28.09 -3.72
N ASN A 535 -19.26 -28.95 -4.28
CA ASN A 535 -19.86 -28.74 -5.61
C ASN A 535 -20.77 -27.51 -5.64
N GLU A 536 -21.65 -27.37 -4.64
CA GLU A 536 -22.55 -26.22 -4.55
C GLU A 536 -21.75 -24.91 -4.41
N ILE A 537 -20.62 -24.90 -3.68
CA ILE A 537 -19.72 -23.74 -3.61
C ILE A 537 -19.16 -23.39 -5.00
N LEU A 538 -18.67 -24.38 -5.76
CA LEU A 538 -18.12 -24.17 -7.11
C LEU A 538 -19.17 -23.72 -8.13
N VAL A 539 -20.40 -24.23 -8.05
CA VAL A 539 -21.50 -23.82 -8.93
C VAL A 539 -21.94 -22.40 -8.60
N LYS A 540 -22.08 -22.08 -7.31
CA LYS A 540 -22.51 -20.75 -6.87
C LYS A 540 -21.42 -19.70 -7.04
N SER A 541 -20.13 -20.02 -6.88
CA SER A 541 -19.01 -19.09 -7.07
C SER A 541 -19.02 -18.44 -8.46
N LYS A 542 -19.34 -19.21 -9.50
CA LYS A 542 -19.47 -18.73 -10.89
C LYS A 542 -20.64 -17.77 -11.10
N SER A 543 -21.70 -17.92 -10.31
CA SER A 543 -22.92 -17.10 -10.42
C SER A 543 -22.84 -15.75 -9.68
N TYR A 544 -21.83 -15.55 -8.82
CA TYR A 544 -21.53 -14.24 -8.21
C TYR A 544 -20.74 -13.37 -9.20
N SER A 545 -21.43 -12.83 -10.22
CA SER A 545 -20.82 -12.16 -11.37
C SER A 545 -20.78 -10.63 -11.31
N GLN A 546 -21.22 -10.01 -10.20
CA GLN A 546 -21.36 -8.55 -10.15
C GLN A 546 -20.09 -7.79 -9.74
N ARG A 547 -19.16 -8.40 -8.98
CA ARG A 547 -17.84 -7.81 -8.64
C ARG A 547 -16.75 -8.89 -8.50
N PRO A 548 -15.51 -8.66 -8.97
CA PRO A 548 -14.40 -9.63 -8.88
C PRO A 548 -14.03 -10.01 -7.44
N GLN A 549 -14.11 -9.07 -6.50
CA GLN A 549 -13.79 -9.30 -5.08
C GLN A 549 -14.79 -10.24 -4.38
N ASP A 550 -16.01 -10.38 -4.91
CA ASP A 550 -17.05 -11.22 -4.31
C ASP A 550 -16.83 -12.72 -4.58
N LYS A 551 -15.95 -13.05 -5.53
CA LYS A 551 -15.56 -14.43 -5.86
C LYS A 551 -14.48 -15.00 -4.94
N PHE A 552 -13.68 -14.15 -4.31
CA PHE A 552 -12.49 -14.55 -3.54
C PHE A 552 -12.81 -15.39 -2.28
N PHE A 553 -13.74 -14.91 -1.45
CA PHE A 553 -14.01 -15.54 -0.13
C PHE A 553 -14.72 -16.90 -0.21
N PRO A 554 -15.66 -17.15 -1.13
CA PRO A 554 -16.23 -18.49 -1.33
C PRO A 554 -15.18 -19.58 -1.59
N TYR A 555 -14.09 -19.26 -2.29
CA TYR A 555 -12.98 -20.21 -2.47
C TYR A 555 -12.28 -20.57 -1.16
N LYS A 556 -12.21 -19.65 -0.18
CA LYS A 556 -11.71 -20.00 1.18
C LYS A 556 -12.62 -21.00 1.89
N PHE A 557 -13.95 -20.89 1.73
CA PHE A 557 -14.88 -21.90 2.26
C PHE A 557 -14.66 -23.26 1.59
N TYR A 558 -14.43 -23.29 0.28
CA TYR A 558 -14.06 -24.51 -0.43
C TYR A 558 -12.79 -25.16 0.16
N GLY A 559 -11.75 -24.36 0.37
CA GLY A 559 -10.51 -24.83 1.01
C GLY A 559 -10.71 -25.33 2.44
N ALA A 560 -11.57 -24.67 3.23
CA ALA A 560 -11.91 -25.10 4.60
C ALA A 560 -12.66 -26.44 4.63
N VAL A 561 -13.59 -26.69 3.69
CA VAL A 561 -14.30 -27.98 3.56
C VAL A 561 -13.32 -29.10 3.24
N LEU A 562 -12.44 -28.90 2.26
CA LEU A 562 -11.43 -29.91 1.88
C LEU A 562 -10.39 -30.15 2.98
N ARG A 563 -10.01 -29.10 3.73
CA ARG A 563 -9.13 -29.22 4.89
C ARG A 563 -9.77 -30.05 6.01
N ALA A 564 -11.08 -29.96 6.21
CA ALA A 564 -11.79 -30.72 7.24
C ALA A 564 -12.03 -32.19 6.86
N SER A 565 -12.13 -32.51 5.55
CA SER A 565 -12.32 -33.88 5.06
C SER A 565 -11.14 -34.79 5.42
N ARG A 566 -11.45 -36.07 5.70
CA ARG A 566 -10.46 -37.12 5.99
C ARG A 566 -10.16 -37.99 4.77
N ASN A 567 -10.98 -37.91 3.73
CA ASN A 567 -10.84 -38.70 2.52
C ASN A 567 -9.84 -38.05 1.55
N ARG A 568 -8.65 -38.65 1.44
CA ARG A 568 -7.55 -38.11 0.63
C ARG A 568 -7.85 -38.16 -0.87
N ASP A 569 -8.62 -39.15 -1.33
CA ASP A 569 -8.97 -39.29 -2.75
C ASP A 569 -9.96 -38.22 -3.18
N MET A 570 -10.97 -37.95 -2.34
CA MET A 570 -11.88 -36.81 -2.51
C MET A 570 -11.10 -35.49 -2.55
N VAL A 571 -10.17 -35.27 -1.62
CA VAL A 571 -9.37 -34.03 -1.60
C VAL A 571 -8.56 -33.87 -2.89
N ARG A 572 -7.92 -34.93 -3.40
CA ARG A 572 -7.18 -34.87 -4.67
C ARG A 572 -8.07 -34.56 -5.87
N GLU A 573 -9.21 -35.25 -5.97
CA GLU A 573 -10.17 -35.04 -7.06
C GLU A 573 -10.67 -33.59 -7.06
N TYR A 574 -11.13 -33.08 -5.93
CA TYR A 574 -11.67 -31.73 -5.82
C TYR A 574 -10.58 -30.65 -5.97
N LEU A 575 -9.35 -30.88 -5.48
CA LEU A 575 -8.20 -30.01 -5.80
C LEU A 575 -7.93 -29.95 -7.32
N SER A 576 -8.08 -31.07 -8.03
CA SER A 576 -7.93 -31.09 -9.49
C SER A 576 -9.05 -30.33 -10.22
N ILE A 577 -10.29 -30.40 -9.69
CA ILE A 577 -11.46 -29.72 -10.24
C ILE A 577 -11.32 -28.19 -10.10
N ILE A 578 -10.95 -27.69 -8.91
CA ILE A 578 -10.82 -26.25 -8.68
C ILE A 578 -9.70 -25.63 -9.54
N LEU A 579 -8.57 -26.33 -9.71
CA LEU A 579 -7.47 -25.88 -10.56
C LEU A 579 -7.84 -25.80 -12.05
N ARG A 580 -8.77 -26.65 -12.50
CA ARG A 580 -9.30 -26.67 -13.88
C ARG A 580 -10.50 -25.73 -14.10
N THR A 581 -10.92 -25.01 -13.08
CA THR A 581 -12.05 -24.05 -13.18
C THR A 581 -11.56 -22.76 -13.86
N SER A 582 -12.40 -22.12 -14.70
CA SER A 582 -12.05 -20.95 -15.55
C SER A 582 -11.33 -19.83 -14.79
N GLN A 583 -10.19 -19.34 -15.31
CA GLN A 583 -9.22 -18.51 -14.59
C GLN A 583 -9.14 -17.05 -15.07
N GLN A 584 -10.24 -16.48 -15.56
CA GLN A 584 -10.19 -15.22 -16.31
C GLN A 584 -9.88 -13.98 -15.44
N GLU A 585 -10.16 -14.01 -14.14
CA GLU A 585 -9.95 -12.87 -13.23
C GLU A 585 -8.82 -13.12 -12.21
N GLU A 586 -8.04 -12.07 -11.89
CA GLU A 586 -6.93 -12.14 -10.92
C GLU A 586 -7.42 -12.45 -9.48
N ALA A 587 -8.54 -11.85 -9.06
CA ALA A 587 -9.14 -12.10 -7.74
C ALA A 587 -9.61 -13.55 -7.55
N GLU A 588 -10.03 -14.21 -8.64
CA GLU A 588 -10.40 -15.63 -8.63
C GLU A 588 -9.16 -16.51 -8.48
N ARG A 589 -8.05 -16.16 -9.16
CA ARG A 589 -6.76 -16.85 -8.98
C ARG A 589 -6.22 -16.73 -7.56
N GLU A 590 -6.32 -15.55 -6.95
CA GLU A 590 -5.96 -15.35 -5.53
C GLU A 590 -6.85 -16.17 -4.59
N GLY A 591 -8.16 -16.26 -4.88
CA GLY A 591 -9.10 -17.05 -4.10
C GLY A 591 -8.78 -18.54 -4.13
N ILE A 592 -8.50 -19.08 -5.33
CA ILE A 592 -8.11 -20.48 -5.53
C ILE A 592 -6.77 -20.76 -4.84
N ALA A 593 -5.76 -19.90 -5.01
CA ALA A 593 -4.47 -20.04 -4.33
C ALA A 593 -4.61 -20.04 -2.80
N SER A 594 -5.46 -19.16 -2.26
CA SER A 594 -5.77 -19.15 -0.83
C SER A 594 -6.48 -20.44 -0.39
N ALA A 595 -7.41 -20.97 -1.18
CA ALA A 595 -8.10 -22.24 -0.90
C ALA A 595 -7.12 -23.40 -0.82
N ILE A 596 -6.25 -23.54 -1.83
CA ILE A 596 -5.23 -24.58 -1.92
C ILE A 596 -4.26 -24.49 -0.74
N SER A 597 -3.87 -23.27 -0.35
CA SER A 597 -3.01 -23.06 0.82
C SER A 597 -3.68 -23.51 2.13
N LEU A 598 -4.99 -23.33 2.28
CA LEU A 598 -5.76 -23.83 3.43
C LEU A 598 -5.81 -25.35 3.42
N VAL A 599 -5.99 -26.00 2.26
CA VAL A 599 -5.97 -27.47 2.15
C VAL A 599 -4.59 -28.05 2.47
N ALA A 600 -3.52 -27.38 2.04
CA ALA A 600 -2.15 -27.76 2.34
C ALA A 600 -1.85 -27.77 3.85
N THR A 601 -2.65 -27.07 4.67
CA THR A 601 -2.60 -27.19 6.13
C THR A 601 -3.18 -28.50 6.67
N ARG A 602 -3.50 -29.51 5.88
CA ARG A 602 -3.74 -30.85 6.45
C ARG A 602 -3.25 -31.92 5.50
N HIS A 603 -3.43 -31.65 4.22
CA HIS A 603 -3.15 -32.56 3.12
C HIS A 603 -2.00 -32.03 2.26
N LEU A 604 -0.86 -31.68 2.88
CA LEU A 604 0.28 -31.06 2.19
C LEU A 604 0.81 -31.94 1.05
N THR A 605 1.08 -33.22 1.34
CA THR A 605 1.61 -34.17 0.35
C THR A 605 0.68 -34.33 -0.85
N ASP A 606 -0.63 -34.42 -0.59
CA ASP A 606 -1.65 -34.58 -1.63
C ASP A 606 -1.77 -33.30 -2.48
N THR A 607 -1.68 -32.13 -1.83
CA THR A 607 -1.68 -30.83 -2.51
C THR A 607 -0.47 -30.66 -3.44
N LEU A 608 0.73 -31.08 -2.99
CA LEU A 608 1.94 -31.01 -3.80
C LEU A 608 1.88 -31.95 -5.02
N VAL A 609 1.32 -33.16 -4.86
CA VAL A 609 1.12 -34.10 -5.98
C VAL A 609 0.17 -33.52 -7.01
N VAL A 610 -0.98 -32.97 -6.60
CA VAL A 610 -1.95 -32.37 -7.53
C VAL A 610 -1.37 -31.14 -8.24
N LEU A 611 -0.60 -30.30 -7.55
CA LEU A 611 0.09 -29.17 -8.19
C LEU A 611 1.15 -29.63 -9.21
N GLN A 612 1.85 -30.74 -8.94
CA GLN A 612 2.81 -31.34 -9.86
C GLN A 612 2.12 -31.92 -11.10
N GLU A 613 1.01 -32.61 -10.92
CA GLU A 613 0.18 -33.08 -12.04
C GLU A 613 -0.37 -31.90 -12.84
N PHE A 614 -0.79 -30.82 -12.18
CA PHE A 614 -1.33 -29.64 -12.82
C PHE A 614 -0.32 -28.92 -13.73
N ILE A 615 0.92 -28.71 -13.27
CA ILE A 615 1.98 -28.11 -14.11
C ILE A 615 2.43 -29.08 -15.23
N SER A 616 2.39 -30.39 -15.00
CA SER A 616 2.75 -31.40 -16.01
C SER A 616 1.79 -31.46 -17.20
N MET A 617 0.53 -31.04 -17.02
CA MET A 617 -0.45 -30.92 -18.11
C MET A 617 -0.08 -29.82 -19.13
N MET A 618 0.79 -28.87 -18.76
CA MET A 618 1.27 -27.83 -19.68
C MET A 618 2.41 -28.30 -20.61
N ASN A 619 3.01 -29.47 -20.35
CA ASN A 619 4.08 -30.01 -21.19
C ASN A 619 3.52 -30.74 -22.43
N PRO A 620 3.89 -30.33 -23.66
CA PRO A 620 3.39 -30.98 -24.89
C PRO A 620 3.81 -32.45 -25.03
N GLU A 621 4.89 -32.86 -24.35
CA GLU A 621 5.50 -34.19 -24.50
C GLU A 621 4.85 -35.28 -23.61
N SER A 622 4.13 -34.91 -22.55
CA SER A 622 3.47 -35.85 -21.63
C SER A 622 2.16 -36.43 -22.19
N GLN A 623 1.65 -35.91 -23.31
CA GLN A 623 0.44 -36.41 -23.98
C GLN A 623 0.67 -37.66 -24.85
N VAL A 624 1.82 -38.33 -24.73
CA VAL A 624 2.12 -39.57 -25.45
C VAL A 624 2.06 -40.75 -24.47
N THR A 625 0.84 -41.17 -24.08
CA THR A 625 0.43 -42.57 -23.84
C THR A 625 -0.92 -42.61 -23.11
N GLY A 626 -1.98 -43.10 -23.79
CA GLY A 626 -3.25 -43.49 -23.14
C GLY A 626 -4.51 -42.82 -23.68
N LEU A 627 -5.08 -43.39 -24.74
CA LEU A 627 -6.51 -43.38 -25.16
C LEU A 627 -7.43 -42.25 -24.65
N SER A 628 -7.48 -41.14 -25.38
CA SER A 628 -8.70 -40.63 -26.06
C SER A 628 -8.44 -39.24 -26.65
N ARG A 629 -8.24 -39.20 -27.98
CA ARG A 629 -8.30 -37.96 -28.77
C ARG A 629 -9.77 -37.54 -28.88
N VAL A 630 -10.25 -36.69 -27.98
CA VAL A 630 -11.50 -35.97 -28.17
C VAL A 630 -11.28 -34.52 -27.73
N HIS A 631 -11.03 -33.66 -28.72
CA HIS A 631 -11.00 -32.18 -28.67
C HIS A 631 -9.92 -31.52 -27.80
N SER A 632 -8.64 -31.62 -28.18
CA SER A 632 -7.65 -30.62 -27.80
C SER A 632 -7.80 -29.38 -28.69
N HIS A 633 -8.59 -28.40 -28.24
CA HIS A 633 -8.37 -27.02 -28.66
C HIS A 633 -6.90 -26.68 -28.37
N ARG A 634 -6.18 -26.12 -29.35
CA ARG A 634 -4.91 -25.44 -29.10
C ARG A 634 -5.20 -24.38 -28.04
N GLU A 635 -4.81 -24.63 -26.80
CA GLU A 635 -4.84 -23.62 -25.74
C GLU A 635 -4.11 -22.37 -26.25
N SER A 636 -4.78 -21.23 -26.13
CA SER A 636 -4.20 -19.94 -26.51
C SER A 636 -3.04 -19.57 -25.59
N GLU A 637 -2.07 -18.78 -26.06
CA GLU A 637 -0.95 -18.31 -25.21
C GLU A 637 -1.45 -17.57 -23.94
N SER A 638 -2.63 -16.96 -24.02
CA SER A 638 -3.31 -16.32 -22.88
C SER A 638 -3.71 -17.33 -21.79
N GLU A 639 -4.27 -18.48 -22.16
CA GLU A 639 -4.70 -19.52 -21.21
C GLU A 639 -3.50 -20.15 -20.49
N ARG A 640 -2.38 -20.37 -21.20
CA ARG A 640 -1.14 -20.86 -20.59
C ARG A 640 -0.53 -19.87 -19.60
N SER A 641 -0.60 -18.58 -19.94
CA SER A 641 -0.19 -17.49 -19.05
C SER A 641 -1.03 -17.49 -17.76
N ASP A 642 -2.35 -17.62 -17.85
CA ASP A 642 -3.22 -17.62 -16.67
C ASP A 642 -3.02 -18.86 -15.78
N ILE A 643 -2.84 -20.05 -16.40
CA ILE A 643 -2.52 -21.30 -15.70
C ILE A 643 -1.19 -21.18 -14.94
N PHE A 644 -0.16 -20.65 -15.60
CA PHE A 644 1.15 -20.46 -14.99
C PHE A 644 1.08 -19.43 -13.85
N SER A 645 0.31 -18.37 -14.01
CA SER A 645 0.08 -17.38 -12.96
C SER A 645 -0.60 -18.01 -11.75
N LEU A 646 -1.67 -18.79 -11.95
CA LEU A 646 -2.36 -19.47 -10.85
C LEU A 646 -1.41 -20.41 -10.11
N TYR A 647 -0.67 -21.24 -10.83
CA TYR A 647 0.31 -22.16 -10.24
C TYR A 647 1.35 -21.41 -9.38
N SER A 648 1.88 -20.29 -9.89
CA SER A 648 2.85 -19.45 -9.17
C SER A 648 2.27 -18.90 -7.85
N LEU A 649 1.01 -18.41 -7.88
CA LEU A 649 0.32 -17.94 -6.68
C LEU A 649 0.08 -19.09 -5.68
N CYS A 650 -0.41 -20.24 -6.15
CA CYS A 650 -0.64 -21.42 -5.32
C CYS A 650 0.64 -21.83 -4.59
N LEU A 651 1.76 -21.92 -5.31
CA LEU A 651 3.06 -22.29 -4.73
C LEU A 651 3.50 -21.30 -3.66
N SER A 652 3.39 -19.99 -3.93
CA SER A 652 3.73 -18.92 -2.97
C SER A 652 2.93 -19.05 -1.66
N HIS A 653 1.60 -19.20 -1.77
CA HIS A 653 0.73 -19.29 -0.60
C HIS A 653 0.93 -20.60 0.19
N VAL A 654 1.16 -21.73 -0.50
CA VAL A 654 1.50 -23.00 0.16
C VAL A 654 2.81 -22.88 0.94
N CYS A 655 3.84 -22.24 0.36
CA CYS A 655 5.12 -22.01 1.03
C CYS A 655 4.99 -21.14 2.28
N PHE A 656 4.15 -20.10 2.21
CA PHE A 656 3.86 -19.25 3.37
C PHE A 656 3.18 -20.03 4.50
N GLN A 657 2.19 -20.88 4.18
CA GLN A 657 1.50 -21.71 5.18
C GLN A 657 2.41 -22.78 5.80
N MET A 658 3.33 -23.35 5.02
CA MET A 658 4.35 -24.25 5.55
C MET A 658 5.24 -23.56 6.59
N PHE A 659 5.68 -22.32 6.34
CA PHE A 659 6.49 -21.58 7.30
C PHE A 659 5.78 -21.38 8.65
N LEU A 660 4.48 -21.06 8.64
CA LEU A 660 3.69 -20.87 9.86
C LEU A 660 3.57 -22.17 10.69
N ARG A 661 3.51 -23.33 10.03
CA ARG A 661 3.39 -24.64 10.70
C ARG A 661 4.69 -25.17 11.28
N LEU A 662 5.81 -24.83 10.67
CA LEU A 662 7.13 -25.36 11.02
C LEU A 662 7.79 -24.64 12.20
N ILE A 663 7.00 -23.96 13.04
CA ILE A 663 7.45 -23.43 14.33
C ILE A 663 7.72 -24.59 15.32
N GLU A 664 7.23 -25.81 15.05
CA GLU A 664 7.61 -27.04 15.76
C GLU A 664 8.58 -27.92 14.91
N PRO A 665 9.82 -28.19 15.38
CA PRO A 665 10.92 -28.72 14.57
C PRO A 665 10.90 -30.24 14.27
N GLN A 666 9.82 -30.97 14.57
CA GLN A 666 9.84 -32.45 14.54
C GLN A 666 9.23 -33.10 13.28
N ASN A 667 8.58 -32.36 12.38
CA ASN A 667 7.75 -32.94 11.31
C ASN A 667 8.18 -32.63 9.87
N VAL A 668 9.42 -32.15 9.63
CA VAL A 668 9.90 -32.00 8.24
C VAL A 668 10.42 -33.34 7.75
N GLU A 669 9.55 -34.12 7.12
CA GLU A 669 10.00 -35.24 6.29
C GLU A 669 10.82 -34.65 5.14
N GLN A 670 12.06 -35.14 4.98
CA GLN A 670 12.95 -34.85 3.84
C GLN A 670 12.22 -35.00 2.49
N GLU A 671 11.15 -35.82 2.47
CA GLU A 671 10.33 -36.07 1.30
C GLU A 671 9.59 -34.85 0.75
N THR A 672 9.19 -33.93 1.64
CA THR A 672 8.40 -32.74 1.28
C THR A 672 9.26 -31.63 0.69
N THR A 673 10.49 -31.48 1.18
CA THR A 673 11.44 -30.47 0.71
C THR A 673 12.00 -30.78 -0.68
N TRP A 674 12.20 -32.06 -1.04
CA TRP A 674 12.67 -32.40 -2.39
C TRP A 674 11.57 -32.26 -3.44
N LYS A 675 10.32 -32.67 -3.13
CA LYS A 675 9.18 -32.51 -4.06
C LYS A 675 8.98 -31.05 -4.43
N LEU A 676 9.07 -30.15 -3.45
CA LEU A 676 9.00 -28.71 -3.68
C LEU A 676 10.17 -28.18 -4.53
N SER A 677 11.39 -28.67 -4.30
CA SER A 677 12.54 -28.26 -5.12
C SER A 677 12.43 -28.72 -6.58
N ASP A 678 11.80 -29.87 -6.81
CA ASP A 678 11.53 -30.37 -8.16
C ASP A 678 10.40 -29.57 -8.83
N LEU A 679 9.33 -29.26 -8.10
CA LEU A 679 8.23 -28.38 -8.54
C LEU A 679 8.73 -26.98 -8.96
N GLU A 680 9.67 -26.40 -8.21
CA GLU A 680 10.27 -25.12 -8.55
C GLU A 680 11.22 -25.19 -9.74
N SER A 681 11.93 -26.30 -9.90
CA SER A 681 12.80 -26.50 -11.05
C SER A 681 12.01 -26.58 -12.36
N GLN A 682 10.86 -27.26 -12.32
CA GLN A 682 9.91 -27.30 -13.42
C GLN A 682 9.28 -25.92 -13.65
N HIS A 683 8.96 -25.20 -12.58
CA HIS A 683 8.44 -23.84 -12.64
C HIS A 683 9.42 -22.87 -13.33
N ALA A 684 10.72 -22.95 -13.00
CA ALA A 684 11.77 -22.14 -13.62
C ALA A 684 11.97 -22.49 -15.10
N LEU A 685 11.88 -23.77 -15.47
CA LEU A 685 12.01 -24.23 -16.86
C LEU A 685 10.83 -23.75 -17.73
N GLU A 686 9.60 -23.80 -17.21
CA GLU A 686 8.41 -23.30 -17.91
C GLU A 686 8.39 -21.77 -18.00
N CYS A 687 8.91 -21.08 -16.97
CA CYS A 687 9.04 -19.63 -17.00
C CYS A 687 9.96 -19.15 -18.12
N ASP A 688 11.02 -19.92 -18.45
CA ASP A 688 11.96 -19.61 -19.53
C ASP A 688 11.31 -19.63 -20.93
N LYS A 689 10.14 -20.29 -21.07
CA LYS A 689 9.35 -20.34 -22.30
C LYS A 689 8.32 -19.19 -22.40
N LEU A 690 7.97 -18.57 -21.27
CA LEU A 690 6.89 -17.57 -21.13
C LEU A 690 7.41 -16.12 -20.98
N VAL A 691 8.68 -15.89 -21.34
CA VAL A 691 9.53 -14.71 -21.03
C VAL A 691 9.04 -13.38 -21.64
N GLU A 692 7.95 -13.32 -22.39
CA GLU A 692 7.47 -12.06 -22.98
C GLU A 692 6.51 -11.27 -22.07
N ASN A 693 5.85 -11.90 -21.09
CA ASN A 693 4.86 -11.21 -20.25
C ASN A 693 5.43 -10.76 -18.89
N LEU A 694 5.42 -9.44 -18.64
CA LEU A 694 5.93 -8.84 -17.41
C LEU A 694 5.17 -9.31 -16.15
N SER A 695 3.85 -9.48 -16.22
CA SER A 695 3.05 -9.89 -15.06
C SER A 695 3.42 -11.31 -14.60
N LEU A 696 3.69 -12.21 -15.55
CA LEU A 696 4.15 -13.57 -15.28
C LEU A 696 5.56 -13.58 -14.66
N LYS A 697 6.50 -12.79 -15.21
CA LYS A 697 7.85 -12.64 -14.62
C LYS A 697 7.78 -12.20 -13.17
N LEU A 698 6.93 -11.23 -12.86
CA LEU A 698 6.79 -10.71 -11.50
C LEU A 698 6.10 -11.70 -10.55
N ASN A 699 5.07 -12.40 -11.01
CA ASN A 699 4.40 -13.43 -10.21
C ASN A 699 5.33 -14.61 -9.90
N PHE A 700 6.13 -15.05 -10.88
CA PHE A 700 7.20 -16.02 -10.69
C PHE A 700 8.25 -15.54 -9.69
N LEU A 701 8.77 -14.32 -9.86
CA LEU A 701 9.81 -13.80 -8.98
C LEU A 701 9.31 -13.66 -7.53
N ARG A 702 8.04 -13.26 -7.33
CA ARG A 702 7.40 -13.23 -6.02
C ARG A 702 7.28 -14.63 -5.42
N SER A 703 6.86 -15.64 -6.20
CA SER A 703 6.73 -17.01 -5.69
C SER A 703 8.06 -17.60 -5.29
N VAL A 704 9.09 -17.46 -6.13
CA VAL A 704 10.45 -17.94 -5.84
C VAL A 704 11.07 -17.15 -4.68
N ALA A 705 10.82 -15.84 -4.57
CA ALA A 705 11.29 -15.06 -3.44
C ALA A 705 10.65 -15.52 -2.12
N ALA A 706 9.34 -15.80 -2.13
CA ALA A 706 8.63 -16.32 -0.97
C ALA A 706 9.17 -17.71 -0.56
N PHE A 707 9.31 -18.63 -1.51
CA PHE A 707 9.88 -19.95 -1.26
C PHE A 707 11.32 -19.91 -0.73
N THR A 708 12.22 -19.23 -1.44
CA THR A 708 13.63 -19.18 -1.05
C THR A 708 13.82 -18.56 0.33
N ARG A 709 12.94 -17.62 0.71
CA ARG A 709 12.88 -17.07 2.07
C ARG A 709 12.46 -18.12 3.09
N THR A 710 11.35 -18.82 2.86
CA THR A 710 10.81 -19.80 3.81
C THR A 710 11.74 -20.98 4.00
N VAL A 711 12.27 -21.55 2.90
CA VAL A 711 13.24 -22.65 2.95
C VAL A 711 14.55 -22.19 3.59
N GLY A 712 15.01 -20.97 3.29
CA GLY A 712 16.17 -20.39 3.94
C GLY A 712 16.02 -20.24 5.46
N ASP A 713 14.86 -19.79 5.93
CA ASP A 713 14.55 -19.65 7.36
C ASP A 713 14.43 -21.02 8.06
N ILE A 714 13.86 -22.02 7.37
CA ILE A 714 13.80 -23.41 7.86
C ILE A 714 15.20 -23.99 8.00
N ALA A 715 16.04 -23.91 6.95
CA ALA A 715 17.40 -24.44 6.96
C ALA A 715 18.25 -23.82 8.08
N GLN A 716 18.05 -22.53 8.37
CA GLN A 716 18.75 -21.84 9.45
C GLN A 716 18.29 -22.31 10.86
N LYS A 717 17.01 -22.66 11.04
CA LYS A 717 16.46 -23.17 12.30
C LYS A 717 16.79 -24.64 12.54
N ALA A 718 16.74 -25.46 11.49
CA ALA A 718 16.92 -26.91 11.57
C ALA A 718 18.35 -27.33 11.98
N LYS A 719 19.35 -26.44 11.91
CA LYS A 719 20.80 -26.69 12.16
C LYS A 719 21.44 -27.81 11.31
N GLU A 720 20.65 -28.63 10.62
CA GLU A 720 21.10 -29.64 9.66
C GLU A 720 21.29 -29.03 8.27
N ALA A 721 22.49 -29.26 7.71
CA ALA A 721 22.92 -28.75 6.42
C ALA A 721 22.21 -29.50 5.28
N HIS A 722 21.00 -29.07 4.93
CA HIS A 722 20.33 -29.56 3.73
C HIS A 722 21.02 -29.01 2.48
N GLU A 723 21.41 -29.89 1.55
CA GLU A 723 21.98 -29.52 0.25
C GLU A 723 20.86 -29.19 -0.75
N PHE A 724 20.77 -27.92 -1.14
CA PHE A 724 19.87 -27.44 -2.17
C PHE A 724 20.59 -27.44 -3.53
N SER A 725 20.50 -28.57 -4.24
CA SER A 725 21.18 -28.81 -5.53
C SER A 725 20.78 -27.83 -6.65
N GLN A 726 19.54 -27.34 -6.61
CA GLN A 726 18.92 -26.45 -7.60
C GLN A 726 19.44 -24.99 -7.55
N LYS A 727 20.19 -24.60 -6.51
CA LYS A 727 20.65 -23.21 -6.27
C LYS A 727 21.33 -22.57 -7.47
N THR A 728 22.19 -23.31 -8.16
CA THR A 728 23.00 -22.78 -9.26
C THR A 728 22.17 -22.49 -10.50
N MET A 729 21.12 -23.28 -10.74
CA MET A 729 20.20 -23.11 -11.85
C MET A 729 19.30 -21.89 -11.63
N ILE A 730 18.72 -21.73 -10.42
CA ILE A 730 17.91 -20.55 -10.09
C ILE A 730 18.73 -19.27 -10.21
N VAL A 731 19.96 -19.24 -9.70
CA VAL A 731 20.83 -18.05 -9.82
C VAL A 731 21.19 -17.76 -11.28
N ALA A 732 21.42 -18.79 -12.12
CA ALA A 732 21.65 -18.57 -13.54
C ALA A 732 20.42 -17.95 -14.24
N PHE A 733 19.21 -18.38 -13.88
CA PHE A 733 17.98 -17.79 -14.38
C PHE A 733 17.79 -16.34 -13.90
N MET A 734 18.07 -16.04 -12.63
CA MET A 734 18.04 -14.66 -12.10
C MET A 734 19.02 -13.75 -12.86
N VAL A 735 20.19 -14.25 -13.24
CA VAL A 735 21.16 -13.49 -14.05
C VAL A 735 20.60 -13.18 -15.43
N LYS A 736 19.97 -14.17 -16.10
CA LYS A 736 19.31 -13.98 -17.41
C LYS A 736 18.26 -12.87 -17.35
N LEU A 737 17.37 -12.90 -16.34
CA LEU A 737 16.34 -11.88 -16.15
C LEU A 737 16.92 -10.48 -15.92
N ILE A 738 18.03 -10.36 -15.19
CA ILE A 738 18.70 -9.06 -14.96
C ILE A 738 19.34 -8.52 -16.24
N GLU A 739 19.88 -9.40 -17.08
CA GLU A 739 20.53 -9.07 -18.35
C GLU A 739 19.53 -8.69 -19.47
N GLU A 740 18.32 -9.26 -19.46
CA GLU A 740 17.23 -8.92 -20.39
C GLU A 740 16.69 -7.50 -20.16
N GLU A 741 16.71 -7.02 -18.92
CA GLU A 741 16.22 -5.70 -18.55
C GLU A 741 17.12 -4.57 -19.11
N SER A 742 16.54 -3.40 -19.40
CA SER A 742 17.27 -2.29 -20.04
C SER A 742 18.28 -1.64 -19.07
N VAL A 743 19.54 -1.45 -19.46
CA VAL A 743 20.56 -0.85 -18.57
C VAL A 743 20.45 0.68 -18.42
N ASN A 744 19.62 1.33 -19.24
CA ASN A 744 19.47 2.79 -19.30
C ASN A 744 18.14 3.29 -18.70
N LEU A 745 17.16 2.40 -18.49
CA LEU A 745 15.84 2.73 -17.97
C LEU A 745 15.43 1.71 -16.91
N LEU A 746 14.89 2.19 -15.79
CA LEU A 746 14.30 1.38 -14.72
C LEU A 746 12.77 1.51 -14.79
N SER A 747 12.11 0.57 -15.45
CA SER A 747 10.65 0.60 -15.69
C SER A 747 9.84 -0.33 -14.80
N ASN A 748 10.43 -1.42 -14.31
CA ASN A 748 9.73 -2.48 -13.61
C ASN A 748 10.57 -3.05 -12.45
N PRO A 749 9.98 -3.86 -11.54
CA PRO A 749 10.68 -4.37 -10.37
C PRO A 749 11.45 -5.70 -10.56
N VAL A 750 11.61 -6.19 -11.80
CA VAL A 750 12.19 -7.52 -12.10
C VAL A 750 13.58 -7.66 -11.50
N ARG A 751 14.45 -6.66 -11.68
CA ARG A 751 15.84 -6.70 -11.21
C ARG A 751 15.95 -6.80 -9.69
N GLN A 752 15.21 -5.96 -8.95
CA GLN A 752 15.30 -6.02 -7.50
C GLN A 752 14.71 -7.31 -6.94
N GLN A 753 13.64 -7.84 -7.53
CA GLN A 753 13.06 -9.11 -7.09
C GLN A 753 14.03 -10.27 -7.35
N ALA A 754 14.71 -10.28 -8.50
CA ALA A 754 15.76 -11.26 -8.78
C ALA A 754 16.92 -11.18 -7.77
N MET A 755 17.37 -9.98 -7.40
CA MET A 755 18.40 -9.79 -6.36
C MET A 755 17.92 -10.24 -4.97
N ILE A 756 16.64 -10.06 -4.64
CA ILE A 756 16.04 -10.54 -3.38
C ILE A 756 16.03 -12.07 -3.34
N VAL A 757 15.65 -12.76 -4.44
CA VAL A 757 15.72 -14.22 -4.54
C VAL A 757 17.14 -14.71 -4.25
N VAL A 758 18.15 -14.13 -4.91
CA VAL A 758 19.56 -14.48 -4.68
C VAL A 758 19.97 -14.23 -3.23
N THR A 759 19.50 -13.15 -2.62
CA THR A 759 19.76 -12.82 -1.22
C THR A 759 19.19 -13.90 -0.28
N ASN A 760 18.00 -14.43 -0.55
CA ASN A 760 17.37 -15.46 0.26
C ASN A 760 18.11 -16.81 0.12
N LEU A 761 18.53 -17.16 -1.09
CA LEU A 761 19.29 -18.39 -1.38
C LEU A 761 20.63 -18.50 -0.63
N ARG A 762 21.17 -17.38 -0.10
CA ARG A 762 22.41 -17.38 0.69
C ARG A 762 22.37 -18.28 1.91
N LYS A 763 21.17 -18.51 2.47
CA LYS A 763 20.95 -19.32 3.68
C LYS A 763 21.08 -20.83 3.39
N LEU A 764 21.00 -21.22 2.12
CA LEU A 764 21.02 -22.60 1.67
C LEU A 764 22.43 -23.03 1.28
N LYS A 765 22.80 -24.29 1.58
CA LYS A 765 24.07 -24.90 1.16
C LYS A 765 23.88 -25.70 -0.14
N PRO A 766 24.92 -25.91 -0.96
CA PRO A 766 26.28 -25.37 -0.85
C PRO A 766 26.37 -23.88 -1.22
N PRO A 767 27.47 -23.19 -0.85
CA PRO A 767 27.71 -21.82 -1.29
C PRO A 767 27.88 -21.73 -2.81
N LEU A 768 27.55 -20.59 -3.40
CA LEU A 768 27.72 -20.36 -4.84
C LEU A 768 29.17 -20.54 -5.27
N LYS A 769 29.39 -21.33 -6.34
CA LYS A 769 30.71 -21.47 -6.97
C LYS A 769 31.22 -20.10 -7.45
N PRO A 770 32.54 -19.83 -7.38
CA PRO A 770 33.11 -18.51 -7.64
C PRO A 770 32.82 -18.00 -9.06
N GLU A 771 32.79 -18.89 -10.06
CA GLU A 771 32.48 -18.52 -11.46
C GLU A 771 31.05 -17.99 -11.62
N LYS A 772 30.07 -18.68 -11.01
CA LYS A 772 28.66 -18.28 -11.08
C LYS A 772 28.42 -16.98 -10.29
N LYS A 773 29.11 -16.82 -9.16
CA LYS A 773 29.11 -15.58 -8.37
C LYS A 773 29.70 -14.40 -9.16
N ALA A 774 30.78 -14.63 -9.92
CA ALA A 774 31.37 -13.62 -10.78
C ALA A 774 30.39 -13.13 -11.86
N ASN A 775 29.68 -14.05 -12.52
CA ASN A 775 28.68 -13.70 -13.55
C ASN A 775 27.52 -12.91 -12.95
N LEU A 776 27.01 -13.35 -11.80
CA LEU A 776 25.98 -12.62 -11.05
C LEU A 776 26.40 -11.19 -10.70
N LEU A 777 27.59 -11.01 -10.14
CA LEU A 777 28.08 -9.68 -9.74
C LEU A 777 28.26 -8.76 -10.96
N ARG A 778 28.81 -9.27 -12.08
CA ARG A 778 28.94 -8.49 -13.31
C ARG A 778 27.59 -8.04 -13.86
N ALA A 779 26.61 -8.94 -13.90
CA ALA A 779 25.26 -8.62 -14.38
C ALA A 779 24.59 -7.56 -13.48
N CYS A 780 24.65 -7.72 -12.16
CA CYS A 780 24.04 -6.79 -11.21
C CYS A 780 24.73 -5.42 -11.21
N TYR A 781 26.06 -5.36 -11.23
CA TYR A 781 26.80 -4.10 -11.29
C TYR A 781 26.54 -3.36 -12.59
N LYS A 782 26.56 -4.07 -13.72
CA LYS A 782 26.24 -3.47 -15.02
C LYS A 782 24.81 -2.94 -15.05
N SER A 783 23.84 -3.70 -14.52
CA SER A 783 22.43 -3.32 -14.59
C SER A 783 22.08 -2.14 -13.70
N VAL A 784 22.74 -1.97 -12.54
CA VAL A 784 22.44 -0.90 -11.57
C VAL A 784 23.35 0.30 -11.74
N PHE A 785 24.66 0.12 -11.97
CA PHE A 785 25.58 1.24 -12.05
C PHE A 785 25.44 2.03 -13.34
N SER A 786 25.07 1.38 -14.44
CA SER A 786 24.88 2.06 -15.74
C SER A 786 23.61 2.92 -15.81
N LEU A 787 22.69 2.80 -14.83
CA LEU A 787 21.46 3.60 -14.81
C LEU A 787 21.79 5.11 -14.79
N PRO A 788 20.97 5.98 -15.40
CA PRO A 788 21.16 7.43 -15.28
C PRO A 788 21.09 7.89 -13.81
N PRO A 789 21.61 9.09 -13.49
CA PRO A 789 21.37 9.73 -12.18
C PRO A 789 19.87 9.82 -11.87
N VAL A 790 19.50 9.70 -10.59
CA VAL A 790 18.09 9.69 -10.17
C VAL A 790 17.39 10.96 -10.60
N GLU A 791 18.09 12.10 -10.51
CA GLU A 791 17.60 13.41 -10.89
C GLU A 791 17.22 13.46 -12.38
N THR A 792 18.03 12.83 -13.25
CA THR A 792 17.75 12.74 -14.70
C THR A 792 16.51 11.88 -14.96
N MET A 793 16.41 10.74 -14.28
CA MET A 793 15.26 9.84 -14.43
C MET A 793 13.95 10.48 -13.93
N LEU A 794 14.01 11.28 -12.86
CA LEU A 794 12.86 12.02 -12.35
C LEU A 794 12.50 13.22 -13.22
N ALA A 795 13.47 13.85 -13.89
CA ALA A 795 13.21 14.94 -14.84
C ALA A 795 12.46 14.45 -16.09
N GLU A 796 12.73 13.22 -16.55
CA GLU A 796 12.10 12.60 -17.72
C GLU A 796 10.68 12.09 -17.49
N ALA A 797 10.20 12.02 -16.25
CA ALA A 797 8.85 11.55 -15.92
C ALA A 797 7.76 12.58 -16.29
N CYS A 798 6.68 12.11 -16.90
CA CYS A 798 5.60 12.95 -17.43
C CYS A 798 4.72 13.58 -16.33
N ASP A 799 4.56 12.93 -15.17
CA ASP A 799 3.73 13.39 -14.06
C ASP A 799 4.33 13.09 -12.67
N ASN A 800 3.68 13.58 -11.61
CA ASN A 800 4.17 13.41 -10.23
C ASN A 800 4.01 11.98 -9.70
N ILE A 801 3.07 11.20 -10.23
CA ILE A 801 2.82 9.81 -9.78
C ILE A 801 3.95 8.91 -10.29
N GLN A 802 4.29 9.05 -11.57
CA GLN A 802 5.39 8.35 -12.22
C GLN A 802 6.73 8.74 -11.58
N ARG A 803 6.94 10.01 -11.20
CA ARG A 803 8.12 10.42 -10.42
C ARG A 803 8.24 9.67 -9.10
N GLN A 804 7.17 9.61 -8.31
CA GLN A 804 7.17 8.90 -7.02
C GLN A 804 7.43 7.40 -7.20
N LEU A 805 6.82 6.78 -8.20
CA LEU A 805 7.03 5.37 -8.56
C LEU A 805 8.47 5.09 -9.00
N SER A 806 9.06 5.94 -9.85
CA SER A 806 10.45 5.79 -10.29
C SER A 806 11.44 6.00 -9.13
N GLU A 807 11.16 6.95 -8.23
CA GLU A 807 11.99 7.17 -7.03
C GLU A 807 11.93 5.98 -6.07
N SER A 808 10.74 5.44 -5.80
CA SER A 808 10.58 4.26 -4.94
C SER A 808 11.25 3.04 -5.56
N LEU A 809 11.06 2.80 -6.86
CA LEU A 809 11.66 1.70 -7.61
C LEU A 809 13.19 1.76 -7.60
N TYR A 810 13.77 2.95 -7.77
CA TYR A 810 15.22 3.14 -7.68
C TYR A 810 15.75 2.83 -6.28
N LYS A 811 15.10 3.35 -5.23
CA LYS A 811 15.49 3.08 -3.82
C LYS A 811 15.44 1.59 -3.52
N GLU A 812 14.35 0.90 -3.89
CA GLU A 812 14.21 -0.54 -3.73
C GLU A 812 15.30 -1.33 -4.47
N THR A 813 15.70 -0.88 -5.66
CA THR A 813 16.75 -1.53 -6.45
C THR A 813 18.12 -1.42 -5.78
N ILE A 814 18.49 -0.23 -5.30
CA ILE A 814 19.73 -0.01 -4.56
C ILE A 814 19.75 -0.81 -3.25
N ASP A 815 18.59 -0.90 -2.58
CA ASP A 815 18.42 -1.65 -1.35
C ASP A 815 18.52 -3.16 -1.55
N ALA A 816 17.96 -3.69 -2.63
CA ALA A 816 18.09 -5.09 -3.01
C ALA A 816 19.55 -5.45 -3.39
N LEU A 817 20.24 -4.58 -4.14
CA LEU A 817 21.67 -4.77 -4.45
C LEU A 817 22.50 -4.82 -3.17
N ARG A 818 22.25 -3.90 -2.22
CA ARG A 818 22.91 -3.92 -0.90
C ARG A 818 22.65 -5.21 -0.15
N GLY A 819 21.38 -5.61 -0.03
CA GLY A 819 20.99 -6.83 0.67
C GLY A 819 21.67 -8.08 0.10
N MET A 820 21.78 -8.14 -1.23
CA MET A 820 22.45 -9.21 -1.95
C MET A 820 23.96 -9.20 -1.69
N LEU A 821 24.64 -8.06 -1.80
CA LEU A 821 26.08 -7.96 -1.57
C LEU A 821 26.46 -8.30 -0.13
N GLU A 822 25.74 -7.74 0.84
CA GLU A 822 25.94 -8.07 2.26
C GLU A 822 25.68 -9.57 2.48
N GLY A 823 24.64 -10.13 1.84
CA GLY A 823 24.32 -11.55 1.90
C GLY A 823 25.42 -12.47 1.37
N LEU A 824 25.98 -12.15 0.21
CA LEU A 824 27.08 -12.89 -0.42
C LEU A 824 28.39 -12.82 0.40
N VAL A 825 28.58 -11.72 1.14
CA VAL A 825 29.69 -11.57 2.10
C VAL A 825 29.43 -12.43 3.34
N PHE A 826 28.21 -12.44 3.88
CA PHE A 826 27.86 -13.30 5.02
C PHE A 826 27.98 -14.79 4.69
N GLU A 827 27.62 -15.20 3.48
CA GLU A 827 27.72 -16.58 3.01
C GLU A 827 29.18 -17.06 2.91
N CYS A 828 30.08 -16.22 2.39
CA CYS A 828 31.50 -16.53 2.32
C CYS A 828 32.37 -15.26 2.51
N PRO A 829 32.72 -14.91 3.77
CA PRO A 829 33.48 -13.68 4.07
C PRO A 829 34.86 -13.61 3.42
N VAL A 830 35.49 -14.78 3.22
CA VAL A 830 36.84 -14.91 2.64
C VAL A 830 36.89 -14.37 1.18
N GLU A 831 35.76 -14.35 0.49
CA GLU A 831 35.67 -13.84 -0.88
C GLU A 831 35.43 -12.32 -0.98
N ALA A 832 35.36 -11.59 0.14
CA ALA A 832 35.05 -10.17 0.13
C ALA A 832 35.99 -9.35 -0.78
N GLN A 833 37.29 -9.67 -0.83
CA GLN A 833 38.23 -9.02 -1.75
C GLN A 833 37.83 -9.25 -3.21
N LYS A 834 37.43 -10.47 -3.60
CA LYS A 834 37.02 -10.77 -4.98
C LYS A 834 35.76 -9.99 -5.37
N ILE A 835 34.79 -9.86 -4.45
CA ILE A 835 33.57 -9.07 -4.68
C ILE A 835 33.91 -7.59 -4.94
N LEU A 836 34.89 -7.04 -4.20
CA LEU A 836 35.40 -5.68 -4.40
C LEU A 836 36.18 -5.53 -5.72
N GLU A 837 36.95 -6.54 -6.15
CA GLU A 837 37.69 -6.50 -7.41
C GLU A 837 36.75 -6.34 -8.62
N TYR A 838 35.55 -6.93 -8.59
CA TYR A 838 34.55 -6.73 -9.65
C TYR A 838 33.98 -5.29 -9.71
N LEU A 839 34.18 -4.46 -8.68
CA LEU A 839 33.80 -3.05 -8.67
C LEU A 839 34.84 -2.14 -9.34
N GLU A 840 36.08 -2.61 -9.51
CA GLU A 840 37.20 -1.78 -9.98
C GLU A 840 36.92 -1.02 -11.28
N PRO A 841 36.35 -1.62 -12.35
CA PRO A 841 36.04 -0.89 -13.59
C PRO A 841 35.09 0.30 -13.38
N TRP A 842 34.19 0.19 -12.40
CA TRP A 842 33.20 1.21 -12.06
C TRP A 842 33.79 2.31 -11.18
N LEU A 843 34.73 1.97 -10.30
CA LEU A 843 35.46 2.92 -9.45
C LEU A 843 36.33 3.89 -10.25
N ILE A 844 36.80 3.48 -11.44
CA ILE A 844 37.60 4.31 -12.34
C ILE A 844 36.80 4.87 -13.52
N SER A 845 35.47 4.72 -13.52
CA SER A 845 34.62 5.22 -14.60
C SER A 845 34.74 6.74 -14.78
N ARG A 846 34.55 7.20 -16.02
CA ARG A 846 34.46 8.64 -16.33
C ARG A 846 33.16 9.26 -15.82
N LYS A 847 32.11 8.48 -15.58
CA LYS A 847 30.81 8.97 -15.10
C LYS A 847 30.74 9.02 -13.58
N ASP A 848 30.24 10.13 -13.05
CA ASP A 848 30.20 10.40 -11.61
C ASP A 848 29.27 9.44 -10.85
N HIS A 849 28.05 9.24 -11.34
CA HIS A 849 27.06 8.34 -10.72
C HIS A 849 27.51 6.87 -10.70
N GLU A 850 28.24 6.41 -11.72
CA GLU A 850 28.81 5.05 -11.75
C GLU A 850 29.86 4.87 -10.65
N ARG A 851 30.78 5.84 -10.51
CA ARG A 851 31.80 5.84 -9.45
C ARG A 851 31.18 5.93 -8.07
N GLU A 852 30.17 6.76 -7.88
CA GLU A 852 29.48 6.96 -6.61
C GLU A 852 28.79 5.70 -6.12
N ARG A 853 28.02 5.02 -6.98
CA ARG A 853 27.36 3.75 -6.63
C ARG A 853 28.36 2.65 -6.32
N ALA A 854 29.44 2.55 -7.11
CA ALA A 854 30.50 1.57 -6.87
C ALA A 854 31.26 1.85 -5.56
N MET A 855 31.53 3.11 -5.23
CA MET A 855 32.13 3.51 -3.96
C MET A 855 31.20 3.25 -2.77
N TRP A 856 29.89 3.48 -2.94
CA TRP A 856 28.88 3.16 -1.93
C TRP A 856 28.86 1.66 -1.64
N CYS A 857 28.83 0.80 -2.66
CA CYS A 857 28.93 -0.65 -2.51
C CYS A 857 30.24 -1.06 -1.82
N SER A 858 31.37 -0.47 -2.21
CA SER A 858 32.69 -0.74 -1.61
C SER A 858 32.70 -0.43 -0.10
N ALA A 859 32.18 0.74 0.29
CA ALA A 859 32.07 1.15 1.68
C ALA A 859 31.15 0.22 2.48
N ARG A 860 30.05 -0.26 1.88
CA ARG A 860 29.09 -1.19 2.50
C ARG A 860 29.66 -2.58 2.70
N ILE A 861 30.30 -3.16 1.69
CA ILE A 861 30.97 -4.47 1.76
C ILE A 861 32.02 -4.45 2.88
N LEU A 862 32.90 -3.46 2.88
CA LEU A 862 33.95 -3.34 3.91
C LEU A 862 33.36 -3.12 5.30
N ARG A 863 32.28 -2.35 5.43
CA ARG A 863 31.57 -2.20 6.71
C ARG A 863 30.95 -3.51 7.19
N CYS A 864 30.37 -4.30 6.28
CA CYS A 864 29.79 -5.60 6.59
C CYS A 864 30.86 -6.56 7.12
N VAL A 865 31.98 -6.70 6.41
CA VAL A 865 33.13 -7.50 6.84
C VAL A 865 33.66 -7.04 8.19
N ALA A 866 33.81 -5.72 8.38
CA ALA A 866 34.29 -5.16 9.63
C ALA A 866 33.36 -5.46 10.81
N LYS A 867 32.05 -5.67 10.59
CA LYS A 867 31.02 -5.90 11.64
C LYS A 867 30.62 -7.38 11.81
N LEU A 868 31.33 -8.32 11.18
CA LEU A 868 30.99 -9.74 11.30
C LEU A 868 31.07 -10.20 12.77
N PRO A 869 30.03 -10.88 13.30
CA PRO A 869 29.98 -11.29 14.70
C PRO A 869 31.07 -12.33 15.06
N ASN A 870 31.43 -13.19 14.11
CA ASN A 870 32.50 -14.18 14.22
C ASN A 870 33.59 -13.87 13.19
N PHE A 871 34.30 -12.76 13.36
CA PHE A 871 35.37 -12.38 12.43
C PHE A 871 36.48 -13.45 12.42
N ASP A 872 36.69 -14.08 11.26
CA ASP A 872 37.73 -15.09 11.07
C ASP A 872 39.02 -14.44 10.52
N THR A 873 40.15 -14.78 11.14
CA THR A 873 41.48 -14.36 10.67
C THR A 873 41.83 -14.91 9.29
N SER A 874 41.12 -15.93 8.80
CA SER A 874 41.22 -16.47 7.43
C SER A 874 40.82 -15.47 6.33
N ILE A 875 40.09 -14.40 6.68
CA ILE A 875 39.77 -13.33 5.73
C ILE A 875 41.07 -12.60 5.37
N GLU A 876 41.52 -12.78 4.13
CA GLU A 876 42.78 -12.25 3.63
C GLU A 876 42.56 -11.24 2.51
N PHE A 877 43.20 -10.08 2.62
CA PHE A 877 43.31 -9.12 1.53
C PHE A 877 44.64 -9.29 0.81
N SER A 878 44.78 -10.39 0.06
CA SER A 878 45.97 -10.72 -0.74
C SER A 878 46.47 -9.56 -1.62
N ARG A 879 45.57 -8.74 -2.19
CA ARG A 879 45.90 -7.55 -3.01
C ARG A 879 45.63 -6.23 -2.26
N LEU A 880 45.89 -6.18 -0.96
CA LEU A 880 45.66 -5.00 -0.12
C LEU A 880 46.23 -3.71 -0.73
N GLY A 881 47.47 -3.74 -1.25
CA GLY A 881 48.10 -2.57 -1.86
C GLY A 881 47.29 -1.94 -3.01
N ARG A 882 46.77 -2.77 -3.92
CA ARG A 882 45.92 -2.29 -5.03
C ARG A 882 44.59 -1.73 -4.53
N LEU A 883 43.98 -2.37 -3.53
CA LEU A 883 42.71 -1.90 -2.95
C LEU A 883 42.90 -0.55 -2.23
N VAL A 884 43.96 -0.41 -1.42
CA VAL A 884 44.28 0.87 -0.75
C VAL A 884 44.53 1.96 -1.79
N ARG A 885 45.29 1.68 -2.85
CA ARG A 885 45.49 2.62 -3.96
C ARG A 885 44.17 3.09 -4.56
N LEU A 886 43.28 2.17 -4.93
CA LEU A 886 42.00 2.51 -5.55
C LEU A 886 41.14 3.39 -4.64
N LEU A 887 41.01 3.03 -3.36
CA LEU A 887 40.18 3.76 -2.41
C LEU A 887 40.81 5.11 -2.02
N ALA A 888 42.12 5.16 -1.78
CA ALA A 888 42.83 6.38 -1.40
C ALA A 888 42.73 7.46 -2.49
N LEU A 889 42.86 7.09 -3.77
CA LEU A 889 42.70 8.05 -4.87
C LEU A 889 41.27 8.60 -4.96
N ARG A 890 40.24 7.81 -4.59
CA ARG A 890 38.85 8.27 -4.55
C ARG A 890 38.56 9.19 -3.37
N CYS A 891 39.43 9.29 -2.36
CA CYS A 891 39.31 10.31 -1.32
C CYS A 891 39.52 11.74 -1.84
N HIS A 892 39.98 11.92 -3.08
CA HIS A 892 40.17 13.20 -3.76
C HIS A 892 39.37 13.30 -5.07
N ASP A 893 38.27 12.55 -5.19
CA ASP A 893 37.35 12.64 -6.34
C ASP A 893 36.77 14.08 -6.46
N PRO A 894 36.44 14.56 -7.68
CA PRO A 894 35.71 15.82 -7.83
C PRO A 894 34.37 15.86 -7.08
N VAL A 895 33.70 14.71 -6.90
CA VAL A 895 32.41 14.61 -6.21
C VAL A 895 32.61 14.36 -4.71
N ASP A 896 32.13 15.27 -3.88
CA ASP A 896 32.35 15.24 -2.43
C ASP A 896 31.83 13.96 -1.74
N ASN A 897 30.64 13.49 -2.12
CA ASN A 897 30.08 12.26 -1.54
C ASN A 897 30.96 11.03 -1.84
N ILE A 898 31.64 11.00 -3.00
CA ILE A 898 32.59 9.94 -3.35
C ILE A 898 33.80 9.99 -2.40
N CYS A 899 34.33 11.18 -2.12
CA CYS A 899 35.42 11.36 -1.15
C CYS A 899 35.02 10.88 0.25
N PHE A 900 33.82 11.24 0.71
CA PHE A 900 33.29 10.79 1.99
C PHE A 900 33.10 9.26 2.05
N LEU A 901 32.53 8.65 1.02
CA LEU A 901 32.37 7.19 0.92
C LEU A 901 33.72 6.49 0.86
N ALA A 902 34.70 7.05 0.15
CA ALA A 902 36.06 6.54 0.08
C ALA A 902 36.77 6.56 1.42
N ALA A 903 36.74 7.68 2.13
CA ALA A 903 37.34 7.79 3.46
C ALA A 903 36.73 6.79 4.45
N ARG A 904 35.41 6.56 4.37
CA ARG A 904 34.73 5.51 5.15
C ARG A 904 35.13 4.10 4.73
N ALA A 905 35.28 3.83 3.43
CA ALA A 905 35.73 2.54 2.92
C ALA A 905 37.16 2.24 3.40
N VAL A 906 38.07 3.20 3.28
CA VAL A 906 39.46 3.11 3.77
C VAL A 906 39.48 2.87 5.28
N TYR A 907 38.68 3.61 6.04
CA TYR A 907 38.57 3.42 7.49
C TYR A 907 38.06 2.02 7.86
N ASN A 908 37.01 1.53 7.20
CA ASN A 908 36.52 0.17 7.45
C ASN A 908 37.59 -0.89 7.10
N LEU A 909 38.34 -0.70 6.00
CA LEU A 909 39.45 -1.57 5.64
C LEU A 909 40.58 -1.53 6.69
N TYR A 910 40.91 -0.36 7.21
CA TYR A 910 41.88 -0.19 8.30
C TYR A 910 41.42 -0.92 9.57
N CYS A 911 40.14 -0.76 9.95
CA CYS A 911 39.56 -1.48 11.08
C CYS A 911 39.67 -3.00 10.93
N ILE A 912 39.45 -3.54 9.73
CA ILE A 912 39.62 -4.97 9.46
C ILE A 912 41.07 -5.42 9.70
N GLN A 913 42.07 -4.66 9.22
CA GLN A 913 43.48 -4.98 9.45
C GLN A 913 43.87 -4.87 10.93
N LEU A 914 43.34 -3.85 11.62
CA LEU A 914 43.55 -3.65 13.05
C LEU A 914 42.99 -4.82 13.87
N VAL A 915 41.75 -5.25 13.60
CA VAL A 915 41.12 -6.41 14.26
C VAL A 915 41.93 -7.68 14.01
N LYS A 916 42.35 -7.93 12.76
CA LYS A 916 43.18 -9.10 12.43
C LYS A 916 44.50 -9.10 13.21
N ARG A 917 45.13 -7.95 13.40
CA ARG A 917 46.37 -7.82 14.19
C ARG A 917 46.13 -8.06 15.67
N GLN A 918 45.06 -7.52 16.25
CA GLN A 918 44.73 -7.70 17.67
C GLN A 918 44.39 -9.16 18.00
N LEU A 919 43.64 -9.83 17.12
CA LEU A 919 43.33 -11.26 17.26
C LEU A 919 44.61 -12.12 17.18
N LYS A 920 45.54 -11.79 16.27
CA LYS A 920 46.87 -12.46 16.20
C LYS A 920 47.73 -12.25 17.45
N LYS A 921 47.50 -11.17 18.20
CA LYS A 921 48.20 -10.87 19.47
C LYS A 921 47.54 -11.50 20.71
N GLY A 922 46.45 -12.25 20.54
CA GLY A 922 45.76 -12.95 21.64
C GLY A 922 44.79 -12.09 22.46
N HIS A 923 44.45 -10.88 22.01
CA HIS A 923 43.45 -10.05 22.68
C HIS A 923 42.03 -10.46 22.24
N GLY A 924 41.21 -10.93 23.17
CA GLY A 924 39.80 -11.24 22.93
C GLY A 924 38.98 -9.97 22.69
N LEU A 925 38.52 -9.77 21.45
CA LEU A 925 37.67 -8.64 21.07
C LEU A 925 36.21 -9.10 21.01
N THR A 926 35.37 -8.60 21.92
CA THR A 926 33.96 -8.99 22.02
C THR A 926 33.00 -8.16 21.16
N LYS A 927 33.46 -7.07 20.50
CA LYS A 927 32.67 -6.29 19.52
C LYS A 927 33.54 -5.29 18.73
N VAL A 928 33.06 -4.93 17.55
CA VAL A 928 33.70 -3.96 16.62
C VAL A 928 33.35 -2.51 17.00
N ASP A 929 32.23 -2.28 17.70
CA ASP A 929 31.84 -0.94 18.16
C ASP A 929 32.79 -0.38 19.25
N THR A 930 33.63 -1.23 19.87
CA THR A 930 34.75 -0.83 20.73
C THR A 930 35.98 -0.30 19.95
N LEU A 931 36.04 -0.43 18.62
CA LEU A 931 37.16 0.07 17.79
C LEU A 931 37.15 1.59 17.63
N LYS A 932 36.03 2.28 17.88
CA LYS A 932 35.99 3.76 17.90
C LYS A 932 36.94 4.36 18.94
N ASN A 933 37.27 3.61 19.98
CA ASN A 933 38.09 4.07 21.11
C ASN A 933 39.54 3.55 21.05
N LEU A 934 39.90 2.76 20.03
CA LEU A 934 41.21 2.09 19.92
C LEU A 934 42.06 2.60 18.74
N GLY A 935 41.47 3.32 17.78
CA GLY A 935 42.17 3.76 16.56
C GLY A 935 42.68 5.19 16.63
N THR A 936 43.94 5.41 16.25
CA THR A 936 44.55 6.74 16.05
C THR A 936 43.90 7.52 14.89
N TYR A 937 43.18 6.81 14.01
CA TYR A 937 42.61 7.35 12.77
C TYR A 937 41.08 7.29 12.77
N SER A 938 40.46 8.18 12.01
CA SER A 938 39.02 8.24 11.78
C SER A 938 38.71 8.50 10.30
N PRO A 939 37.46 8.32 9.83
CA PRO A 939 37.09 8.68 8.46
C PRO A 939 37.39 10.14 8.11
N SER A 940 37.28 11.07 9.07
CA SER A 940 37.60 12.49 8.81
C SER A 940 39.09 12.75 8.62
N VAL A 941 39.96 11.93 9.23
CA VAL A 941 41.41 12.02 9.03
C VAL A 941 41.82 11.58 7.62
N PHE A 942 41.13 10.59 7.05
CA PHE A 942 41.42 10.07 5.71
C PHE A 942 40.75 10.85 4.58
N TYR A 943 39.78 11.70 4.90
CA TYR A 943 39.08 12.53 3.92
C TYR A 943 40.05 13.57 3.33
N ASN A 944 40.20 13.58 1.99
CA ASN A 944 41.17 14.41 1.26
C ASN A 944 42.62 14.33 1.80
N ASN A 945 43.06 13.17 2.33
CA ASN A 945 44.40 13.04 2.89
C ASN A 945 45.04 11.66 2.63
N THR A 946 45.64 11.47 1.46
CA THR A 946 46.29 10.20 1.10
C THR A 946 47.59 9.93 1.86
N SER A 947 48.31 10.96 2.31
CA SER A 947 49.52 10.79 3.12
C SER A 947 49.20 10.07 4.44
N GLN A 948 48.14 10.47 5.14
CA GLN A 948 47.72 9.78 6.37
C GLN A 948 47.24 8.36 6.11
N ILE A 949 46.63 8.10 4.94
CA ILE A 949 46.25 6.73 4.53
C ILE A 949 47.52 5.88 4.33
N ALA A 950 48.55 6.40 3.65
CA ALA A 950 49.81 5.69 3.46
C ALA A 950 50.43 5.29 4.80
N LYS A 951 50.52 6.25 5.75
CA LYS A 951 51.06 6.03 7.10
C LYS A 951 50.26 5.02 7.90
N ALA A 952 48.92 5.11 7.85
CA ALA A 952 48.04 4.16 8.55
C ALA A 952 48.19 2.72 8.05
N PHE A 953 48.44 2.52 6.75
CA PHE A 953 48.57 1.18 6.16
C PHE A 953 50.01 0.67 6.05
N ALA A 954 51.01 1.53 6.22
CA ALA A 954 52.43 1.24 5.99
C ALA A 954 52.89 -0.05 6.66
N GLU A 955 52.53 -0.27 7.93
CA GLU A 955 52.95 -1.46 8.70
C GLU A 955 52.23 -2.77 8.30
N TYR A 956 51.11 -2.70 7.58
CA TYR A 956 50.28 -3.87 7.25
C TYR A 956 50.64 -4.52 5.91
N PHE A 957 51.44 -3.86 5.07
CA PHE A 957 51.83 -4.38 3.76
C PHE A 957 52.93 -5.44 3.85
N THR A 958 52.74 -6.54 3.13
CA THR A 958 53.84 -7.42 2.74
C THR A 958 54.70 -6.77 1.64
N PRO A 959 55.97 -7.18 1.44
CA PRO A 959 56.81 -6.61 0.39
C PRO A 959 56.21 -6.69 -1.02
N LEU A 960 55.44 -7.75 -1.31
CA LEU A 960 54.74 -7.89 -2.59
C LEU A 960 53.57 -6.90 -2.71
N GLN A 961 52.78 -6.72 -1.65
CA GLN A 961 51.67 -5.77 -1.65
C GLN A 961 52.15 -4.32 -1.72
N LEU A 962 53.25 -4.00 -1.05
CA LEU A 962 53.91 -2.70 -1.13
C LEU A 962 54.39 -2.42 -2.56
N THR A 963 55.04 -3.39 -3.19
CA THR A 963 55.45 -3.30 -4.60
C THR A 963 54.24 -3.04 -5.50
N ASN A 964 53.15 -3.80 -5.34
CA ASN A 964 51.94 -3.63 -6.14
C ASN A 964 51.28 -2.26 -5.91
N LEU A 965 51.26 -1.75 -4.67
CA LEU A 965 50.79 -0.40 -4.34
C LEU A 965 51.61 0.65 -5.09
N VAL A 966 52.94 0.59 -4.99
CA VAL A 966 53.86 1.53 -5.65
C VAL A 966 53.66 1.51 -7.16
N LEU A 967 53.72 0.33 -7.79
CA LEU A 967 53.60 0.22 -9.25
C LEU A 967 52.22 0.67 -9.75
N THR A 968 51.14 0.33 -9.05
CA THR A 968 49.80 0.78 -9.45
C THR A 968 49.56 2.26 -9.15
N ALA A 969 50.22 2.85 -8.15
CA ALA A 969 50.13 4.28 -7.88
C ALA A 969 50.76 5.13 -9.00
N LEU A 970 51.82 4.63 -9.66
CA LEU A 970 52.44 5.30 -10.82
C LEU A 970 51.44 5.61 -11.93
N ASP A 971 50.48 4.71 -12.19
CA ASP A 971 49.45 4.92 -13.20
C ASP A 971 48.50 6.08 -12.86
N GLY A 972 48.41 6.47 -11.59
CA GLY A 972 47.60 7.61 -11.15
C GLY A 972 48.26 8.97 -11.36
N LEU A 973 49.59 9.03 -11.56
CA LEU A 973 50.35 10.28 -11.64
C LEU A 973 49.95 11.14 -12.84
N THR A 974 49.58 10.50 -13.95
CA THR A 974 49.18 11.15 -15.20
C THR A 974 47.65 11.18 -15.38
N ASP A 975 46.86 11.07 -14.30
CA ASP A 975 45.39 11.23 -14.39
C ASP A 975 45.07 12.68 -14.83
N PRO A 976 44.13 12.88 -15.77
CA PRO A 976 43.77 14.22 -16.25
C PRO A 976 43.19 15.12 -15.16
N ARG A 977 42.73 14.56 -14.04
CA ARG A 977 42.22 15.31 -12.89
C ARG A 977 43.36 15.60 -11.93
N GLY A 978 43.79 16.86 -11.85
CA GLY A 978 44.90 17.31 -11.01
C GLY A 978 44.83 16.83 -9.55
N LYS A 979 43.64 16.83 -8.93
CA LYS A 979 43.44 16.31 -7.56
C LYS A 979 43.81 14.83 -7.40
N ILE A 980 43.52 13.99 -8.39
CA ILE A 980 43.82 12.54 -8.34
C ILE A 980 45.29 12.28 -8.67
N SER A 981 45.84 13.03 -9.63
CA SER A 981 47.28 13.06 -9.89
C SER A 981 48.05 13.41 -8.60
N ARG A 982 47.63 14.47 -7.91
CA ARG A 982 48.20 14.89 -6.62
C ARG A 982 48.06 13.83 -5.54
N ALA A 983 46.87 13.24 -5.40
CA ALA A 983 46.62 12.19 -4.42
C ALA A 983 47.50 10.96 -4.64
N ALA A 984 47.75 10.59 -5.91
CA ALA A 984 48.69 9.53 -6.28
C ALA A 984 50.12 9.91 -5.91
N GLY A 985 50.48 11.17 -6.12
CA GLY A 985 51.77 11.72 -5.72
C GLY A 985 52.02 11.62 -4.22
N GLU A 986 51.10 12.17 -3.43
CA GLU A 986 51.13 12.17 -1.96
C GLU A 986 51.11 10.74 -1.37
N LEU A 987 50.36 9.81 -1.99
CA LEU A 987 50.34 8.41 -1.59
C LEU A 987 51.70 7.74 -1.83
N LEU A 988 52.32 7.99 -2.99
CA LEU A 988 53.59 7.39 -3.38
C LEU A 988 54.75 7.96 -2.56
N SER A 989 54.83 9.27 -2.37
CA SER A 989 55.89 9.88 -1.57
C SER A 989 55.81 9.41 -0.11
N ALA A 990 54.63 9.43 0.51
CA ALA A 990 54.44 9.01 1.90
C ALA A 990 54.74 7.51 2.11
N ILE A 991 54.38 6.62 1.17
CA ILE A 991 54.67 5.19 1.34
C ILE A 991 56.17 4.87 1.14
N LEU A 992 56.86 5.62 0.27
CA LEU A 992 58.30 5.48 0.07
C LEU A 992 59.11 6.05 1.25
N GLU A 993 58.59 7.08 1.92
CA GLU A 993 59.13 7.58 3.18
C GLU A 993 59.08 6.48 4.25
N GLU A 994 57.90 5.91 4.50
CA GLU A 994 57.67 4.96 5.60
C GLU A 994 58.26 3.56 5.33
N ARG A 995 58.27 3.08 4.08
CA ARG A 995 58.60 1.68 3.74
C ARG A 995 59.51 1.53 2.52
N GLY A 996 60.16 2.59 2.04
CA GLY A 996 61.00 2.55 0.83
C GLY A 996 62.16 1.54 0.89
N GLU A 997 62.72 1.27 2.08
CA GLU A 997 63.76 0.24 2.29
C GLU A 997 63.24 -1.19 2.10
N SER A 998 61.95 -1.43 2.35
CA SER A 998 61.31 -2.75 2.26
C SER A 998 60.98 -3.14 0.81
N LEU A 999 61.22 -2.25 -0.16
CA LEU A 999 61.00 -2.54 -1.58
C LEU A 999 61.97 -3.60 -2.10
N ARG A 1000 61.45 -4.53 -2.90
CA ARG A 1000 62.28 -5.57 -3.52
C ARG A 1000 63.35 -4.94 -4.40
N ARG A 1001 64.56 -5.48 -4.34
CA ARG A 1001 65.74 -4.89 -4.98
C ARG A 1001 65.57 -4.58 -6.47
N HIS A 1002 64.94 -5.47 -7.24
CA HIS A 1002 64.69 -5.31 -8.67
C HIS A 1002 63.52 -4.36 -9.01
N LYS A 1003 62.70 -3.97 -8.02
CA LYS A 1003 61.53 -3.09 -8.23
C LYS A 1003 61.81 -1.62 -7.93
N VAL A 1004 62.96 -1.33 -7.32
CA VAL A 1004 63.45 0.04 -7.13
C VAL A 1004 63.72 0.70 -8.49
N ASP A 1005 64.34 -0.05 -9.41
CA ASP A 1005 64.61 0.41 -10.79
C ASP A 1005 63.32 0.64 -11.59
N ASP A 1006 62.42 -0.35 -11.63
CA ASP A 1006 61.10 -0.21 -12.26
C ASP A 1006 60.32 1.02 -11.75
N THR A 1007 60.42 1.30 -10.45
CA THR A 1007 59.75 2.46 -9.82
C THR A 1007 60.39 3.76 -10.27
N LEU A 1008 61.72 3.85 -10.23
CA LEU A 1008 62.47 5.04 -10.62
C LEU A 1008 62.25 5.36 -12.10
N THR A 1009 62.45 4.37 -12.97
CA THR A 1009 62.18 4.47 -14.41
C THR A 1009 60.72 4.86 -14.68
N GLY A 1010 59.77 4.29 -13.94
CA GLY A 1010 58.36 4.60 -14.06
C GLY A 1010 57.98 6.03 -13.64
N ILE A 1011 58.67 6.61 -12.65
CA ILE A 1011 58.54 8.02 -12.26
C ILE A 1011 59.13 8.91 -13.35
N TYR A 1012 60.35 8.62 -13.82
CA TYR A 1012 61.03 9.39 -14.85
C TYR A 1012 60.22 9.53 -16.14
N GLN A 1013 59.72 8.41 -16.67
CA GLN A 1013 58.90 8.39 -17.88
C GLN A 1013 57.63 9.25 -17.76
N ARG A 1014 57.11 9.44 -16.54
CA ARG A 1014 55.89 10.19 -16.28
C ARG A 1014 56.16 11.63 -15.84
N LEU A 1015 57.37 11.98 -15.39
CA LEU A 1015 57.68 13.30 -14.82
C LEU A 1015 57.41 14.44 -15.81
N SER A 1016 57.68 14.23 -17.09
CA SER A 1016 57.41 15.17 -18.18
C SER A 1016 55.92 15.26 -18.55
N LEU A 1017 55.13 14.23 -18.21
CA LEU A 1017 53.69 14.13 -18.50
C LEU A 1017 52.81 14.66 -17.36
N ILE A 1018 53.39 15.01 -16.21
CA ILE A 1018 52.66 15.54 -15.06
C ILE A 1018 52.42 17.03 -15.26
N HIS A 1019 51.15 17.42 -15.39
CA HIS A 1019 50.74 18.82 -15.52
C HIS A 1019 50.54 19.53 -14.17
N GLU A 1020 50.23 18.79 -13.10
CA GLU A 1020 49.97 19.35 -11.78
C GLU A 1020 51.28 19.60 -11.00
N PRO A 1021 51.61 20.85 -10.62
CA PRO A 1021 52.91 21.20 -10.05
C PRO A 1021 53.14 20.55 -8.68
N THR A 1022 52.09 20.40 -7.87
CA THR A 1022 52.20 19.72 -6.58
C THR A 1022 52.52 18.24 -6.76
N THR A 1023 51.96 17.57 -7.77
CA THR A 1023 52.30 16.18 -8.06
C THR A 1023 53.76 16.06 -8.46
N ARG A 1024 54.27 16.99 -9.28
CA ARG A 1024 55.69 17.01 -9.66
C ARG A 1024 56.58 17.11 -8.42
N GLN A 1025 56.27 18.03 -7.49
CA GLN A 1025 57.00 18.15 -6.23
C GLN A 1025 56.94 16.87 -5.39
N GLU A 1026 55.77 16.21 -5.30
CA GLU A 1026 55.64 14.92 -4.60
C GLU A 1026 56.48 13.81 -5.26
N MET A 1027 56.66 13.84 -6.58
CA MET A 1027 57.54 12.90 -7.29
C MET A 1027 59.02 13.14 -7.00
N LEU A 1028 59.45 14.40 -6.94
CA LEU A 1028 60.81 14.72 -6.51
C LEU A 1028 61.05 14.25 -5.06
N ARG A 1029 60.06 14.45 -4.17
CA ARG A 1029 60.09 13.91 -2.79
C ARG A 1029 60.15 12.38 -2.77
N ALA A 1030 59.34 11.71 -3.57
CA ALA A 1030 59.34 10.25 -3.70
C ALA A 1030 60.72 9.70 -4.11
N VAL A 1031 61.36 10.31 -5.10
CA VAL A 1031 62.73 9.93 -5.52
C VAL A 1031 63.74 10.25 -4.41
N CYS A 1032 63.59 11.37 -3.70
CA CYS A 1032 64.45 11.70 -2.55
C CYS A 1032 64.37 10.66 -1.43
N PHE A 1033 63.18 10.19 -1.08
CA PHE A 1033 63.00 9.12 -0.10
C PHE A 1033 63.54 7.77 -0.61
N LEU A 1034 63.32 7.47 -1.89
CA LEU A 1034 63.86 6.25 -2.50
C LEU A 1034 65.40 6.26 -2.53
N ALA A 1035 66.01 7.40 -2.87
CA ALA A 1035 67.45 7.60 -2.89
C ALA A 1035 68.07 7.55 -1.47
N GLY A 1036 67.38 8.08 -0.46
CA GLY A 1036 67.82 7.99 0.93
C GLY A 1036 67.85 6.55 1.45
N ASN A 1037 66.81 5.77 1.14
CA ASN A 1037 66.64 4.39 1.58
C ASN A 1037 67.41 3.35 0.73
N ASN A 1038 67.67 3.64 -0.56
CA ASN A 1038 68.27 2.71 -1.53
C ASN A 1038 69.42 3.34 -2.34
N THR A 1039 70.26 4.15 -1.68
CA THR A 1039 71.29 4.99 -2.32
C THR A 1039 72.17 4.24 -3.31
N LYS A 1040 72.69 3.06 -2.94
CA LYS A 1040 73.58 2.22 -3.77
C LYS A 1040 72.97 1.70 -5.07
N LYS A 1041 71.67 1.89 -5.29
CA LYS A 1041 70.99 1.51 -6.55
C LYS A 1041 70.44 2.72 -7.29
N VAL A 1042 69.79 3.63 -6.58
CA VAL A 1042 69.17 4.80 -7.20
C VAL A 1042 70.24 5.70 -7.81
N VAL A 1043 71.31 6.01 -7.05
CA VAL A 1043 72.36 6.95 -7.49
C VAL A 1043 73.07 6.48 -8.76
N PRO A 1044 73.52 5.21 -8.90
CA PRO A 1044 74.08 4.74 -10.17
C PRO A 1044 73.11 4.90 -11.35
N ILE A 1045 71.83 4.56 -11.20
CA ILE A 1045 70.83 4.72 -12.27
C ILE A 1045 70.70 6.20 -12.68
N LEU A 1046 70.78 7.14 -11.72
CA LEU A 1046 70.75 8.57 -12.01
C LEU A 1046 71.99 9.07 -12.74
N LEU A 1047 73.15 8.51 -12.42
CA LEU A 1047 74.43 8.86 -13.04
C LEU A 1047 74.58 8.27 -14.45
N ASP A 1048 73.92 7.14 -14.73
CA ASP A 1048 73.94 6.46 -16.03
C ASP A 1048 73.09 7.18 -17.10
N HIS A 1049 72.36 8.25 -16.74
CA HIS A 1049 71.67 9.09 -17.72
C HIS A 1049 72.64 9.84 -18.63
N PRO A 1050 72.35 9.95 -19.94
CA PRO A 1050 73.26 10.58 -20.90
C PRO A 1050 73.49 12.05 -20.56
N LEU A 1051 74.74 12.48 -20.64
CA LEU A 1051 75.15 13.87 -20.43
C LEU A 1051 75.09 14.64 -21.76
N PRO A 1052 74.68 15.92 -21.77
CA PRO A 1052 74.19 16.70 -20.62
C PRO A 1052 72.77 16.29 -20.20
N TRP A 1053 72.52 16.32 -18.89
CA TRP A 1053 71.22 15.96 -18.33
C TRP A 1053 70.08 16.88 -18.78
N ASP A 1054 68.88 16.31 -18.83
CA ASP A 1054 67.65 17.07 -19.07
C ASP A 1054 67.23 17.88 -17.82
N SER A 1055 66.25 18.77 -18.00
CA SER A 1055 65.73 19.60 -16.91
C SER A 1055 65.16 18.76 -15.75
N ASN A 1056 64.63 17.56 -16.02
CA ASN A 1056 64.08 16.68 -14.99
C ASN A 1056 65.17 16.08 -14.11
N THR A 1057 66.25 15.57 -14.72
CA THR A 1057 67.36 14.93 -14.00
C THR A 1057 68.13 15.96 -13.18
N THR A 1058 68.35 17.17 -13.73
CA THR A 1058 68.97 18.28 -12.98
C THR A 1058 68.12 18.72 -11.78
N GLU A 1059 66.80 18.85 -11.94
CA GLU A 1059 65.89 19.16 -10.84
C GLU A 1059 65.88 18.08 -9.75
N LEU A 1060 65.96 16.81 -10.13
CA LEU A 1060 66.06 15.70 -9.17
C LEU A 1060 67.35 15.76 -8.35
N TRP A 1061 68.49 16.01 -9.00
CA TRP A 1061 69.76 16.18 -8.28
C TRP A 1061 69.72 17.37 -7.31
N ARG A 1062 69.18 18.53 -7.70
CA ARG A 1062 68.94 19.65 -6.76
C ARG A 1062 68.09 19.20 -5.57
N PHE A 1063 67.02 18.45 -5.85
CA PHE A 1063 66.09 17.99 -4.82
C PHE A 1063 66.72 16.97 -3.83
N LEU A 1064 67.68 16.14 -4.27
CA LEU A 1064 68.43 15.25 -3.38
C LEU A 1064 69.27 16.00 -2.33
N GLY A 1065 69.60 17.27 -2.60
CA GLY A 1065 70.26 18.18 -1.66
C GLY A 1065 69.35 18.79 -0.58
N THR A 1066 68.05 18.48 -0.57
CA THR A 1066 67.08 19.15 0.32
C THR A 1066 66.90 18.49 1.68
N ARG A 1067 67.11 17.17 1.80
CA ARG A 1067 66.93 16.39 3.04
C ARG A 1067 68.29 15.88 3.53
N ARG A 1068 68.72 16.34 4.71
CA ARG A 1068 70.01 16.02 5.35
C ARG A 1068 70.41 14.54 5.27
N GLU A 1069 69.54 13.62 5.70
CA GLU A 1069 69.84 12.17 5.70
C GLU A 1069 70.10 11.61 4.30
N THR A 1070 69.24 11.95 3.33
CA THR A 1070 69.43 11.55 1.92
C THR A 1070 70.71 12.15 1.36
N THR A 1071 70.94 13.45 1.59
CA THR A 1071 72.13 14.15 1.13
C THR A 1071 73.40 13.52 1.67
N LEU A 1072 73.46 13.18 2.96
CA LEU A 1072 74.61 12.49 3.57
C LEU A 1072 74.88 11.13 2.89
N ASN A 1073 73.85 10.30 2.74
CA ASN A 1073 74.00 8.98 2.12
C ASN A 1073 74.47 9.08 0.67
N VAL A 1074 73.87 9.98 -0.12
CA VAL A 1074 74.22 10.21 -1.53
C VAL A 1074 75.65 10.74 -1.63
N LEU A 1075 76.02 11.78 -0.87
CA LEU A 1075 77.37 12.34 -0.89
C LEU A 1075 78.43 11.30 -0.51
N GLN A 1076 78.19 10.45 0.50
CA GLN A 1076 79.11 9.37 0.85
C GLN A 1076 79.36 8.40 -0.31
N LEU A 1077 78.32 8.07 -1.08
CA LEU A 1077 78.45 7.22 -2.26
C LEU A 1077 79.18 7.93 -3.40
N LEU A 1078 78.83 9.19 -3.69
CA LEU A 1078 79.50 10.01 -4.71
C LEU A 1078 80.99 10.17 -4.41
N ILE A 1079 81.36 10.43 -3.14
CA ILE A 1079 82.74 10.46 -2.68
C ILE A 1079 83.44 9.13 -2.95
N THR A 1080 82.78 8.01 -2.64
CA THR A 1080 83.33 6.68 -2.90
C THR A 1080 83.59 6.45 -4.39
N ILE A 1081 82.68 6.89 -5.27
CA ILE A 1081 82.86 6.80 -6.74
C ILE A 1081 84.05 7.67 -7.21
N LEU A 1082 84.24 8.86 -6.63
CA LEU A 1082 85.38 9.73 -6.95
C LEU A 1082 86.72 9.20 -6.39
N GLU A 1083 86.68 8.45 -5.30
CA GLU A 1083 87.86 7.80 -4.69
C GLU A 1083 88.20 6.45 -5.35
N GLU A 1084 87.25 5.78 -6.01
CA GLU A 1084 87.45 4.51 -6.69
C GLU A 1084 88.40 4.64 -7.91
N LYS A 1085 89.33 3.68 -8.04
CA LYS A 1085 90.29 3.64 -9.16
C LYS A 1085 89.56 3.21 -10.45
N PRO A 1086 89.88 3.78 -11.63
CA PRO A 1086 89.40 3.21 -12.88
C PRO A 1086 89.96 1.79 -13.01
N VAL A 1087 89.07 0.79 -13.03
CA VAL A 1087 89.46 -0.60 -13.28
C VAL A 1087 89.95 -0.66 -14.72
N GLN A 1088 91.26 -0.71 -14.92
CA GLN A 1088 91.83 -1.19 -16.17
C GLN A 1088 91.38 -2.65 -16.33
N LYS A 1089 90.30 -2.88 -17.08
CA LYS A 1089 89.96 -4.23 -17.56
C LYS A 1089 91.09 -4.66 -18.47
N ALA A 1090 92.03 -5.41 -17.91
CA ALA A 1090 93.05 -6.07 -18.68
C ALA A 1090 92.40 -7.05 -19.66
N LYS A 1091 92.72 -6.85 -20.95
CA LYS A 1091 92.54 -7.75 -22.10
C LYS A 1091 91.17 -7.73 -22.81
N SER A 1092 91.06 -6.87 -23.81
CA SER A 1092 90.72 -7.27 -25.19
C SER A 1092 90.95 -6.11 -26.16
N ASN A 1093 91.68 -6.38 -27.24
CA ASN A 1093 91.96 -5.45 -28.33
C ASN A 1093 90.67 -5.01 -29.05
N ILE A 1094 90.14 -3.83 -28.69
CA ILE A 1094 89.39 -2.95 -29.57
C ILE A 1094 89.76 -1.53 -29.11
N SER A 1095 90.09 -0.67 -30.07
CA SER A 1095 90.23 0.78 -29.89
C SER A 1095 89.01 1.33 -29.15
N ASP A 1096 89.21 1.97 -28.00
CA ASP A 1096 88.38 3.07 -27.48
C ASP A 1096 88.92 3.44 -26.08
N ASP A 1097 89.63 4.57 -26.01
CA ASP A 1097 89.84 5.31 -24.77
C ASP A 1097 88.49 5.93 -24.35
N GLU A 1098 87.53 5.08 -23.96
CA GLU A 1098 86.27 5.53 -23.38
C GLU A 1098 86.56 5.98 -21.95
N ILE A 1099 86.52 7.31 -21.75
CA ILE A 1099 86.47 7.94 -20.43
C ILE A 1099 85.39 7.23 -19.61
N ALA A 1100 85.73 6.84 -18.37
CA ALA A 1100 84.70 6.46 -17.41
C ALA A 1100 83.83 7.71 -17.16
N LEU A 1101 82.71 7.80 -17.88
CA LEU A 1101 81.77 8.92 -17.86
C LEU A 1101 81.11 9.12 -16.48
N GLN A 1102 81.15 8.08 -15.64
CA GLN A 1102 80.49 8.06 -14.34
C GLN A 1102 81.12 9.05 -13.33
N PRO A 1103 82.44 9.09 -13.06
CA PRO A 1103 83.06 10.16 -12.27
C PRO A 1103 82.77 11.59 -12.77
N VAL A 1104 82.70 11.80 -14.09
CA VAL A 1104 82.35 13.12 -14.66
C VAL A 1104 80.88 13.45 -14.37
N ALA A 1105 79.97 12.48 -14.48
CA ALA A 1105 78.57 12.62 -14.06
C ALA A 1105 78.45 12.97 -12.56
N VAL A 1106 79.35 12.46 -11.70
CA VAL A 1106 79.38 12.82 -10.28
C VAL A 1106 79.68 14.30 -10.09
N THR A 1107 80.60 14.90 -10.86
CA THR A 1107 80.85 16.36 -10.75
C THR A 1107 79.62 17.19 -11.15
N CYS A 1108 78.88 16.74 -12.17
CA CYS A 1108 77.61 17.36 -12.55
C CYS A 1108 76.57 17.24 -11.42
N ALA A 1109 76.47 16.06 -10.78
CA ALA A 1109 75.58 15.83 -9.64
C ALA A 1109 75.92 16.76 -8.47
N LEU A 1110 77.20 16.91 -8.15
CA LEU A 1110 77.68 17.79 -7.09
C LEU A 1110 77.35 19.25 -7.39
N CYS A 1111 77.57 19.73 -8.63
CA CYS A 1111 77.18 21.09 -9.02
C CYS A 1111 75.69 21.35 -8.75
N GLU A 1112 74.81 20.42 -9.13
CA GLU A 1112 73.36 20.56 -8.92
C GLU A 1112 72.95 20.43 -7.44
N MET A 1113 73.42 19.41 -6.74
CA MET A 1113 73.07 19.17 -5.33
C MET A 1113 73.52 20.32 -4.41
N LEU A 1114 74.75 20.79 -4.60
CA LEU A 1114 75.41 21.77 -3.73
C LEU A 1114 74.96 23.21 -4.00
N SER A 1115 74.32 23.45 -5.15
CA SER A 1115 73.68 24.74 -5.46
C SER A 1115 72.47 25.05 -4.57
N THR A 1116 71.95 24.06 -3.83
CA THR A 1116 70.78 24.22 -2.96
C THR A 1116 71.20 24.57 -1.52
N PRO A 1117 70.67 25.63 -0.88
CA PRO A 1117 71.14 26.07 0.46
C PRO A 1117 70.89 25.04 1.58
N ASN A 1118 69.94 24.12 1.38
CA ASN A 1118 69.54 23.11 2.37
C ASN A 1118 70.59 22.00 2.58
N CYS A 1119 71.61 21.89 1.73
CA CYS A 1119 72.63 20.84 1.84
C CYS A 1119 73.76 21.19 2.84
N ARG A 1120 73.85 22.45 3.31
CA ARG A 1120 74.98 22.98 4.08
C ARG A 1120 75.42 22.07 5.24
N ASP A 1121 74.48 21.64 6.08
CA ASP A 1121 74.81 20.86 7.29
C ASP A 1121 75.38 19.47 6.94
N ALA A 1122 74.88 18.86 5.86
CA ALA A 1122 75.38 17.57 5.37
C ALA A 1122 76.76 17.71 4.72
N VAL A 1123 76.95 18.79 3.96
CA VAL A 1123 78.21 19.14 3.31
C VAL A 1123 79.29 19.40 4.35
N GLN A 1124 79.02 20.21 5.39
CA GLN A 1124 79.98 20.52 6.46
C GLN A 1124 80.46 19.28 7.23
N GLU A 1125 79.61 18.26 7.35
CA GLU A 1125 79.95 17.00 8.01
C GLU A 1125 80.96 16.19 7.17
N LEU A 1126 80.76 16.10 5.85
CA LEU A 1126 81.62 15.36 4.92
C LEU A 1126 82.70 16.23 4.25
N TYR A 1127 82.75 17.51 4.60
CA TYR A 1127 83.46 18.56 3.87
C TYR A 1127 84.93 18.24 3.56
N PRO A 1128 85.77 17.82 4.54
CA PRO A 1128 87.18 17.53 4.27
C PRO A 1128 87.36 16.43 3.23
N ARG A 1129 86.53 15.38 3.29
CA ARG A 1129 86.65 14.22 2.41
C ARG A 1129 86.13 14.54 1.02
N LEU A 1130 85.02 15.25 0.96
CA LEU A 1130 84.40 15.69 -0.30
C LEU A 1130 85.32 16.64 -1.07
N LEU A 1131 85.93 17.61 -0.39
CA LEU A 1131 86.86 18.56 -1.00
C LEU A 1131 88.07 17.85 -1.61
N LEU A 1132 88.70 16.95 -0.87
CA LEU A 1132 89.88 16.21 -1.33
C LEU A 1132 89.54 15.27 -2.51
N ALA A 1133 88.38 14.61 -2.46
CA ALA A 1133 87.93 13.73 -3.53
C ALA A 1133 87.66 14.49 -4.84
N VAL A 1134 87.03 15.68 -4.76
CA VAL A 1134 86.75 16.51 -5.95
C VAL A 1134 88.04 17.11 -6.51
N LEU A 1135 88.95 17.63 -5.68
CA LEU A 1135 90.25 18.14 -6.14
C LEU A 1135 91.07 17.03 -6.82
N GLY A 1136 91.17 15.85 -6.19
CA GLY A 1136 91.83 14.70 -6.81
C GLY A 1136 91.20 14.28 -8.14
N HIS A 1137 89.89 14.47 -8.32
CA HIS A 1137 89.23 14.23 -9.60
C HIS A 1137 89.47 15.32 -10.65
N VAL A 1138 89.52 16.61 -10.27
CA VAL A 1138 89.88 17.73 -11.16
C VAL A 1138 91.18 17.44 -11.89
N GLN A 1139 92.19 16.99 -11.14
CA GLN A 1139 93.48 16.61 -11.70
C GLN A 1139 93.36 15.50 -12.77
N ARG A 1140 92.62 14.43 -12.44
CA ARG A 1140 92.45 13.28 -13.36
C ARG A 1140 91.74 13.67 -14.65
N VAL A 1141 90.75 14.55 -14.59
CA VAL A 1141 89.99 15.00 -15.76
C VAL A 1141 90.83 15.91 -16.65
N ILE A 1142 91.68 16.76 -16.06
CA ILE A 1142 92.59 17.66 -16.78
C ILE A 1142 93.70 16.87 -17.49
N GLU A 1143 94.25 15.84 -16.85
CA GLU A 1143 95.29 14.98 -17.43
C GLU A 1143 94.77 14.07 -18.55
N GLN A 1144 93.49 13.67 -18.52
CA GLN A 1144 92.88 12.74 -19.47
C GLN A 1144 92.43 13.38 -20.80
N ASN A 1145 92.49 14.71 -20.96
CA ASN A 1145 92.14 15.46 -22.18
C ASN A 1145 90.88 14.93 -22.92
N PRO A 1146 89.67 15.12 -22.35
CA PRO A 1146 88.43 14.74 -23.03
C PRO A 1146 88.30 15.47 -24.38
N LEU A 1147 87.85 14.76 -25.41
CA LEU A 1147 87.55 15.29 -26.75
C LEU A 1147 86.93 16.70 -26.64
N GLU A 1148 87.57 17.71 -27.24
CA GLU A 1148 87.25 19.15 -27.12
C GLU A 1148 85.80 19.52 -27.48
N ASN A 1149 84.99 18.57 -27.96
CA ASN A 1149 83.60 18.73 -28.39
C ASN A 1149 82.55 18.11 -27.43
N MET A 1150 82.95 17.53 -26.29
CA MET A 1150 82.00 16.91 -25.35
C MET A 1150 81.52 17.91 -24.28
N GLY A 1151 80.39 18.57 -24.53
CA GLY A 1151 79.69 19.39 -23.54
C GLY A 1151 78.92 18.53 -22.54
N VAL A 1152 79.24 18.63 -21.25
CA VAL A 1152 78.73 17.69 -20.22
C VAL A 1152 77.78 18.34 -19.23
N TYR A 1153 77.91 19.65 -19.00
CA TYR A 1153 77.11 20.37 -18.03
C TYR A 1153 76.49 21.64 -18.63
N ARG A 1154 75.21 21.92 -18.30
CA ARG A 1154 74.46 23.09 -18.78
C ARG A 1154 74.31 24.09 -17.63
N LYS A 1155 74.83 25.31 -17.80
CA LYS A 1155 74.66 26.40 -16.83
C LYS A 1155 73.70 27.45 -17.39
N GLU A 1156 72.58 27.68 -16.72
CA GLU A 1156 71.63 28.73 -17.08
C GLU A 1156 72.18 30.09 -16.60
N GLY A 1157 72.71 30.87 -17.54
CA GLY A 1157 73.17 32.25 -17.31
C GLY A 1157 72.42 33.23 -18.20
N GLY A 1158 72.36 34.50 -17.81
CA GLY A 1158 71.61 35.58 -18.50
C GLY A 1158 72.04 35.92 -19.94
N GLN A 1159 72.92 35.14 -20.56
CA GLN A 1159 73.37 35.29 -21.96
C GLN A 1159 73.33 33.95 -22.75
N GLY A 1160 72.30 33.13 -22.53
CA GLY A 1160 72.06 31.90 -23.31
C GLY A 1160 72.81 30.66 -22.82
N GLU A 1161 72.37 29.48 -23.29
CA GLU A 1161 72.88 28.18 -22.87
C GLU A 1161 74.36 27.99 -23.27
N ARG A 1162 75.25 27.82 -22.28
CA ARG A 1162 76.65 27.42 -22.51
C ARG A 1162 76.87 26.00 -22.03
N LEU A 1163 77.43 25.15 -22.90
CA LEU A 1163 77.88 23.81 -22.56
C LEU A 1163 79.28 23.87 -21.95
N ILE A 1164 79.45 23.25 -20.79
CA ILE A 1164 80.69 23.25 -20.00
C ILE A 1164 81.40 21.91 -20.22
N LEU A 1165 82.71 21.98 -20.48
CA LEU A 1165 83.60 20.82 -20.64
C LEU A 1165 83.84 20.08 -19.31
N PRO A 1166 84.24 18.80 -19.31
CA PRO A 1166 84.43 18.01 -18.09
C PRO A 1166 85.36 18.66 -17.06
N ALA A 1167 86.50 19.21 -17.48
CA ALA A 1167 87.47 19.84 -16.59
C ALA A 1167 86.90 21.11 -15.94
N SER A 1168 86.20 21.93 -16.72
CA SER A 1168 85.51 23.12 -16.23
C SER A 1168 84.34 22.78 -15.30
N CYS A 1169 83.65 21.66 -15.54
CA CYS A 1169 82.60 21.16 -14.65
C CYS A 1169 83.17 20.68 -13.31
N ALA A 1170 84.30 19.97 -13.30
CA ALA A 1170 84.97 19.56 -12.07
C ALA A 1170 85.44 20.76 -11.23
N LEU A 1171 85.94 21.82 -11.88
CA LEU A 1171 86.29 23.08 -11.20
C LEU A 1171 85.08 23.82 -10.66
N GLU A 1172 83.99 23.85 -11.43
CA GLU A 1172 82.71 24.40 -10.97
C GLU A 1172 82.16 23.60 -9.77
N ALA A 1173 82.39 22.29 -9.70
CA ALA A 1173 82.04 21.47 -8.54
C ALA A 1173 82.82 21.89 -7.28
N VAL A 1174 84.09 22.30 -7.40
CA VAL A 1174 84.87 22.86 -6.28
C VAL A 1174 84.31 24.23 -5.87
N LYS A 1175 83.98 25.09 -6.85
CA LYS A 1175 83.39 26.41 -6.58
C LYS A 1175 82.04 26.31 -5.86
N THR A 1176 81.17 25.42 -6.34
CA THR A 1176 79.86 25.13 -5.75
C THR A 1176 79.97 24.45 -4.38
N LEU A 1177 80.98 23.60 -4.17
CA LEU A 1177 81.26 23.01 -2.86
C LEU A 1177 81.65 24.05 -1.81
N LEU A 1178 82.55 24.98 -2.15
CA LEU A 1178 82.99 26.02 -1.22
C LEU A 1178 81.85 26.98 -0.87
N SER A 1179 81.06 27.40 -1.87
CA SER A 1179 79.86 28.21 -1.64
C SER A 1179 78.79 27.46 -0.84
N GLY A 1180 78.50 26.21 -1.18
CA GLY A 1180 77.53 25.35 -0.49
C GLY A 1180 77.93 25.04 0.97
N ALA A 1181 79.23 24.93 1.26
CA ALA A 1181 79.75 24.80 2.62
C ALA A 1181 79.72 26.11 3.42
N GLY A 1182 79.53 27.25 2.75
CA GLY A 1182 79.46 28.59 3.34
C GLY A 1182 80.79 29.35 3.39
N TYR A 1183 81.78 28.98 2.57
CA TYR A 1183 83.10 29.60 2.51
C TYR A 1183 83.27 30.47 1.25
N VAL A 1184 82.45 31.51 1.13
CA VAL A 1184 82.48 32.41 -0.03
C VAL A 1184 83.77 33.22 -0.06
N GLU A 1185 84.32 33.57 1.10
CA GLU A 1185 85.57 34.33 1.23
C GLU A 1185 86.78 33.59 0.63
N VAL A 1186 86.74 32.26 0.64
CA VAL A 1186 87.76 31.42 -0.02
C VAL A 1186 87.63 31.48 -1.54
N LEU A 1187 86.40 31.59 -2.07
CA LEU A 1187 86.18 31.73 -3.51
C LEU A 1187 86.74 33.06 -4.02
N ASP A 1188 86.42 34.15 -3.33
CA ASP A 1188 86.86 35.50 -3.69
C ASP A 1188 88.39 35.57 -3.67
N TYR A 1189 89.03 35.02 -2.63
CA TYR A 1189 90.49 34.95 -2.54
C TYR A 1189 91.11 34.21 -3.73
N VAL A 1190 90.60 33.01 -4.06
CA VAL A 1190 91.18 32.18 -5.14
C VAL A 1190 90.95 32.83 -6.51
N GLU A 1191 89.84 33.54 -6.72
CA GLU A 1191 89.56 34.30 -7.94
C GLU A 1191 90.51 35.50 -8.09
N GLU A 1192 90.71 36.29 -7.03
CA GLU A 1192 91.67 37.43 -7.01
C GLU A 1192 93.10 37.00 -7.35
N HIS A 1193 93.50 35.79 -6.94
CA HIS A 1193 94.84 35.26 -7.14
C HIS A 1193 94.96 34.37 -8.40
N ARG A 1194 93.93 34.36 -9.27
CA ARG A 1194 93.86 33.53 -10.50
C ARG A 1194 94.07 32.04 -10.25
N GLY A 1195 93.75 31.56 -9.04
CA GLY A 1195 93.96 30.17 -8.65
C GLY A 1195 93.12 29.17 -9.45
N TRP A 1196 91.97 29.59 -9.99
CA TRP A 1196 91.15 28.76 -10.88
C TRP A 1196 91.80 28.52 -12.25
N ASP A 1197 92.48 29.52 -12.80
CA ASP A 1197 93.26 29.39 -14.04
C ASP A 1197 94.40 28.37 -13.83
N LEU A 1198 95.06 28.43 -12.66
CA LEU A 1198 96.14 27.50 -12.28
C LEU A 1198 95.62 26.06 -12.10
N LEU A 1199 94.47 25.88 -11.46
CA LEU A 1199 93.85 24.57 -11.28
C LEU A 1199 93.34 23.96 -12.59
N SER A 1200 93.13 24.76 -13.64
CA SER A 1200 92.70 24.30 -14.97
C SER A 1200 93.87 23.78 -15.83
N SER A 1201 95.11 24.11 -15.46
CA SER A 1201 96.32 23.77 -16.21
C SER A 1201 96.97 22.50 -15.63
N PRO A 1202 97.27 21.46 -16.44
CA PRO A 1202 97.95 20.27 -15.95
C PRO A 1202 99.33 20.57 -15.34
N SER A 1203 100.06 21.57 -15.87
CA SER A 1203 101.40 21.95 -15.38
C SER A 1203 101.36 22.73 -14.07
N ASP A 1204 100.30 23.54 -13.86
CA ASP A 1204 100.22 24.50 -12.76
C ASP A 1204 99.21 24.11 -11.68
N TYR A 1205 98.57 22.94 -11.82
CA TYR A 1205 97.54 22.43 -10.91
C TYR A 1205 97.96 22.50 -9.44
N TYR A 1206 99.18 22.08 -9.11
CA TYR A 1206 99.68 22.11 -7.73
C TYR A 1206 99.92 23.53 -7.21
N CYS A 1207 100.26 24.49 -8.06
CA CYS A 1207 100.30 25.91 -7.69
C CYS A 1207 98.88 26.41 -7.36
N GLY A 1208 97.88 25.96 -8.11
CA GLY A 1208 96.46 26.20 -7.80
C GLY A 1208 96.02 25.60 -6.45
N ILE A 1209 96.49 24.40 -6.11
CA ILE A 1209 96.25 23.77 -4.79
C ILE A 1209 96.88 24.59 -3.66
N MET A 1210 98.08 25.16 -3.88
CA MET A 1210 98.72 26.06 -2.92
C MET A 1210 97.90 27.34 -2.72
N GLU A 1211 97.34 27.94 -3.77
CA GLU A 1211 96.47 29.12 -3.63
C GLU A 1211 95.17 28.81 -2.87
N ILE A 1212 94.51 27.68 -3.16
CA ILE A 1212 93.37 27.19 -2.37
C ILE A 1212 93.76 26.99 -0.90
N THR A 1213 94.89 26.33 -0.64
CA THR A 1213 95.37 26.09 0.73
C THR A 1213 95.63 27.41 1.46
N SER A 1214 96.15 28.42 0.75
CA SER A 1214 96.40 29.75 1.30
C SER A 1214 95.11 30.45 1.73
N ALA A 1215 94.09 30.36 0.88
CA ALA A 1215 92.76 30.85 1.20
C ALA A 1215 92.16 30.15 2.42
N MET A 1216 92.29 28.81 2.49
CA MET A 1216 91.78 28.01 3.60
C MET A 1216 92.46 28.38 4.93
N VAL A 1217 93.79 28.51 4.96
CA VAL A 1217 94.52 28.91 6.19
C VAL A 1217 94.13 30.31 6.66
N LYS A 1218 93.75 31.20 5.74
CA LYS A 1218 93.29 32.57 6.06
C LYS A 1218 91.86 32.60 6.63
N HIS A 1219 90.94 31.84 6.05
CA HIS A 1219 89.50 32.00 6.29
C HIS A 1219 88.84 30.84 7.05
N PHE A 1220 89.47 29.66 7.20
CA PHE A 1220 88.88 28.53 7.94
C PHE A 1220 89.16 28.58 9.45
N THR A 1221 88.27 27.94 10.21
CA THR A 1221 88.49 27.70 11.63
C THR A 1221 89.61 26.67 11.85
N PRO A 1222 90.37 26.75 12.96
CA PRO A 1222 91.43 25.79 13.27
C PRO A 1222 90.96 24.33 13.27
N LEU A 1223 89.72 24.09 13.72
CA LEU A 1223 89.10 22.77 13.72
C LEU A 1223 88.93 22.19 12.31
N ASN A 1224 88.45 22.99 11.35
CA ASN A 1224 88.21 22.53 9.98
C ASN A 1224 89.52 22.31 9.22
N LEU A 1225 90.53 23.15 9.46
CA LEU A 1225 91.89 22.93 8.96
C LEU A 1225 92.45 21.61 9.50
N HIS A 1226 92.37 21.38 10.81
CA HIS A 1226 92.82 20.12 11.43
C HIS A 1226 92.11 18.89 10.84
N ARG A 1227 90.81 18.97 10.56
CA ARG A 1227 90.06 17.87 9.91
C ARG A 1227 90.54 17.58 8.48
N ILE A 1228 90.92 18.60 7.70
CA ILE A 1228 91.48 18.43 6.34
C ILE A 1228 92.87 17.81 6.40
N PHE A 1229 93.77 18.38 7.21
CA PHE A 1229 95.15 17.86 7.31
C PHE A 1229 95.20 16.43 7.83
N ASN A 1230 94.33 16.06 8.78
CA ASN A 1230 94.22 14.66 9.24
C ASN A 1230 93.81 13.69 8.12
N GLN A 1231 92.98 14.11 7.17
CA GLN A 1231 92.60 13.27 6.02
C GLN A 1231 93.68 13.21 4.94
N LEU A 1232 94.61 14.17 4.91
CA LEU A 1232 95.77 14.15 4.02
C LEU A 1232 96.89 13.20 4.49
N ILE A 1233 96.97 12.88 5.80
CA ILE A 1233 97.99 11.96 6.36
C ILE A 1233 98.04 10.60 5.63
N PRO A 1234 96.92 9.87 5.43
CA PRO A 1234 96.96 8.61 4.69
C PRO A 1234 97.32 8.80 3.21
N LEU A 1235 97.02 9.95 2.61
CA LEU A 1235 97.32 10.23 1.19
C LEU A 1235 98.81 10.49 0.94
N LEU A 1236 99.56 10.97 1.94
CA LEU A 1236 101.03 11.08 1.86
C LEU A 1236 101.73 9.73 1.64
N ASN A 1237 101.07 8.64 2.08
CA ASN A 1237 101.56 7.27 1.98
C ASN A 1237 100.86 6.45 0.89
N SER A 1238 100.04 7.09 0.04
CA SER A 1238 99.27 6.38 -0.99
C SER A 1238 100.18 5.87 -2.12
N GLU A 1239 99.81 4.77 -2.77
CA GLU A 1239 100.50 4.29 -3.98
C GLU A 1239 100.34 5.22 -5.19
N ASN A 1240 99.34 6.11 -5.17
CA ASN A 1240 99.09 7.09 -6.20
C ASN A 1240 99.99 8.32 -6.01
N GLU A 1241 100.90 8.55 -6.96
CA GLU A 1241 101.81 9.71 -6.95
C GLU A 1241 101.05 11.05 -7.01
N HIS A 1242 99.88 11.10 -7.65
CA HIS A 1242 99.07 12.33 -7.73
C HIS A 1242 98.51 12.73 -6.36
N ASP A 1243 97.97 11.78 -5.59
CA ASP A 1243 97.45 12.04 -4.24
C ASP A 1243 98.59 12.40 -3.26
N LYS A 1244 99.78 11.84 -3.46
CA LYS A 1244 101.01 12.21 -2.73
C LYS A 1244 101.46 13.63 -3.04
N ILE A 1245 101.47 14.04 -4.30
CA ILE A 1245 101.93 15.38 -4.69
C ILE A 1245 100.90 16.42 -4.27
N MET A 1246 99.60 16.14 -4.41
CA MET A 1246 98.53 17.01 -3.89
C MET A 1246 98.66 17.19 -2.37
N SER A 1247 98.79 16.11 -1.60
CA SER A 1247 98.96 16.19 -0.14
C SER A 1247 100.24 16.94 0.26
N ARG A 1248 101.37 16.72 -0.44
CA ARG A 1248 102.60 17.52 -0.25
C ARG A 1248 102.40 18.99 -0.55
N ALA A 1249 101.64 19.36 -1.59
CA ALA A 1249 101.35 20.76 -1.92
C ALA A 1249 100.55 21.46 -0.81
N PHE A 1250 99.56 20.78 -0.22
CA PHE A 1250 98.83 21.27 0.97
C PHE A 1250 99.78 21.52 2.16
N TYR A 1251 100.61 20.53 2.54
CA TYR A 1251 101.54 20.67 3.68
C TYR A 1251 102.68 21.68 3.43
N ALA A 1252 103.18 21.78 2.19
CA ALA A 1252 104.22 22.74 1.83
C ALA A 1252 103.74 24.17 2.03
N GLN A 1253 102.50 24.48 1.61
CA GLN A 1253 101.95 25.82 1.74
C GLN A 1253 101.51 26.14 3.18
N GLU A 1254 100.97 25.16 3.92
CA GLU A 1254 100.67 25.32 5.35
C GLU A 1254 101.91 25.77 6.13
N ARG A 1255 103.03 25.08 5.90
CA ARG A 1255 104.31 25.38 6.57
C ARG A 1255 104.85 26.76 6.18
N VAL A 1256 104.73 27.16 4.92
CA VAL A 1256 105.13 28.50 4.44
C VAL A 1256 104.30 29.62 5.09
N ILE A 1257 103.01 29.39 5.31
CA ILE A 1257 102.10 30.40 5.89
C ILE A 1257 102.20 30.45 7.42
N LEU A 1258 102.33 29.30 8.09
CA LEU A 1258 102.62 29.25 9.54
C LEU A 1258 103.94 29.95 9.86
N VAL A 1259 104.98 29.75 9.05
CA VAL A 1259 106.26 30.48 9.17
C VAL A 1259 106.10 31.99 8.94
N LYS A 1260 105.16 32.43 8.09
CA LYS A 1260 104.83 33.86 7.88
C LYS A 1260 103.91 34.46 8.96
N ARG A 1261 103.07 33.67 9.64
CA ARG A 1261 102.18 34.10 10.76
C ARG A 1261 102.87 34.15 12.13
N LEU A 1262 104.04 33.53 12.25
CA LEU A 1262 104.83 33.46 13.47
C LEU A 1262 105.41 34.78 14.05
N PRO A 1263 105.29 36.00 13.47
CA PRO A 1263 105.72 37.19 14.20
C PRO A 1263 104.79 37.64 15.34
N THR A 1264 103.62 37.04 15.57
CA THR A 1264 102.62 37.64 16.49
C THR A 1264 102.01 36.77 17.59
N GLN A 1265 102.30 35.47 17.72
CA GLN A 1265 101.79 34.67 18.85
C GLN A 1265 102.80 33.63 19.36
N GLN A 1266 104.04 34.06 19.58
CA GLN A 1266 105.10 33.24 20.19
C GLN A 1266 105.07 33.25 21.73
N ILE A 1267 103.91 33.49 22.37
CA ILE A 1267 103.82 33.61 23.85
C ILE A 1267 102.93 32.56 24.54
N GLU A 1268 102.10 31.77 23.85
CA GLU A 1268 101.17 30.85 24.55
C GLU A 1268 101.30 29.36 24.21
N LEU A 1269 102.35 28.93 23.50
CA LEU A 1269 102.52 27.50 23.11
C LEU A 1269 103.71 26.78 23.76
N GLU A 1270 104.43 27.41 24.68
CA GLU A 1270 105.46 26.72 25.50
C GLU A 1270 104.92 26.08 26.79
N SER A 1271 103.60 26.12 27.07
CA SER A 1271 103.02 25.57 28.30
C SER A 1271 102.16 24.30 28.14
N LEU A 1272 102.08 23.70 26.95
CA LEU A 1272 101.30 22.48 26.70
C LEU A 1272 102.00 21.50 25.71
N LEU A 1273 103.28 21.23 25.95
CA LEU A 1273 103.91 19.93 25.71
C LEU A 1273 103.88 19.16 27.04
#